data_AF-A0A9P9DKM8-F1
#
_entry.id   AF-A0A9P9DKM8-F1
#
_cell.length_a   1.000
_cell.length_b   1.000
_cell.length_c   1.000
_cell.angle_alpha   90.00
_cell.angle_beta   90.00
_cell.angle_gamma   90.00
#
_symmetry.space_group_name_H-M   'P 1'
#
loop_
_entity.id
_entity.type
_entity.pdbx_description
1 polymer ?
#
loop_
_entity_poly.entity_id
_entity_poly.type
_entity_poly.pdbx_seq_one_letter_code
_entity_poly.pdbx_strand_id
1 'polypeptide(L)'
;MADLLFLILSAVGVLLALLIVLCSACLSRLSFFVRSWQRLWGFLIFIRNGIANLQNNGNIKEDTPKFSRLSLPRSSMRPVYDVIVIGSGYGGGIAASRMARAGKSVAILELGSERWPGEYPRSSKEVLRDLHVSGRSRNRFGWMKLFGSRIRTGMYHLIEGDGQNVLVGNGLGGTSLINANVFLRADQRTLQLSQWPIDIRNNPECLDKYYARAEQMLQPTPYPSNYPPLRKLRLLQKQAYALGQEENFYRVPQTTFFRNGFNNAGVEMKASTGSGQDCTGINDGSKNSVLMNYIPDAWNHGAEIFCQCEVRYVRKHPSENGYLVCYAWHGGGGNNFKETFSEQLMWVHAKELCVLGAGSLGTTEILLRSKERGLPMSSLIGQKISGNGDLLAFASNTDELVNGIGSETPSELGPCGPTITGIIDNRGSKTSPNIIDAYVIQEGAVPEALAPVMQTIIDTQGCSSFPSMTALMRKLLRRIQSVLFGSYALGSSTNRTESFLIMSHDNEEGSLALVKGKPLLRYAGPETTTRIQRLYDILQKATDAAGGIFIPSPTISVHPLGGAQMSSDGTGKHGVVNDLGQVLVGEGSEIHTGLVCLDGSIIPCSIGINPFATIAALAERSCDLLIQKNDWEVDETPNGRLDLFGLPAKPKHSTLAAPKQTETPILQESTEEIQFSELMQGNFYIGDDVADFYAAERAAKGCASSARLFLDTTVAKVQSQRGELTYTSSNVTGTFACGALSRYPLLITSGKIKFFVPDENTSDATKLVYDLLLLSTSGETFHFEGFKYIDSEIAFSPSKTWKATTTLFSTLSRSDGSLVGKGIIHISFTDFWHELQSLYPLPSDGSKGIQHLLHFIHFFSLNIFHYFLGPLRSLEYGRNTQAGYFNKQVPTSVPILSDDGVEIIMKTWESASDVPKRETPILLIPGVAVDDQIFSLPTIPVNTIDYFTSRGYRCYVPLMRFNVPALAQDGWTSYDTRWDVKAAMEYVRMKEDGKKLYLVCHCLGSISTAMALLTGIVSADWIEGMTISQVFCNLRFSADNGVKASTTLLSRLYRTLAGDWFSCNSAPTASLLQAFLDQILRFYPVGASREICASTSCHRCTLVFGRCWSHKNLNRATHTHLDKVFNGIDMRFLSHLMRMGADSTHHVRANESNFVDLVEQDENIQRLRGLRMLFVSGGENVVWDPASTNESYALMRDTFGDGSFERFVVDGYGHLDTWMGKESFKDVYPKVHEHIEMCGDNGARNDTVLTGGAGHQSGTSWFSWGQKREM
;
A
#
# COMPACT_ATOMS: atom_id res chain seq x y z
N MET A 1 -15.12 -66.37 -8.89
CA MET A 1 -15.39 -64.92 -9.08
C MET A 1 -16.05 -64.30 -7.84
N ALA A 2 -17.06 -64.93 -7.24
CA ALA A 2 -17.66 -64.45 -5.98
C ALA A 2 -16.69 -64.46 -4.78
N ASP A 3 -15.85 -65.50 -4.63
CA ASP A 3 -14.87 -65.58 -3.54
C ASP A 3 -13.68 -64.60 -3.69
N LEU A 4 -13.34 -64.25 -4.95
CA LEU A 4 -12.33 -63.22 -5.24
C LEU A 4 -12.87 -61.81 -4.95
N LEU A 5 -14.16 -61.58 -5.23
CA LEU A 5 -14.85 -60.35 -4.88
C LEU A 5 -15.01 -60.20 -3.36
N PHE A 6 -15.24 -61.31 -2.64
CA PHE A 6 -15.34 -61.34 -1.18
C PHE A 6 -13.97 -61.10 -0.53
N LEU A 7 -12.88 -61.67 -1.04
CA LEU A 7 -11.52 -61.38 -0.57
C LEU A 7 -11.10 -59.92 -0.83
N ILE A 8 -11.47 -59.35 -1.99
CA ILE A 8 -11.20 -57.94 -2.32
C ILE A 8 -12.05 -57.01 -1.44
N LEU A 9 -13.32 -57.32 -1.19
CA LEU A 9 -14.18 -56.52 -0.31
C LEU A 9 -13.80 -56.65 1.18
N SER A 10 -13.31 -57.81 1.62
CA SER A 10 -12.76 -57.99 2.98
C SER A 10 -11.39 -57.32 3.15
N ALA A 11 -10.52 -57.34 2.13
CA ALA A 11 -9.25 -56.60 2.14
C ALA A 11 -9.49 -55.07 2.12
N VAL A 12 -10.44 -54.60 1.31
CA VAL A 12 -10.88 -53.18 1.29
C VAL A 12 -11.57 -52.80 2.60
N GLY A 13 -12.33 -53.71 3.23
CA GLY A 13 -12.96 -53.49 4.54
C GLY A 13 -11.96 -53.41 5.70
N VAL A 14 -10.91 -54.23 5.68
CA VAL A 14 -9.80 -54.16 6.66
C VAL A 14 -8.91 -52.93 6.41
N LEU A 15 -8.71 -52.54 5.14
CA LEU A 15 -8.02 -51.30 4.78
C LEU A 15 -8.84 -50.07 5.18
N LEU A 16 -10.17 -50.08 5.01
CA LEU A 16 -11.08 -49.03 5.49
C LEU A 16 -11.10 -48.98 7.01
N ALA A 17 -11.07 -50.11 7.72
CA ALA A 17 -11.01 -50.13 9.17
C ALA A 17 -9.67 -49.58 9.70
N LEU A 18 -8.54 -49.90 9.06
CA LEU A 18 -7.23 -49.30 9.34
C LEU A 18 -7.18 -47.80 8.99
N LEU A 19 -7.78 -47.40 7.87
CA LEU A 19 -7.95 -45.99 7.49
C LEU A 19 -8.89 -45.25 8.43
N ILE A 20 -9.94 -45.86 8.98
CA ILE A 20 -10.89 -45.25 9.93
C ILE A 20 -10.26 -45.12 11.34
N VAL A 21 -9.42 -46.08 11.75
CA VAL A 21 -8.64 -45.99 13.00
C VAL A 21 -7.51 -44.96 12.87
N LEU A 22 -6.89 -44.82 11.69
CA LEU A 22 -5.90 -43.76 11.40
C LEU A 22 -6.53 -42.39 11.06
N CYS A 23 -7.81 -42.34 10.63
CA CYS A 23 -8.54 -41.10 10.25
C CYS A 23 -9.48 -40.54 11.33
N SER A 24 -9.52 -41.06 12.57
CA SER A 24 -10.33 -40.43 13.61
C SER A 24 -9.91 -38.97 13.87
N ALA A 25 -8.63 -38.64 13.65
CA ALA A 25 -8.09 -37.27 13.65
C ALA A 25 -8.44 -36.46 12.38
N CYS A 26 -8.82 -37.11 11.28
CA CYS A 26 -9.17 -36.49 10.00
C CYS A 26 -10.68 -36.18 9.88
N LEU A 27 -11.56 -36.96 10.52
CA LEU A 27 -13.01 -36.72 10.51
C LEU A 27 -13.42 -35.43 11.25
N SER A 28 -12.71 -35.06 12.31
CA SER A 28 -12.89 -33.76 12.98
C SER A 28 -12.46 -32.60 12.07
N ARG A 29 -11.36 -32.77 11.32
CA ARG A 29 -10.87 -31.82 10.30
C ARG A 29 -11.76 -31.76 9.06
N LEU A 30 -12.46 -32.82 8.68
CA LEU A 30 -13.42 -32.83 7.56
C LEU A 30 -14.69 -32.02 7.90
N SER A 31 -15.18 -32.09 9.14
CA SER A 31 -16.29 -31.23 9.60
C SER A 31 -15.90 -29.74 9.63
N PHE A 32 -14.63 -29.47 9.97
CA PHE A 32 -14.03 -28.14 9.85
C PHE A 32 -13.83 -27.75 8.38
N PHE A 33 -13.53 -28.70 7.50
CA PHE A 33 -13.39 -28.50 6.06
C PHE A 33 -14.73 -28.12 5.42
N VAL A 34 -15.84 -28.78 5.78
CA VAL A 34 -17.19 -28.43 5.31
C VAL A 34 -17.62 -27.06 5.83
N ARG A 35 -17.34 -26.73 7.11
CA ARG A 35 -17.62 -25.40 7.68
C ARG A 35 -16.71 -24.29 7.12
N SER A 36 -15.46 -24.62 6.83
CA SER A 36 -14.49 -23.70 6.20
C SER A 36 -14.78 -23.54 4.71
N TRP A 37 -15.27 -24.58 4.04
CA TRP A 37 -15.78 -24.52 2.67
C TRP A 37 -17.03 -23.66 2.61
N GLN A 38 -17.97 -23.76 3.56
CA GLN A 38 -19.10 -22.83 3.66
C GLN A 38 -18.68 -21.38 3.92
N ARG A 39 -17.60 -21.15 4.67
CA ARG A 39 -17.03 -19.81 4.90
C ARG A 39 -16.25 -19.28 3.68
N LEU A 40 -15.53 -20.14 2.96
CA LEU A 40 -14.82 -19.80 1.72
C LEU A 40 -15.80 -19.58 0.56
N TRP A 41 -16.85 -20.38 0.46
CA TRP A 41 -17.95 -20.20 -0.49
C TRP A 41 -18.80 -18.97 -0.12
N GLY A 42 -18.98 -18.69 1.18
CA GLY A 42 -19.51 -17.43 1.68
C GLY A 42 -18.63 -16.23 1.32
N PHE A 43 -17.30 -16.37 1.40
CA PHE A 43 -16.32 -15.37 0.98
C PHE A 43 -16.30 -15.16 -0.54
N LEU A 44 -16.45 -16.22 -1.34
CA LEU A 44 -16.56 -16.15 -2.81
C LEU A 44 -17.90 -15.57 -3.27
N ILE A 45 -19.01 -15.89 -2.59
CA ILE A 45 -20.32 -15.25 -2.80
C ILE A 45 -20.28 -13.79 -2.35
N PHE A 46 -19.54 -13.48 -1.29
CA PHE A 46 -19.35 -12.12 -0.79
C PHE A 46 -18.46 -11.29 -1.73
N ILE A 47 -17.40 -11.86 -2.31
CA ILE A 47 -16.63 -11.26 -3.41
C ILE A 47 -17.52 -11.04 -4.62
N ARG A 48 -18.32 -12.04 -5.01
CA ARG A 48 -19.30 -11.92 -6.11
C ARG A 48 -20.34 -10.81 -5.85
N ASN A 49 -20.81 -10.65 -4.61
CA ASN A 49 -21.76 -9.60 -4.23
C ASN A 49 -21.08 -8.22 -4.10
N GLY A 50 -19.81 -8.17 -3.69
CA GLY A 50 -18.97 -6.97 -3.75
C GLY A 50 -18.72 -6.51 -5.18
N ILE A 51 -18.48 -7.45 -6.09
CA ILE A 51 -18.36 -7.22 -7.54
C ILE A 51 -19.71 -6.79 -8.15
N ALA A 52 -20.83 -7.36 -7.72
CA ALA A 52 -22.17 -6.93 -8.15
C ALA A 52 -22.52 -5.51 -7.67
N ASN A 53 -22.02 -5.07 -6.51
CA ASN A 53 -22.14 -3.68 -6.06
C ASN A 53 -21.24 -2.72 -6.84
N LEU A 54 -20.09 -3.18 -7.35
CA LEU A 54 -19.23 -2.40 -8.26
C LEU A 54 -19.88 -2.19 -9.64
N GLN A 55 -20.72 -3.13 -10.10
CA GLN A 55 -21.44 -3.02 -11.37
C GLN A 55 -22.51 -1.90 -11.41
N ASN A 56 -23.04 -1.47 -10.25
CA ASN A 56 -24.04 -0.39 -10.21
C ASN A 56 -23.46 1.03 -10.40
N ASN A 57 -22.13 1.18 -10.38
CA ASN A 57 -21.45 2.46 -10.62
C ASN A 57 -20.93 2.63 -12.06
N GLY A 58 -21.13 1.64 -12.94
CA GLY A 58 -20.52 1.60 -14.28
C GLY A 58 -21.30 2.25 -15.43
N ASN A 59 -22.48 2.84 -15.20
CA ASN A 59 -23.24 3.49 -16.28
C ASN A 59 -22.85 4.97 -16.42
N ILE A 60 -21.67 5.23 -16.95
CA ILE A 60 -21.34 6.50 -17.60
C ILE A 60 -21.03 6.15 -19.05
N LYS A 61 -21.90 6.60 -19.98
CA LYS A 61 -21.62 6.53 -21.41
C LYS A 61 -20.39 7.40 -21.68
N GLU A 62 -19.30 6.80 -22.13
CA GLU A 62 -18.13 7.53 -22.65
C GLU A 62 -18.48 8.06 -24.05
N ASP A 63 -18.92 9.32 -24.12
CA ASP A 63 -18.61 10.15 -25.28
C ASP A 63 -17.12 10.50 -25.21
N THR A 64 -16.38 10.27 -26.29
CA THR A 64 -14.96 10.68 -26.42
C THR A 64 -14.73 12.10 -25.87
N PRO A 65 -13.82 12.30 -24.90
CA PRO A 65 -13.70 13.58 -24.21
C PRO A 65 -13.26 14.68 -25.17
N LYS A 66 -14.01 15.79 -25.17
CA LYS A 66 -13.78 16.98 -26.01
C LYS A 66 -12.61 17.85 -25.50
N PHE A 67 -11.96 17.47 -24.40
CA PHE A 67 -10.78 18.13 -23.83
C PHE A 67 -9.86 17.05 -23.19
N SER A 68 -8.55 17.17 -23.36
CA SER A 68 -7.55 16.44 -22.58
C SER A 68 -7.52 16.95 -21.13
N ARG A 69 -7.09 16.11 -20.19
CA ARG A 69 -6.89 16.52 -18.80
C ARG A 69 -5.60 17.34 -18.68
N LEU A 70 -5.70 18.54 -18.10
CA LEU A 70 -4.54 19.38 -17.75
C LEU A 70 -3.88 18.91 -16.45
N SER A 71 -4.65 18.25 -15.57
CA SER A 71 -4.14 17.70 -14.32
C SER A 71 -3.25 16.48 -14.57
N LEU A 72 -2.17 16.40 -13.81
CA LEU A 72 -1.22 15.29 -13.83
C LEU A 72 -1.54 14.29 -12.70
N PRO A 73 -1.19 13.00 -12.88
CA PRO A 73 -1.30 12.03 -11.80
C PRO A 73 -0.39 12.43 -10.64
N ARG A 74 -0.84 12.22 -9.40
CA ARG A 74 -0.08 12.54 -8.18
C ARG A 74 1.35 11.99 -8.20
N SER A 75 1.54 10.81 -8.78
CA SER A 75 2.84 10.16 -8.88
C SER A 75 3.91 10.93 -9.65
N SER A 76 3.51 11.89 -10.49
CA SER A 76 4.42 12.79 -11.19
C SER A 76 4.83 14.02 -10.38
N MET A 77 4.20 14.27 -9.22
CA MET A 77 4.51 15.41 -8.37
C MET A 77 5.93 15.30 -7.82
N ARG A 78 6.72 16.35 -8.07
CA ARG A 78 8.08 16.49 -7.55
C ARG A 78 8.04 16.82 -6.05
N PRO A 79 9.08 16.47 -5.28
CA PRO A 79 9.15 16.82 -3.86
C PRO A 79 9.32 18.33 -3.62
N VAL A 80 9.81 19.08 -4.61
CA VAL A 80 10.17 20.51 -4.49
C VAL A 80 9.76 21.29 -5.74
N TYR A 81 9.21 22.49 -5.54
CA TYR A 81 8.90 23.51 -6.55
C TYR A 81 9.34 24.88 -6.06
N ASP A 82 9.65 25.82 -6.98
CA ASP A 82 9.93 27.21 -6.61
C ASP A 82 8.69 27.85 -6.00
N VAL A 83 7.53 27.61 -6.64
CA VAL A 83 6.25 28.17 -6.25
C VAL A 83 5.19 27.09 -6.12
N ILE A 84 4.45 27.11 -5.01
CA ILE A 84 3.27 26.27 -4.82
C ILE A 84 2.05 27.17 -4.63
N VAL A 85 1.02 26.91 -5.43
CA VAL A 85 -0.27 27.60 -5.36
C VAL A 85 -1.33 26.64 -4.84
N ILE A 86 -1.97 27.02 -3.74
CA ILE A 86 -2.98 26.23 -3.05
C ILE A 86 -4.35 26.75 -3.47
N GLY A 87 -5.12 25.94 -4.19
CA GLY A 87 -6.40 26.31 -4.77
C GLY A 87 -6.27 26.96 -6.15
N SER A 88 -7.29 26.77 -6.99
CA SER A 88 -7.29 27.17 -8.40
C SER A 88 -8.39 28.17 -8.78
N GLY A 89 -8.95 28.87 -7.80
CA GLY A 89 -9.91 29.96 -8.01
C GLY A 89 -9.26 31.22 -8.60
N TYR A 90 -9.94 32.38 -8.58
CA TYR A 90 -9.42 33.63 -9.13
C TYR A 90 -8.01 33.99 -8.63
N GLY A 91 -7.81 34.02 -7.31
CA GLY A 91 -6.51 34.31 -6.71
C GLY A 91 -5.41 33.32 -7.10
N GLY A 92 -5.71 32.02 -6.96
CA GLY A 92 -4.76 30.95 -7.27
C GLY A 92 -4.42 30.85 -8.75
N GLY A 93 -5.42 30.87 -9.64
CA GLY A 93 -5.21 30.81 -11.09
C GLY A 93 -4.38 31.99 -11.61
N ILE A 94 -4.66 33.21 -11.14
CA ILE A 94 -3.87 34.40 -11.50
C ILE A 94 -2.43 34.25 -11.01
N ALA A 95 -2.23 33.87 -9.75
CA ALA A 95 -0.90 33.65 -9.21
C ALA A 95 -0.14 32.59 -10.00
N ALA A 96 -0.75 31.46 -10.31
CA ALA A 96 -0.11 30.41 -11.09
C ALA A 96 0.31 30.90 -12.49
N SER A 97 -0.58 31.62 -13.19
CA SER A 97 -0.28 32.21 -14.51
C SER A 97 0.89 33.18 -14.44
N ARG A 98 0.87 34.13 -13.49
CA ARG A 98 1.91 35.15 -13.38
C ARG A 98 3.26 34.56 -12.95
N MET A 99 3.27 33.60 -12.02
CA MET A 99 4.50 32.94 -11.58
C MET A 99 5.09 32.01 -12.65
N ALA A 100 4.25 31.32 -13.44
CA ALA A 100 4.71 30.51 -14.57
C ALA A 100 5.31 31.39 -15.68
N ARG A 101 4.65 32.52 -16.01
CA ARG A 101 5.20 33.53 -16.94
C ARG A 101 6.48 34.18 -16.43
N ALA A 102 6.64 34.31 -15.11
CA ALA A 102 7.88 34.71 -14.46
C ALA A 102 8.98 33.63 -14.50
N GLY A 103 8.72 32.49 -15.14
CA GLY A 103 9.67 31.40 -15.33
C GLY A 103 9.93 30.52 -14.14
N LYS A 104 9.06 30.57 -13.13
CA LYS A 104 9.16 29.70 -11.97
C LYS A 104 8.61 28.31 -12.26
N SER A 105 9.15 27.31 -11.58
CA SER A 105 8.50 26.00 -11.50
C SER A 105 7.30 26.08 -10.55
N VAL A 106 6.10 25.88 -11.08
CA VAL A 106 4.83 26.08 -10.36
C VAL A 106 4.09 24.76 -10.21
N ALA A 107 3.63 24.45 -8.99
CA ALA A 107 2.64 23.40 -8.73
C ALA A 107 1.33 24.00 -8.21
N ILE A 108 0.20 23.62 -8.82
CA ILE A 108 -1.15 23.96 -8.34
C ILE A 108 -1.73 22.73 -7.61
N LEU A 109 -2.17 22.92 -6.37
CA LEU A 109 -2.84 21.88 -5.57
C LEU A 109 -4.31 22.26 -5.41
N GLU A 110 -5.21 21.51 -6.05
CA GLU A 110 -6.66 21.74 -6.06
C GLU A 110 -7.40 20.61 -5.32
N LEU A 111 -8.35 20.95 -4.44
CA LEU A 111 -9.16 19.97 -3.71
C LEU A 111 -10.15 19.23 -4.61
N GLY A 112 -10.82 19.94 -5.53
CA GLY A 112 -11.80 19.33 -6.42
C GLY A 112 -11.15 18.60 -7.61
N SER A 113 -12.01 17.97 -8.41
CA SER A 113 -11.61 17.34 -9.68
C SER A 113 -11.57 18.35 -10.83
N GLU A 114 -10.86 18.02 -11.90
CA GLU A 114 -10.95 18.73 -13.19
C GLU A 114 -12.25 18.34 -13.91
N ARG A 115 -13.04 19.34 -14.35
CA ARG A 115 -14.29 19.14 -15.09
C ARG A 115 -14.43 20.20 -16.19
N TRP A 116 -14.59 19.77 -17.43
CA TRP A 116 -14.75 20.65 -18.58
C TRP A 116 -16.23 20.84 -18.96
N PRO A 117 -16.57 21.91 -19.73
CA PRO A 117 -17.91 22.05 -20.30
C PRO A 117 -18.33 20.78 -21.05
N GLY A 118 -19.48 20.23 -20.67
CA GLY A 118 -19.99 18.93 -21.11
C GLY A 118 -20.09 17.93 -19.95
N GLU A 119 -19.24 18.08 -18.92
CA GLU A 119 -19.10 17.18 -17.78
C GLU A 119 -19.76 17.71 -16.49
N TYR A 120 -20.35 18.91 -16.52
CA TYR A 120 -21.03 19.48 -15.35
C TYR A 120 -22.38 18.78 -15.10
N PRO A 121 -22.77 18.61 -13.82
CA PRO A 121 -24.04 18.00 -13.44
C PRO A 121 -25.24 18.66 -14.12
N ARG A 122 -26.12 17.87 -14.74
CA ARG A 122 -27.31 18.38 -15.46
C ARG A 122 -28.61 18.21 -14.68
N SER A 123 -28.64 17.26 -13.75
CA SER A 123 -29.83 16.89 -12.98
C SER A 123 -29.66 17.11 -11.47
N SER A 124 -30.77 17.30 -10.75
CA SER A 124 -30.75 17.43 -9.27
C SER A 124 -30.09 16.23 -8.58
N LYS A 125 -30.21 15.02 -9.17
CA LYS A 125 -29.59 13.80 -8.64
C LYS A 125 -28.06 13.86 -8.75
N GLU A 126 -27.53 14.33 -9.86
CA GLU A 126 -26.09 14.50 -10.06
C GLU A 126 -25.53 15.61 -9.17
N VAL A 127 -26.22 16.74 -9.06
CA VAL A 127 -25.84 17.83 -8.14
C VAL A 127 -25.79 17.33 -6.69
N LEU A 128 -26.80 16.56 -6.25
CA LEU A 128 -26.83 16.00 -4.90
C LEU A 128 -25.69 15.00 -4.65
N ARG A 129 -25.32 14.20 -5.67
CA ARG A 129 -24.17 13.27 -5.60
C ARG A 129 -22.84 14.02 -5.45
N ASP A 130 -22.73 15.22 -6.01
CA ASP A 130 -21.55 16.08 -5.96
C ASP A 130 -21.61 17.16 -4.86
N LEU A 131 -22.66 17.15 -4.02
CA LEU A 131 -22.81 18.06 -2.90
C LEU A 131 -22.04 17.58 -1.67
N HIS A 132 -21.00 18.32 -1.28
CA HIS A 132 -20.31 18.20 -0.02
C HIS A 132 -20.90 19.15 1.03
N VAL A 133 -21.35 18.62 2.16
CA VAL A 133 -21.83 19.43 3.30
C VAL A 133 -20.85 19.35 4.46
N SER A 134 -20.47 20.50 5.01
CA SER A 134 -19.57 20.60 6.17
C SER A 134 -20.09 21.63 7.20
N GLY A 135 -19.38 21.80 8.31
CA GLY A 135 -19.78 22.71 9.38
C GLY A 135 -20.66 22.07 10.47
N ARG A 136 -20.96 22.86 11.50
CA ARG A 136 -21.72 22.42 12.68
C ARG A 136 -22.70 23.51 13.11
N SER A 137 -23.95 23.40 12.70
CA SER A 137 -25.02 24.28 13.18
C SER A 137 -25.48 23.89 14.60
N ARG A 138 -25.87 24.90 15.41
CA ARG A 138 -26.51 24.72 16.72
C ARG A 138 -27.97 24.28 16.61
N ASN A 139 -28.62 24.54 15.48
CA ASN A 139 -30.03 24.21 15.24
C ASN A 139 -30.22 22.78 14.71
N ARG A 140 -31.28 22.10 15.19
CA ARG A 140 -31.64 20.68 14.92
C ARG A 140 -32.06 20.37 13.47
N PHE A 141 -31.87 21.27 12.51
CA PHE A 141 -32.21 21.03 11.09
C PHE A 141 -31.12 20.23 10.36
N GLY A 142 -30.68 19.10 10.94
CA GLY A 142 -29.66 18.21 10.37
C GLY A 142 -30.10 17.35 9.18
N TRP A 143 -31.26 17.63 8.56
CA TRP A 143 -31.81 16.83 7.46
C TRP A 143 -30.95 16.90 6.20
N MET A 144 -30.33 18.05 5.88
CA MET A 144 -29.44 18.17 4.70
C MET A 144 -28.18 17.30 4.79
N LYS A 145 -27.70 16.96 6.01
CA LYS A 145 -26.61 15.99 6.21
C LYS A 145 -26.99 14.55 5.88
N LEU A 146 -28.30 14.22 5.84
CA LEU A 146 -28.77 12.92 5.38
C LEU A 146 -28.80 12.81 3.85
N PHE A 147 -28.90 13.93 3.13
CA PHE A 147 -29.02 13.96 1.67
C PHE A 147 -27.71 14.30 0.94
N GLY A 148 -26.77 14.99 1.59
CA GLY A 148 -25.47 15.32 1.01
C GLY A 148 -24.53 14.13 0.88
N SER A 149 -23.80 14.07 -0.23
CA SER A 149 -22.74 13.10 -0.46
C SER A 149 -21.57 13.31 0.52
N ARG A 150 -21.01 12.21 1.06
CA ARG A 150 -19.83 12.26 1.93
C ARG A 150 -18.51 12.39 1.16
N ILE A 151 -18.56 12.80 -0.12
CA ILE A 151 -17.40 12.93 -0.99
C ILE A 151 -16.77 14.32 -0.78
N ARG A 152 -15.54 14.36 -0.26
CA ARG A 152 -14.80 15.61 0.03
C ARG A 152 -14.47 16.43 -1.21
N THR A 153 -14.29 15.76 -2.33
CA THR A 153 -13.94 16.33 -3.64
C THR A 153 -15.18 16.76 -4.47
N GLY A 154 -16.37 16.74 -3.86
CA GLY A 154 -17.62 17.16 -4.50
C GLY A 154 -17.57 18.61 -4.95
N MET A 155 -18.15 18.90 -6.11
CA MET A 155 -18.07 20.20 -6.78
C MET A 155 -18.78 21.32 -6.02
N TYR A 156 -19.87 21.01 -5.32
CA TYR A 156 -20.64 21.98 -4.54
C TYR A 156 -20.33 21.81 -3.07
N HIS A 157 -19.90 22.86 -2.40
CA HIS A 157 -19.57 22.79 -0.98
C HIS A 157 -20.44 23.76 -0.18
N LEU A 158 -21.41 23.18 0.52
CA LEU A 158 -22.26 23.90 1.47
C LEU A 158 -21.63 23.83 2.86
N ILE A 159 -21.35 25.00 3.44
CA ILE A 159 -20.79 25.16 4.77
C ILE A 159 -21.90 25.67 5.67
N GLU A 160 -22.36 24.81 6.57
CA GLU A 160 -23.37 25.16 7.57
C GLU A 160 -22.74 25.97 8.71
N GLY A 161 -23.15 27.24 8.80
CA GLY A 161 -22.77 28.15 9.88
C GLY A 161 -23.84 28.31 10.95
N ASP A 162 -23.47 28.96 12.05
CA ASP A 162 -24.42 29.55 13.00
C ASP A 162 -24.83 30.92 12.45
N GLY A 163 -26.12 31.10 12.08
CA GLY A 163 -26.66 32.37 11.55
C GLY A 163 -26.70 32.52 10.02
N GLN A 164 -25.67 32.08 9.29
CA GLN A 164 -25.62 32.16 7.82
C GLN A 164 -24.87 30.97 7.23
N ASN A 165 -25.36 30.43 6.11
CA ASN A 165 -24.70 29.35 5.36
C ASN A 165 -23.86 29.94 4.22
N VAL A 166 -22.83 29.21 3.80
CA VAL A 166 -21.98 29.62 2.67
C VAL A 166 -21.92 28.51 1.63
N LEU A 167 -22.06 28.88 0.35
CA LEU A 167 -21.92 27.95 -0.78
C LEU A 167 -20.72 28.34 -1.64
N VAL A 168 -19.79 27.42 -1.84
CA VAL A 168 -18.61 27.58 -2.71
C VAL A 168 -18.45 26.42 -3.69
N GLY A 169 -17.69 26.64 -4.75
CA GLY A 169 -17.36 25.63 -5.75
C GLY A 169 -15.95 25.07 -5.58
N ASN A 170 -15.82 23.74 -5.63
CA ASN A 170 -14.56 23.00 -5.61
C ASN A 170 -14.30 22.38 -6.98
N GLY A 171 -13.09 22.50 -7.50
CA GLY A 171 -12.73 22.02 -8.84
C GLY A 171 -11.66 22.88 -9.47
N LEU A 172 -11.03 22.39 -10.54
CA LEU A 172 -10.02 23.17 -11.27
C LEU A 172 -10.67 24.44 -11.86
N GLY A 173 -10.38 25.61 -11.29
CA GLY A 173 -11.07 26.88 -11.55
C GLY A 173 -11.87 27.45 -10.37
N GLY A 174 -12.04 26.67 -9.29
CA GLY A 174 -12.75 27.04 -8.06
C GLY A 174 -14.20 27.50 -8.27
N THR A 175 -14.63 28.50 -7.52
CA THR A 175 -16.01 29.02 -7.60
C THR A 175 -16.32 29.75 -8.92
N SER A 176 -15.31 30.04 -9.75
CA SER A 176 -15.57 30.56 -11.10
C SER A 176 -16.35 29.58 -11.97
N LEU A 177 -16.36 28.28 -11.64
CA LEU A 177 -17.15 27.27 -12.34
C LEU A 177 -18.67 27.48 -12.12
N ILE A 178 -19.07 27.95 -10.94
CA ILE A 178 -20.49 28.00 -10.49
C ILE A 178 -21.00 29.39 -10.13
N ASN A 179 -20.26 30.46 -10.42
CA ASN A 179 -20.75 31.83 -10.20
C ASN A 179 -21.64 32.35 -11.34
N ALA A 180 -22.24 33.52 -11.16
CA ALA A 180 -23.14 34.14 -12.14
C ALA A 180 -22.44 35.09 -13.15
N ASN A 181 -21.12 34.98 -13.34
CA ASN A 181 -20.32 35.70 -14.35
C ASN A 181 -20.20 37.23 -14.22
N VAL A 182 -20.88 37.89 -13.26
CA VAL A 182 -20.95 39.37 -13.14
C VAL A 182 -19.63 40.04 -12.76
N PHE A 183 -19.11 40.89 -13.66
CA PHE A 183 -17.87 41.64 -13.45
C PHE A 183 -18.19 43.10 -13.05
N LEU A 184 -17.95 43.46 -11.79
CA LEU A 184 -18.15 44.81 -11.28
C LEU A 184 -16.92 45.31 -10.51
N ARG A 185 -16.48 46.54 -10.79
CA ARG A 185 -15.43 47.21 -10.01
C ARG A 185 -16.00 47.74 -8.69
N ALA A 186 -15.18 47.70 -7.63
CA ALA A 186 -15.54 48.29 -6.34
C ALA A 186 -15.70 49.81 -6.45
N ASP A 187 -16.60 50.40 -5.66
CA ASP A 187 -16.71 51.86 -5.57
C ASP A 187 -15.46 52.42 -4.87
N GLN A 188 -14.89 53.51 -5.37
CA GLN A 188 -13.69 54.11 -4.77
C GLN A 188 -13.93 54.51 -3.30
N ARG A 189 -15.15 54.92 -2.92
CA ARG A 189 -15.49 55.24 -1.53
C ARG A 189 -15.46 54.01 -0.63
N THR A 190 -15.77 52.82 -1.16
CA THR A 190 -15.60 51.56 -0.45
C THR A 190 -14.12 51.29 -0.17
N LEU A 191 -13.25 51.51 -1.17
CA LEU A 191 -11.80 51.35 -1.02
C LEU A 191 -11.18 52.39 -0.06
N GLN A 192 -11.85 53.52 0.13
CA GLN A 192 -11.45 54.59 1.07
C GLN A 192 -11.90 54.34 2.52
N LEU A 193 -12.65 53.26 2.80
CA LEU A 193 -13.03 52.92 4.16
C LEU A 193 -11.79 52.64 5.02
N SER A 194 -11.89 52.95 6.32
CA SER A 194 -10.78 52.86 7.28
C SER A 194 -10.13 51.48 7.39
N GLN A 195 -10.87 50.43 7.02
CA GLN A 195 -10.48 49.03 7.03
C GLN A 195 -9.45 48.69 5.93
N TRP A 196 -9.42 49.44 4.83
CA TRP A 196 -8.47 49.20 3.74
C TRP A 196 -7.05 49.68 4.10
N PRO A 197 -6.00 49.02 3.56
CA PRO A 197 -4.62 49.45 3.74
C PRO A 197 -4.40 50.89 3.28
N ILE A 198 -3.48 51.60 3.93
CA ILE A 198 -3.24 53.02 3.65
C ILE A 198 -2.89 53.30 2.18
N ASP A 199 -2.16 52.39 1.53
CA ASP A 199 -1.76 52.49 0.12
C ASP A 199 -2.94 52.43 -0.85
N ILE A 200 -3.98 51.67 -0.52
CA ILE A 200 -5.21 51.57 -1.32
C ILE A 200 -6.19 52.66 -0.89
N ARG A 201 -6.33 52.90 0.41
CA ARG A 201 -7.26 53.86 1.00
C ARG A 201 -6.99 55.29 0.54
N ASN A 202 -5.72 55.68 0.50
CA ASN A 202 -5.33 57.03 0.09
C ASN A 202 -5.26 57.17 -1.44
N ASN A 203 -5.17 56.06 -2.17
CA ASN A 203 -5.08 56.03 -3.63
C ASN A 203 -5.88 54.85 -4.22
N PRO A 204 -7.22 54.91 -4.21
CA PRO A 204 -8.05 53.81 -4.70
C PRO A 204 -7.85 53.52 -6.19
N GLU A 205 -7.44 54.52 -6.97
CA GLU A 205 -7.12 54.41 -8.41
C GLU A 205 -5.93 53.49 -8.68
N CYS A 206 -5.11 53.16 -7.67
CA CYS A 206 -4.00 52.22 -7.86
C CYS A 206 -4.46 50.82 -8.33
N LEU A 207 -5.73 50.47 -8.14
CA LEU A 207 -6.31 49.21 -8.63
C LEU A 207 -6.77 49.27 -10.09
N ASP A 208 -6.91 50.45 -10.71
CA ASP A 208 -7.50 50.57 -12.06
C ASP A 208 -6.68 49.87 -13.13
N LYS A 209 -5.34 49.94 -13.05
CA LYS A 209 -4.42 49.17 -13.91
C LYS A 209 -4.72 47.67 -13.85
N TYR A 210 -4.98 47.17 -12.65
CA TYR A 210 -5.13 45.74 -12.40
C TYR A 210 -6.55 45.25 -12.70
N TYR A 211 -7.56 46.10 -12.50
CA TYR A 211 -8.89 45.87 -13.06
C TYR A 211 -8.84 45.77 -14.59
N ALA A 212 -8.14 46.68 -15.26
CA ALA A 212 -8.00 46.63 -16.72
C ALA A 212 -7.28 45.36 -17.19
N ARG A 213 -6.24 44.90 -16.49
CA ARG A 213 -5.56 43.63 -16.78
C ARG A 213 -6.49 42.42 -16.60
N ALA A 214 -7.27 42.40 -15.51
CA ALA A 214 -8.27 41.37 -15.28
C ALA A 214 -9.38 41.38 -16.35
N GLU A 215 -9.85 42.56 -16.77
CA GLU A 215 -10.82 42.73 -17.86
C GLU A 215 -10.30 42.22 -19.20
N GLN A 216 -9.01 42.44 -19.50
CA GLN A 216 -8.39 41.89 -20.71
C GLN A 216 -8.45 40.36 -20.72
N MET A 217 -8.16 39.69 -19.60
CA MET A 217 -8.18 38.21 -19.56
C MET A 217 -9.59 37.63 -19.51
N LEU A 218 -10.47 38.23 -18.69
CA LEU A 218 -11.82 37.74 -18.41
C LEU A 218 -12.87 38.19 -19.43
N GLN A 219 -12.59 39.24 -20.20
CA GLN A 219 -13.40 39.77 -21.30
C GLN A 219 -14.88 39.97 -20.96
N PRO A 220 -15.21 40.75 -19.92
CA PRO A 220 -16.60 40.98 -19.53
C PRO A 220 -17.35 41.78 -20.61
N THR A 221 -18.56 41.34 -20.97
CA THR A 221 -19.43 42.02 -21.94
C THR A 221 -20.87 42.07 -21.44
N PRO A 222 -21.61 43.19 -21.62
CA PRO A 222 -23.04 43.23 -21.33
C PRO A 222 -23.84 42.31 -22.27
N TYR A 223 -25.03 41.90 -21.83
CA TYR A 223 -25.94 41.14 -22.68
C TYR A 223 -26.29 41.93 -23.96
N PRO A 224 -26.02 41.39 -25.17
CA PRO A 224 -26.15 42.17 -26.40
C PRO A 224 -27.59 42.56 -26.74
N SER A 225 -27.77 43.67 -27.46
CA SER A 225 -29.11 44.11 -27.93
C SER A 225 -29.65 43.27 -29.08
N ASN A 226 -28.78 42.59 -29.83
CA ASN A 226 -29.11 41.69 -30.93
C ASN A 226 -29.35 40.24 -30.48
N TYR A 227 -29.26 39.95 -29.18
CA TYR A 227 -29.66 38.67 -28.60
C TYR A 227 -31.16 38.64 -28.25
N PRO A 228 -31.77 37.45 -28.07
CA PRO A 228 -33.20 37.34 -27.77
C PRO A 228 -33.63 38.20 -26.56
N PRO A 229 -34.76 38.92 -26.64
CA PRO A 229 -35.22 39.73 -25.52
C PRO A 229 -35.64 38.85 -24.34
N LEU A 230 -35.17 39.18 -23.14
CA LEU A 230 -35.42 38.39 -21.94
C LEU A 230 -36.54 39.00 -21.09
N ARG A 231 -37.47 38.15 -20.65
CA ARG A 231 -38.63 38.56 -19.84
C ARG A 231 -38.22 39.02 -18.43
N LYS A 232 -37.33 38.28 -17.76
CA LYS A 232 -36.76 38.66 -16.44
C LYS A 232 -36.11 40.04 -16.45
N LEU A 233 -35.32 40.34 -17.49
CA LEU A 233 -34.67 41.65 -17.65
C LEU A 233 -35.69 42.79 -17.83
N ARG A 234 -36.76 42.55 -18.60
CA ARG A 234 -37.83 43.53 -18.80
C ARG A 234 -38.60 43.82 -17.53
N LEU A 235 -38.84 42.79 -16.71
CA LEU A 235 -39.52 42.95 -15.42
C LEU A 235 -38.69 43.81 -14.46
N LEU A 236 -37.38 43.52 -14.33
CA LEU A 236 -36.48 44.33 -13.52
C LEU A 236 -36.44 45.80 -14.01
N GLN A 237 -36.42 46.03 -15.32
CA GLN A 237 -36.49 47.39 -15.89
C GLN A 237 -37.78 48.12 -15.47
N LYS A 238 -38.92 47.44 -15.53
CA LYS A 238 -40.21 47.99 -15.10
C LYS A 238 -40.22 48.29 -13.59
N GLN A 239 -39.62 47.43 -12.78
CA GLN A 239 -39.48 47.65 -11.35
C GLN A 239 -38.55 48.83 -11.04
N ALA A 240 -37.45 48.99 -11.78
CA ALA A 240 -36.58 50.16 -11.66
C ALA A 240 -37.36 51.45 -11.90
N TYR A 241 -38.21 51.50 -12.93
CA TYR A 241 -39.11 52.63 -13.17
C TYR A 241 -40.08 52.86 -12.01
N ALA A 242 -40.73 51.81 -11.51
CA ALA A 242 -41.68 51.90 -10.39
C ALA A 242 -41.03 52.35 -9.06
N LEU A 243 -39.75 52.05 -8.87
CA LEU A 243 -38.95 52.50 -7.73
C LEU A 243 -38.39 53.92 -7.91
N GLY A 244 -38.54 54.54 -9.09
CA GLY A 244 -37.90 55.82 -9.42
C GLY A 244 -36.38 55.72 -9.60
N GLN A 245 -35.89 54.55 -10.01
CA GLN A 245 -34.48 54.18 -10.13
C GLN A 245 -34.07 53.80 -11.57
N GLU A 246 -34.79 54.33 -12.58
CA GLU A 246 -34.52 54.02 -14.00
C GLU A 246 -33.08 54.38 -14.42
N GLU A 247 -32.55 55.50 -13.95
CA GLU A 247 -31.17 55.93 -14.24
C GLU A 247 -30.10 54.98 -13.67
N ASN A 248 -30.47 54.13 -12.70
CA ASN A 248 -29.57 53.17 -12.05
C ASN A 248 -29.66 51.78 -12.68
N PHE A 249 -30.59 51.57 -13.62
CA PHE A 249 -30.77 50.29 -14.29
C PHE A 249 -29.87 50.17 -15.52
N TYR A 250 -29.11 49.09 -15.62
CA TYR A 250 -28.34 48.75 -16.81
C TYR A 250 -28.14 47.23 -16.98
N ARG A 251 -27.66 46.83 -18.17
CA ARG A 251 -27.24 45.44 -18.43
C ARG A 251 -25.84 45.24 -17.88
N VAL A 252 -25.70 44.35 -16.91
CA VAL A 252 -24.44 44.19 -16.19
C VAL A 252 -23.38 43.52 -17.07
N PRO A 253 -22.10 43.96 -17.04
CA PRO A 253 -21.01 43.25 -17.70
C PRO A 253 -20.83 41.84 -17.10
N GLN A 254 -20.70 40.84 -17.98
CA GLN A 254 -20.54 39.45 -17.58
C GLN A 254 -19.46 38.74 -18.39
N THR A 255 -18.76 37.81 -17.76
CA THR A 255 -17.69 36.97 -18.36
C THR A 255 -18.25 35.82 -19.20
N THR A 256 -19.27 36.13 -19.99
CA THR A 256 -19.98 35.20 -20.89
C THR A 256 -19.74 35.61 -22.33
N PHE A 257 -19.43 34.64 -23.19
CA PHE A 257 -19.26 34.85 -24.62
C PHE A 257 -20.61 34.77 -25.32
N PHE A 258 -20.91 35.79 -26.12
CA PHE A 258 -22.09 35.87 -26.99
C PHE A 258 -21.72 35.70 -28.47
N ARG A 259 -20.56 35.09 -28.72
CA ARG A 259 -20.02 34.80 -30.05
C ARG A 259 -19.06 33.62 -29.97
N ASN A 260 -18.90 32.89 -31.08
CA ASN A 260 -17.82 31.91 -31.20
C ASN A 260 -16.49 32.64 -31.44
N GLY A 261 -15.40 32.14 -30.88
CA GLY A 261 -14.05 32.67 -31.10
C GLY A 261 -13.09 32.33 -29.99
N PHE A 262 -11.83 32.76 -30.11
CA PHE A 262 -10.82 32.57 -29.06
C PHE A 262 -10.90 33.68 -28.02
N ASN A 263 -10.70 33.33 -26.76
CA ASN A 263 -10.46 34.30 -25.70
C ASN A 263 -8.99 34.77 -25.70
N ASN A 264 -8.66 35.72 -24.82
CA ASN A 264 -7.31 36.29 -24.74
C ASN A 264 -6.25 35.32 -24.17
N ALA A 265 -6.66 34.23 -23.53
CA ALA A 265 -5.75 33.15 -23.13
C ALA A 265 -5.39 32.21 -24.30
N GLY A 266 -6.18 32.23 -25.38
CA GLY A 266 -6.00 31.38 -26.55
C GLY A 266 -6.94 30.17 -26.60
N VAL A 267 -7.93 30.09 -25.72
CA VAL A 267 -8.90 28.98 -25.63
C VAL A 267 -10.12 29.27 -26.48
N GLU A 268 -10.63 28.25 -27.18
CA GLU A 268 -11.83 28.36 -28.01
C GLU A 268 -13.10 28.45 -27.14
N MET A 269 -13.86 29.53 -27.32
CA MET A 269 -15.13 29.80 -26.64
C MET A 269 -16.31 29.68 -27.60
N LYS A 270 -17.48 29.32 -27.07
CA LYS A 270 -18.73 29.25 -27.83
C LYS A 270 -19.69 30.37 -27.43
N ALA A 271 -20.60 30.69 -28.34
CA ALA A 271 -21.69 31.62 -28.06
C ALA A 271 -22.68 31.00 -27.05
N SER A 272 -23.05 31.78 -26.03
CA SER A 272 -24.02 31.38 -25.00
C SER A 272 -25.37 31.03 -25.61
N THR A 273 -25.91 29.91 -25.12
CA THR A 273 -27.27 29.44 -25.44
C THR A 273 -28.35 30.18 -24.66
N GLY A 274 -27.98 30.90 -23.58
CA GLY A 274 -28.93 31.61 -22.72
C GLY A 274 -29.76 30.65 -21.86
N SER A 275 -29.18 29.53 -21.43
CA SER A 275 -29.85 28.45 -20.70
C SER A 275 -30.10 28.75 -19.21
N GLY A 276 -29.44 29.73 -18.61
CA GLY A 276 -29.59 30.11 -17.19
C GLY A 276 -29.04 29.09 -16.19
N GLN A 277 -28.12 28.23 -16.63
CA GLN A 277 -27.49 27.16 -15.83
C GLN A 277 -26.13 27.57 -15.22
N ASP A 278 -25.78 28.86 -15.25
CA ASP A 278 -24.43 29.34 -14.90
C ASP A 278 -23.99 28.95 -13.48
N CYS A 279 -24.95 28.91 -12.55
CA CYS A 279 -24.70 28.63 -11.13
C CYS A 279 -24.58 27.14 -10.76
N THR A 280 -24.71 26.24 -11.74
CA THR A 280 -24.44 24.79 -11.58
C THR A 280 -23.29 24.30 -12.47
N GLY A 281 -22.56 25.22 -13.11
CA GLY A 281 -21.63 24.90 -14.18
C GLY A 281 -22.37 24.75 -15.51
N ILE A 282 -21.94 25.52 -16.50
CA ILE A 282 -22.60 25.59 -17.81
C ILE A 282 -21.87 24.73 -18.84
N ASN A 283 -22.61 23.86 -19.53
CA ASN A 283 -22.06 22.88 -20.47
C ASN A 283 -21.91 23.40 -21.90
N ASP A 284 -22.39 24.60 -22.22
CA ASP A 284 -22.36 25.12 -23.61
C ASP A 284 -21.01 25.73 -24.02
N GLY A 285 -20.06 25.87 -23.08
CA GLY A 285 -18.72 26.38 -23.33
C GLY A 285 -18.63 27.89 -23.53
N SER A 286 -19.65 28.65 -23.10
CA SER A 286 -19.69 30.11 -23.26
C SER A 286 -19.10 30.91 -22.11
N LYS A 287 -18.96 30.29 -20.93
CA LYS A 287 -18.48 30.94 -19.72
C LYS A 287 -16.95 30.98 -19.67
N ASN A 288 -16.37 32.19 -19.64
CA ASN A 288 -14.94 32.41 -19.56
C ASN A 288 -14.44 32.28 -18.10
N SER A 289 -14.63 31.09 -17.51
CA SER A 289 -14.20 30.76 -16.15
C SER A 289 -12.66 30.72 -16.02
N VAL A 290 -12.14 30.64 -14.80
CA VAL A 290 -10.69 30.56 -14.54
C VAL A 290 -10.05 29.33 -15.21
N LEU A 291 -10.82 28.23 -15.31
CA LEU A 291 -10.46 27.02 -16.08
C LEU A 291 -10.30 27.29 -17.58
N MET A 292 -11.01 28.29 -18.12
CA MET A 292 -10.96 28.63 -19.55
C MET A 292 -9.95 29.74 -19.86
N ASN A 293 -9.28 30.34 -18.87
CA ASN A 293 -8.31 31.42 -19.08
C ASN A 293 -6.97 31.26 -18.33
N TYR A 294 -6.86 31.72 -17.08
CA TYR A 294 -5.61 31.77 -16.33
C TYR A 294 -4.99 30.39 -16.11
N ILE A 295 -5.80 29.33 -15.96
CA ILE A 295 -5.27 27.96 -15.77
C ILE A 295 -4.63 27.43 -17.06
N PRO A 296 -5.29 27.47 -18.23
CA PRO A 296 -4.66 27.17 -19.52
C PRO A 296 -3.41 28.00 -19.80
N ASP A 297 -3.42 29.28 -19.41
CA ASP A 297 -2.25 30.14 -19.51
C ASP A 297 -1.09 29.64 -18.64
N ALA A 298 -1.35 29.35 -17.35
CA ALA A 298 -0.35 28.79 -16.45
C ALA A 298 0.22 27.46 -16.97
N TRP A 299 -0.66 26.56 -17.42
CA TRP A 299 -0.28 25.27 -18.00
C TRP A 299 0.61 25.44 -19.24
N ASN A 300 0.24 26.34 -20.16
CA ASN A 300 1.01 26.60 -21.39
C ASN A 300 2.44 27.11 -21.11
N HIS A 301 2.62 27.78 -19.97
CA HIS A 301 3.91 28.26 -19.47
C HIS A 301 4.61 27.29 -18.49
N GLY A 302 4.11 26.05 -18.37
CA GLY A 302 4.79 24.95 -17.67
C GLY A 302 4.36 24.73 -16.22
N ALA A 303 3.25 25.30 -15.76
CA ALA A 303 2.70 24.96 -14.44
C ALA A 303 2.16 23.53 -14.41
N GLU A 304 2.50 22.78 -13.36
CA GLU A 304 2.01 21.43 -13.10
C GLU A 304 0.77 21.49 -12.20
N ILE A 305 -0.26 20.72 -12.53
CA ILE A 305 -1.58 20.83 -11.88
C ILE A 305 -1.93 19.49 -11.24
N PHE A 306 -2.26 19.50 -9.95
CA PHE A 306 -2.62 18.31 -9.18
C PHE A 306 -3.99 18.50 -8.52
N CYS A 307 -4.97 17.75 -9.00
CA CYS A 307 -6.33 17.75 -8.46
C CYS A 307 -6.49 16.72 -7.34
N GLN A 308 -7.57 16.86 -6.57
CA GLN A 308 -7.90 16.02 -5.41
C GLN A 308 -6.86 16.11 -4.27
N CYS A 309 -6.10 17.21 -4.21
CA CYS A 309 -5.13 17.52 -3.17
C CYS A 309 -5.74 18.50 -2.15
N GLU A 310 -6.13 17.99 -0.98
CA GLU A 310 -6.59 18.80 0.15
C GLU A 310 -5.40 19.27 0.99
N VAL A 311 -4.99 20.53 0.83
CA VAL A 311 -3.98 21.11 1.71
C VAL A 311 -4.56 21.33 3.10
N ARG A 312 -3.83 20.86 4.12
CA ARG A 312 -4.30 20.86 5.51
C ARG A 312 -3.65 21.96 6.33
N TYR A 313 -2.35 22.17 6.17
CA TYR A 313 -1.61 23.26 6.82
C TYR A 313 -0.28 23.50 6.08
N VAL A 314 0.33 24.65 6.35
CA VAL A 314 1.67 24.99 5.90
C VAL A 314 2.58 25.20 7.10
N ARG A 315 3.87 24.95 6.94
CA ARG A 315 4.86 25.24 7.98
C ARG A 315 6.18 25.66 7.34
N LYS A 316 7.01 26.36 8.11
CA LYS A 316 8.37 26.67 7.67
C LYS A 316 9.15 25.37 7.46
N HIS A 317 9.94 25.32 6.39
CA HIS A 317 10.84 24.20 6.14
C HIS A 317 11.90 24.12 7.27
N PRO A 318 12.25 22.92 7.78
CA PRO A 318 13.07 22.79 9.00
C PRO A 318 14.56 23.15 8.80
N SER A 319 15.12 22.90 7.62
CA SER A 319 16.55 23.11 7.31
C SER A 319 16.79 24.13 6.20
N GLU A 320 15.98 24.10 5.14
CA GLU A 320 16.03 25.02 4.00
C GLU A 320 15.04 26.21 4.10
N ASN A 321 15.12 27.13 3.14
CA ASN A 321 14.18 28.25 2.99
C ASN A 321 12.81 27.79 2.48
N GLY A 322 11.78 28.62 2.69
CA GLY A 322 10.44 28.38 2.18
C GLY A 322 9.56 27.54 3.11
N TYR A 323 8.57 26.86 2.53
CA TYR A 323 7.48 26.21 3.27
C TYR A 323 7.23 24.78 2.83
N LEU A 324 6.95 23.91 3.80
CA LEU A 324 6.37 22.59 3.55
C LEU A 324 4.85 22.71 3.55
N VAL A 325 4.25 22.33 2.43
CA VAL A 325 2.80 22.28 2.24
C VAL A 325 2.34 20.85 2.50
N CYS A 326 1.65 20.64 3.63
CA CYS A 326 1.17 19.33 4.03
C CYS A 326 -0.26 19.10 3.52
N TYR A 327 -0.46 18.03 2.76
CA TYR A 327 -1.72 17.76 2.07
C TYR A 327 -2.16 16.29 2.19
N ALA A 328 -3.47 16.08 2.08
CA ALA A 328 -4.08 14.77 1.89
C ALA A 328 -4.52 14.64 0.43
N TRP A 329 -4.39 13.45 -0.16
CA TRP A 329 -4.82 13.20 -1.52
C TRP A 329 -6.01 12.24 -1.53
N HIS A 330 -7.01 12.54 -2.35
CA HIS A 330 -8.31 11.84 -2.36
C HIS A 330 -8.57 11.02 -3.63
N GLY A 331 -7.57 10.89 -4.52
CA GLY A 331 -7.67 10.10 -5.77
C GLY A 331 -7.53 8.58 -5.56
N GLY A 332 -7.80 7.79 -6.60
CA GLY A 332 -7.45 6.36 -6.66
C GLY A 332 -8.11 5.42 -5.63
N GLY A 333 -9.36 5.65 -5.22
CA GLY A 333 -10.03 4.81 -4.20
C GLY A 333 -9.66 5.15 -2.75
N GLY A 334 -8.74 6.10 -2.51
CA GLY A 334 -8.33 6.59 -1.18
C GLY A 334 -9.46 7.18 -0.34
N ASN A 335 -10.60 7.53 -0.98
CA ASN A 335 -11.82 7.98 -0.32
C ASN A 335 -12.43 6.93 0.64
N ASN A 336 -11.96 5.68 0.65
CA ASN A 336 -12.44 4.64 1.57
C ASN A 336 -11.70 4.63 2.93
N PHE A 337 -10.50 5.21 3.02
CA PHE A 337 -9.67 5.24 4.24
C PHE A 337 -9.87 6.53 5.08
N LYS A 338 -11.14 6.97 5.22
CA LYS A 338 -11.52 8.34 5.65
C LYS A 338 -11.05 8.78 7.04
N GLU A 339 -10.86 7.85 7.99
CA GLU A 339 -10.50 8.22 9.37
C GLU A 339 -8.97 8.32 9.55
N THR A 340 -8.18 7.57 8.78
CA THR A 340 -6.72 7.50 8.95
C THR A 340 -5.94 8.47 8.05
N PHE A 341 -6.50 8.90 6.91
CA PHE A 341 -5.85 9.84 5.98
C PHE A 341 -5.57 11.22 6.58
N SER A 342 -6.37 11.65 7.56
CA SER A 342 -6.15 12.94 8.23
C SER A 342 -4.90 12.96 9.13
N GLU A 343 -4.31 11.79 9.39
CA GLU A 343 -3.10 11.61 10.22
C GLU A 343 -1.83 11.34 9.38
N GLN A 344 -1.98 10.97 8.10
CA GLN A 344 -0.87 10.63 7.20
C GLN A 344 -0.82 11.58 6.02
N LEU A 345 -0.33 12.78 6.29
CA LEU A 345 -0.20 13.81 5.27
C LEU A 345 1.07 13.58 4.46
N MET A 346 0.92 13.73 3.15
CA MET A 346 2.04 13.97 2.26
C MET A 346 2.51 15.41 2.41
N TRP A 347 3.67 15.71 1.86
CA TRP A 347 4.23 17.05 1.86
C TRP A 347 4.93 17.33 0.54
N VAL A 348 4.96 18.61 0.19
CA VAL A 348 5.73 19.15 -0.94
C VAL A 348 6.34 20.48 -0.51
N HIS A 349 7.55 20.77 -0.97
CA HIS A 349 8.32 21.94 -0.57
C HIS A 349 8.19 23.08 -1.58
N ALA A 350 7.67 24.22 -1.12
CA ALA A 350 7.70 25.50 -1.82
C ALA A 350 8.96 26.26 -1.43
N LYS A 351 9.94 26.35 -2.34
CA LYS A 351 11.27 26.90 -2.06
C LYS A 351 11.28 28.43 -1.93
N GLU A 352 10.56 29.13 -2.81
CA GLU A 352 10.54 30.59 -2.89
C GLU A 352 9.20 31.18 -2.43
N LEU A 353 8.07 30.64 -2.92
CA LEU A 353 6.74 31.21 -2.65
C LEU A 353 5.65 30.14 -2.45
N CYS A 354 4.89 30.26 -1.37
CA CYS A 354 3.67 29.52 -1.09
C CYS A 354 2.48 30.48 -1.14
N VAL A 355 1.62 30.31 -2.14
CA VAL A 355 0.44 31.14 -2.38
C VAL A 355 -0.80 30.41 -1.90
N LEU A 356 -1.55 31.03 -0.98
CA LEU A 356 -2.86 30.59 -0.53
C LEU A 356 -3.95 31.26 -1.38
N GLY A 357 -4.63 30.46 -2.18
CA GLY A 357 -5.75 30.81 -3.06
C GLY A 357 -6.95 29.87 -2.91
N ALA A 358 -7.14 29.30 -1.71
CA ALA A 358 -8.16 28.30 -1.39
C ALA A 358 -9.56 28.89 -1.10
N GLY A 359 -9.75 30.19 -1.38
CA GLY A 359 -10.96 30.94 -1.08
C GLY A 359 -11.00 31.43 0.37
N SER A 360 -11.90 32.37 0.68
CA SER A 360 -11.98 33.04 1.98
C SER A 360 -11.92 32.05 3.16
N LEU A 361 -12.80 31.05 3.14
CA LEU A 361 -12.90 30.08 4.23
C LEU A 361 -11.77 29.04 4.19
N GLY A 362 -11.40 28.54 3.01
CA GLY A 362 -10.35 27.52 2.86
C GLY A 362 -8.97 28.03 3.28
N THR A 363 -8.58 29.22 2.83
CA THR A 363 -7.32 29.87 3.22
C THR A 363 -7.27 30.15 4.71
N THR A 364 -8.36 30.68 5.27
CA THR A 364 -8.49 30.93 6.71
C THR A 364 -8.36 29.63 7.51
N GLU A 365 -8.99 28.54 7.06
CA GLU A 365 -8.92 27.23 7.71
C GLU A 365 -7.50 26.64 7.71
N ILE A 366 -6.76 26.77 6.60
CA ILE A 366 -5.36 26.33 6.49
C ILE A 366 -4.47 27.14 7.44
N LEU A 367 -4.63 28.46 7.50
CA LEU A 367 -3.85 29.32 8.39
C LEU A 367 -4.15 29.06 9.86
N LEU A 368 -5.41 28.88 10.25
CA LEU A 368 -5.78 28.52 11.63
C LEU A 368 -5.09 27.22 12.07
N ARG A 369 -5.05 26.20 11.21
CA ARG A 369 -4.35 24.93 11.50
C ARG A 369 -2.84 25.11 11.60
N SER A 370 -2.29 25.99 10.76
CA SER A 370 -0.87 26.35 10.76
C SER A 370 -0.50 27.08 12.06
N LYS A 371 -1.39 27.95 12.57
CA LYS A 371 -1.26 28.62 13.87
C LYS A 371 -1.24 27.65 15.03
N GLU A 372 -2.21 26.73 15.10
CA GLU A 372 -2.26 25.68 16.13
C GLU A 372 -1.00 24.79 16.13
N ARG A 373 -0.24 24.77 15.02
CA ARG A 373 1.01 24.01 14.84
C ARG A 373 2.27 24.84 15.07
N GLY A 374 2.13 26.07 15.54
CA GLY A 374 3.25 26.91 15.95
C GLY A 374 3.76 27.88 14.89
N LEU A 375 3.02 28.12 13.79
CA LEU A 375 3.32 29.24 12.89
C LEU A 375 2.78 30.55 13.51
N PRO A 376 3.64 31.49 13.97
CA PRO A 376 3.16 32.69 14.66
C PRO A 376 2.41 33.60 13.70
N MET A 377 1.23 34.11 14.08
CA MET A 377 0.43 35.01 13.24
C MET A 377 -0.52 35.85 14.08
N SER A 378 -1.08 36.89 13.46
CA SER A 378 -2.08 37.78 14.06
C SER A 378 -3.19 37.03 14.82
N SER A 379 -3.64 37.58 15.93
CA SER A 379 -4.84 37.16 16.65
C SER A 379 -6.14 37.31 15.85
N LEU A 380 -6.13 38.13 14.78
CA LEU A 380 -7.29 38.39 13.92
C LEU A 380 -7.56 37.32 12.87
N ILE A 381 -6.71 36.29 12.73
CA ILE A 381 -7.01 35.17 11.82
C ILE A 381 -8.34 34.51 12.19
N GLY A 382 -9.20 34.32 11.19
CA GLY A 382 -10.55 33.80 11.38
C GLY A 382 -11.56 34.82 11.90
N GLN A 383 -11.20 36.09 12.06
CA GLN A 383 -12.14 37.15 12.44
C GLN A 383 -12.55 37.99 11.23
N LYS A 384 -13.58 38.81 11.43
CA LYS A 384 -14.04 39.83 10.47
C LYS A 384 -14.43 39.26 9.09
N ILE A 385 -15.15 38.15 9.11
CA ILE A 385 -15.70 37.54 7.90
C ILE A 385 -17.01 38.25 7.55
N SER A 386 -17.17 38.57 6.27
CA SER A 386 -18.36 39.20 5.70
C SER A 386 -19.07 38.22 4.78
N GLY A 387 -20.41 38.24 4.83
CA GLY A 387 -21.25 37.59 3.82
C GLY A 387 -21.51 38.48 2.60
N ASN A 388 -20.81 39.62 2.52
CA ASN A 388 -20.93 40.67 1.51
C ASN A 388 -22.36 41.24 1.40
N GLY A 389 -23.10 41.19 2.50
CA GLY A 389 -24.50 41.61 2.55
C GLY A 389 -25.41 40.87 1.56
N ASP A 390 -25.06 39.62 1.22
CA ASP A 390 -25.84 38.77 0.31
C ASP A 390 -27.25 38.50 0.86
N LEU A 391 -28.27 38.86 0.08
CA LEU A 391 -29.66 38.48 0.34
C LEU A 391 -30.28 37.85 -0.90
N LEU A 392 -31.04 36.78 -0.68
CA LEU A 392 -31.86 36.11 -1.69
C LEU A 392 -33.33 36.32 -1.34
N ALA A 393 -34.14 36.75 -2.31
CA ALA A 393 -35.57 36.86 -2.14
C ALA A 393 -36.30 36.51 -3.44
N PHE A 394 -37.61 36.27 -3.36
CA PHE A 394 -38.43 35.94 -4.51
C PHE A 394 -39.67 36.83 -4.61
N ALA A 395 -40.00 37.28 -5.82
CA ALA A 395 -41.31 37.82 -6.16
C ALA A 395 -42.13 36.73 -6.84
N SER A 396 -42.96 36.03 -6.07
CA SER A 396 -43.73 34.88 -6.54
C SER A 396 -45.06 35.29 -7.20
N ASN A 397 -45.43 34.60 -8.28
CA ASN A 397 -46.75 34.72 -8.91
C ASN A 397 -47.11 36.16 -9.34
N THR A 398 -46.17 36.81 -10.02
CA THR A 398 -46.31 38.15 -10.61
C THR A 398 -47.37 38.19 -11.72
N ASP A 399 -47.79 39.40 -12.12
CA ASP A 399 -48.76 39.61 -13.20
C ASP A 399 -48.19 39.31 -14.59
N GLU A 400 -46.86 39.29 -14.72
CA GLU A 400 -46.14 38.98 -15.96
C GLU A 400 -45.54 37.56 -15.92
N LEU A 401 -45.17 37.05 -17.09
CA LEU A 401 -44.36 35.82 -17.18
C LEU A 401 -42.90 36.23 -17.06
N VAL A 402 -42.18 35.67 -16.09
CA VAL A 402 -40.78 35.98 -15.80
C VAL A 402 -39.83 35.08 -16.60
N ASN A 403 -40.20 33.81 -16.78
CA ASN A 403 -39.32 32.77 -17.34
C ASN A 403 -37.97 32.67 -16.57
N GLY A 404 -38.04 32.64 -15.24
CA GLY A 404 -36.88 32.68 -14.34
C GLY A 404 -36.22 31.33 -14.04
N ILE A 405 -36.64 30.24 -14.71
CA ILE A 405 -36.08 28.90 -14.52
C ILE A 405 -35.20 28.56 -15.72
N GLY A 406 -33.96 28.14 -15.46
CA GLY A 406 -33.01 27.68 -16.46
C GLY A 406 -33.40 26.33 -17.07
N SER A 407 -33.04 26.12 -18.33
CA SER A 407 -33.14 24.82 -19.01
C SER A 407 -32.11 24.75 -20.14
N GLU A 408 -31.47 23.59 -20.32
CA GLU A 408 -30.57 23.35 -21.45
C GLU A 408 -31.31 23.36 -22.80
N THR A 409 -32.59 23.00 -22.79
CA THR A 409 -33.50 23.09 -23.94
C THR A 409 -34.47 24.25 -23.74
N PRO A 410 -34.35 25.35 -24.51
CA PRO A 410 -35.24 26.50 -24.36
C PRO A 410 -36.71 26.07 -24.48
N SER A 411 -37.57 26.59 -23.59
CA SER A 411 -39.01 26.39 -23.68
C SER A 411 -39.61 27.15 -24.87
N GLU A 412 -40.89 26.92 -25.18
CA GLU A 412 -41.63 27.69 -26.20
C GLU A 412 -41.62 29.22 -25.93
N LEU A 413 -41.30 29.64 -24.70
CA LEU A 413 -41.20 31.04 -24.29
C LEU A 413 -39.86 31.71 -24.65
N GLY A 414 -38.92 30.96 -25.24
CA GLY A 414 -37.55 31.39 -25.52
C GLY A 414 -36.59 31.15 -24.34
N PRO A 415 -35.29 31.48 -24.50
CA PRO A 415 -34.31 31.31 -23.44
C PRO A 415 -34.61 32.22 -22.23
N CYS A 416 -34.30 31.76 -21.03
CA CYS A 416 -34.35 32.60 -19.82
C CYS A 416 -33.20 33.61 -19.79
N GLY A 417 -32.09 33.29 -20.47
CA GLY A 417 -30.85 34.06 -20.49
C GLY A 417 -29.85 33.63 -19.42
N PRO A 418 -28.64 34.23 -19.38
CA PRO A 418 -27.67 33.99 -18.30
C PRO A 418 -28.29 34.23 -16.93
N THR A 419 -27.75 33.61 -15.87
CA THR A 419 -28.31 33.75 -14.51
C THR A 419 -28.57 35.20 -14.13
N ILE A 420 -27.63 36.12 -14.40
CA ILE A 420 -27.81 37.56 -14.16
C ILE A 420 -27.60 38.32 -15.45
N THR A 421 -28.55 39.18 -15.80
CA THR A 421 -28.49 40.02 -17.01
C THR A 421 -28.62 41.50 -16.68
N GLY A 422 -29.49 41.85 -15.73
CA GLY A 422 -29.78 43.23 -15.33
C GLY A 422 -29.39 43.53 -13.88
N ILE A 423 -29.14 44.81 -13.62
CA ILE A 423 -28.83 45.34 -12.29
C ILE A 423 -29.51 46.70 -12.10
N ILE A 424 -29.99 46.96 -10.88
CA ILE A 424 -30.29 48.30 -10.36
C ILE A 424 -29.17 48.65 -9.38
N ASP A 425 -28.29 49.57 -9.77
CA ASP A 425 -27.06 49.90 -9.04
C ASP A 425 -27.22 51.19 -8.24
N ASN A 426 -27.61 51.07 -6.97
CA ASN A 426 -27.82 52.22 -6.10
C ASN A 426 -26.56 52.65 -5.35
N ARG A 427 -25.36 52.25 -5.83
CA ARG A 427 -24.10 52.65 -5.19
C ARG A 427 -23.79 54.12 -5.38
N GLY A 428 -24.23 54.76 -6.47
CA GLY A 428 -23.85 56.14 -6.82
C GLY A 428 -23.98 57.16 -5.69
N SER A 429 -23.12 58.19 -5.68
CA SER A 429 -23.08 59.22 -4.62
C SER A 429 -24.38 60.01 -4.47
N LYS A 430 -25.18 60.10 -5.53
CA LYS A 430 -26.51 60.74 -5.51
C LYS A 430 -27.58 59.87 -4.82
N THR A 431 -27.50 58.55 -5.00
CA THR A 431 -28.50 57.59 -4.50
C THR A 431 -28.19 57.13 -3.09
N SER A 432 -26.90 56.87 -2.82
CA SER A 432 -26.37 56.52 -1.51
C SER A 432 -25.16 57.39 -1.19
N PRO A 433 -25.37 58.59 -0.58
CA PRO A 433 -24.28 59.48 -0.18
C PRO A 433 -23.30 58.80 0.78
N ASN A 434 -23.83 58.04 1.75
CA ASN A 434 -23.06 57.14 2.59
C ASN A 434 -22.92 55.78 1.90
N ILE A 435 -21.68 55.36 1.63
CA ILE A 435 -21.40 54.10 0.92
C ILE A 435 -21.89 52.87 1.69
N ILE A 436 -21.95 52.92 3.04
CA ILE A 436 -22.43 51.80 3.86
C ILE A 436 -23.94 51.53 3.64
N ASP A 437 -24.70 52.51 3.15
CA ASP A 437 -26.12 52.35 2.80
C ASP A 437 -26.32 51.96 1.33
N ALA A 438 -25.24 51.73 0.58
CA ALA A 438 -25.29 51.30 -0.81
C ALA A 438 -25.70 49.83 -0.95
N TYR A 439 -26.41 49.54 -2.03
CA TYR A 439 -26.84 48.20 -2.39
C TYR A 439 -27.03 48.08 -3.90
N VAL A 440 -27.05 46.84 -4.37
CA VAL A 440 -27.39 46.50 -5.75
C VAL A 440 -28.51 45.46 -5.77
N ILE A 441 -29.44 45.56 -6.72
CA ILE A 441 -30.49 44.56 -6.94
C ILE A 441 -30.26 43.95 -8.32
N GLN A 442 -30.06 42.64 -8.36
CA GLN A 442 -29.89 41.86 -9.58
C GLN A 442 -31.05 40.88 -9.74
N GLU A 443 -31.48 40.68 -10.97
CA GLU A 443 -32.43 39.61 -11.29
C GLU A 443 -31.67 38.30 -11.54
N GLY A 444 -32.25 37.18 -11.11
CA GLY A 444 -31.64 35.86 -11.14
C GLY A 444 -32.48 34.82 -11.89
N ALA A 445 -31.83 33.98 -12.70
CA ALA A 445 -32.39 32.71 -13.17
C ALA A 445 -31.93 31.55 -12.27
N VAL A 446 -32.87 30.68 -11.90
CA VAL A 446 -32.59 29.49 -11.07
C VAL A 446 -32.31 28.30 -11.99
N PRO A 447 -31.13 27.67 -11.91
CA PRO A 447 -30.81 26.47 -12.67
C PRO A 447 -31.86 25.37 -12.50
N GLU A 448 -32.05 24.58 -13.55
CA GLU A 448 -33.01 23.45 -13.59
C GLU A 448 -32.87 22.53 -12.38
N ALA A 449 -31.63 22.19 -12.02
CA ALA A 449 -31.33 21.29 -10.92
C ALA A 449 -31.77 21.84 -9.54
N LEU A 450 -31.90 23.16 -9.39
CA LEU A 450 -32.29 23.84 -8.15
C LEU A 450 -33.76 24.26 -8.12
N ALA A 451 -34.49 24.13 -9.23
CA ALA A 451 -35.92 24.47 -9.31
C ALA A 451 -36.79 23.77 -8.24
N PRO A 452 -36.58 22.48 -7.88
CA PRO A 452 -37.37 21.83 -6.82
C PRO A 452 -37.15 22.45 -5.43
N VAL A 453 -35.93 22.94 -5.15
CA VAL A 453 -35.59 23.60 -3.88
C VAL A 453 -36.30 24.94 -3.77
N MET A 454 -36.24 25.75 -4.83
CA MET A 454 -36.97 27.01 -4.93
C MET A 454 -38.49 26.80 -4.76
N GLN A 455 -39.06 25.79 -5.42
CA GLN A 455 -40.48 25.45 -5.29
C GLN A 455 -40.85 25.14 -3.84
N THR A 456 -40.01 24.39 -3.13
CA THR A 456 -40.22 24.05 -1.72
C THR A 456 -40.20 25.28 -0.82
N ILE A 457 -39.29 26.24 -1.04
CA ILE A 457 -39.23 27.50 -0.28
C ILE A 457 -40.52 28.30 -0.50
N ILE A 458 -40.92 28.46 -1.75
CA ILE A 458 -42.16 29.17 -2.12
C ILE A 458 -43.38 28.51 -1.46
N ASP A 459 -43.45 27.18 -1.48
CA ASP A 459 -44.59 26.45 -0.94
C ASP A 459 -44.67 26.48 0.59
N THR A 460 -43.54 26.51 1.28
CA THR A 460 -43.48 26.48 2.76
C THR A 460 -43.65 27.86 3.40
N GLN A 461 -43.24 28.94 2.73
CA GLN A 461 -43.24 30.30 3.28
C GLN A 461 -44.35 31.21 2.73
N GLY A 462 -45.01 30.83 1.63
CA GLY A 462 -46.04 31.65 0.99
C GLY A 462 -47.39 31.61 1.71
N CYS A 463 -47.59 32.43 2.76
CA CYS A 463 -48.92 32.92 3.18
C CYS A 463 -48.85 34.05 4.21
N SER A 464 -48.60 35.29 3.77
CA SER A 464 -48.79 36.50 4.60
C SER A 464 -49.20 37.66 3.68
N SER A 465 -50.49 38.00 3.67
CA SER A 465 -51.12 39.17 3.00
C SER A 465 -51.53 39.02 1.52
N PHE A 466 -52.83 39.25 1.24
CA PHE A 466 -53.43 39.24 -0.10
C PHE A 466 -54.27 40.50 -0.35
N PRO A 467 -54.18 41.16 -1.52
CA PRO A 467 -54.94 42.38 -1.80
C PRO A 467 -56.39 42.19 -2.35
N SER A 468 -56.85 40.97 -2.72
CA SER A 468 -58.24 40.75 -3.21
C SER A 468 -58.69 39.26 -3.29
N MET A 469 -59.99 38.98 -3.06
CA MET A 469 -60.61 37.63 -3.08
C MET A 469 -60.66 36.96 -4.47
N THR A 470 -60.72 37.72 -5.56
CA THR A 470 -60.71 37.17 -6.94
C THR A 470 -59.30 36.78 -7.40
N ALA A 471 -58.27 37.44 -6.85
CA ALA A 471 -56.88 37.05 -7.02
C ALA A 471 -56.57 35.73 -6.28
N LEU A 472 -57.16 35.52 -5.10
CA LEU A 472 -56.97 34.31 -4.28
C LEU A 472 -57.38 33.02 -5.03
N MET A 473 -58.57 32.95 -5.61
CA MET A 473 -59.05 31.74 -6.31
C MET A 473 -58.23 31.43 -7.58
N ARG A 474 -57.85 32.47 -8.34
CA ARG A 474 -57.04 32.34 -9.56
C ARG A 474 -55.62 31.88 -9.24
N LYS A 475 -55.07 32.31 -8.09
CA LYS A 475 -53.73 31.96 -7.61
C LYS A 475 -53.70 30.57 -6.95
N LEU A 476 -54.79 30.11 -6.32
CA LEU A 476 -54.92 28.74 -5.77
C LEU A 476 -54.97 27.66 -6.86
N LEU A 477 -55.74 27.89 -7.94
CA LEU A 477 -55.80 27.00 -9.12
C LEU A 477 -54.43 26.81 -9.79
N ARG A 478 -53.62 27.87 -9.86
CA ARG A 478 -52.26 27.85 -10.44
C ARG A 478 -51.23 27.12 -9.57
N ARG A 479 -51.41 27.16 -8.25
CA ARG A 479 -50.60 26.38 -7.30
C ARG A 479 -50.86 24.89 -7.45
N ILE A 480 -52.13 24.49 -7.59
CA ILE A 480 -52.54 23.11 -7.89
C ILE A 480 -51.95 22.65 -9.23
N GLN A 481 -51.97 23.49 -10.26
CA GLN A 481 -51.35 23.17 -11.56
C GLN A 481 -49.83 22.95 -11.51
N SER A 482 -49.11 23.71 -10.67
CA SER A 482 -47.63 23.58 -10.54
C SER A 482 -47.22 22.28 -9.85
N VAL A 483 -48.05 21.81 -8.91
CA VAL A 483 -47.86 20.52 -8.21
C VAL A 483 -48.25 19.33 -9.10
N LEU A 484 -49.29 19.46 -9.94
CA LEU A 484 -49.80 18.38 -10.81
C LEU A 484 -49.07 18.24 -12.16
N PHE A 485 -48.61 19.35 -12.76
CA PHE A 485 -48.03 19.36 -14.13
C PHE A 485 -46.56 19.79 -14.19
N GLY A 486 -45.90 20.01 -13.03
CA GLY A 486 -44.48 20.31 -12.91
C GLY A 486 -44.10 21.78 -13.08
N SER A 487 -42.85 22.13 -12.70
CA SER A 487 -42.32 23.51 -12.65
C SER A 487 -42.34 24.24 -14.00
N TYR A 488 -42.28 23.49 -15.11
CA TYR A 488 -42.24 24.03 -16.48
C TYR A 488 -43.61 24.24 -17.13
N ALA A 489 -44.72 23.88 -16.48
CA ALA A 489 -46.06 24.02 -17.07
C ALA A 489 -46.39 25.49 -17.39
N LEU A 490 -46.89 25.76 -18.60
CA LEU A 490 -47.30 27.11 -19.02
C LEU A 490 -48.41 27.63 -18.08
N GLY A 491 -48.14 28.76 -17.41
CA GLY A 491 -49.07 29.35 -16.43
C GLY A 491 -48.91 28.88 -14.97
N SER A 492 -47.89 28.06 -14.68
CA SER A 492 -47.49 27.67 -13.31
C SER A 492 -47.08 28.89 -12.47
N SER A 493 -47.14 28.77 -11.14
CA SER A 493 -46.65 29.82 -10.22
C SER A 493 -45.15 30.05 -10.39
N THR A 494 -44.38 29.01 -10.72
CA THR A 494 -42.92 29.02 -10.86
C THR A 494 -42.45 29.85 -12.06
N ASN A 495 -43.14 29.75 -13.21
CA ASN A 495 -42.82 30.53 -14.42
C ASN A 495 -43.13 32.04 -14.30
N ARG A 496 -43.80 32.44 -13.21
CA ARG A 496 -44.17 33.82 -12.85
C ARG A 496 -43.44 34.29 -11.60
N THR A 497 -42.41 33.55 -11.18
CA THR A 497 -41.57 33.92 -10.04
C THR A 497 -40.25 34.52 -10.53
N GLU A 498 -39.90 35.67 -9.96
CA GLU A 498 -38.60 36.32 -10.13
C GLU A 498 -37.74 36.10 -8.89
N SER A 499 -36.43 35.94 -9.09
CA SER A 499 -35.44 35.84 -8.02
C SER A 499 -34.66 37.15 -7.94
N PHE A 500 -34.57 37.72 -6.75
CA PHE A 500 -33.71 38.86 -6.45
C PHE A 500 -32.44 38.40 -5.76
N LEU A 501 -31.31 38.86 -6.29
CA LEU A 501 -29.98 38.71 -5.72
C LEU A 501 -29.49 40.10 -5.33
N ILE A 502 -29.26 40.30 -4.03
CA ILE A 502 -28.92 41.61 -3.48
C ILE A 502 -27.57 41.51 -2.79
N MET A 503 -26.72 42.51 -3.00
CA MET A 503 -25.48 42.68 -2.26
C MET A 503 -25.47 44.07 -1.64
N SER A 504 -24.91 44.15 -0.43
CA SER A 504 -24.90 45.37 0.40
C SER A 504 -23.73 45.34 1.39
N HIS A 505 -23.62 46.35 2.25
CA HIS A 505 -22.61 46.35 3.32
C HIS A 505 -23.16 45.73 4.61
N ASP A 506 -22.43 44.78 5.17
CA ASP A 506 -22.68 44.19 6.49
C ASP A 506 -21.67 44.72 7.53
N ASN A 507 -21.74 44.24 8.78
CA ASN A 507 -20.88 44.69 9.87
C ASN A 507 -19.62 43.81 10.05
N GLU A 508 -19.36 42.88 9.11
CA GLU A 508 -18.22 41.96 9.19
C GLU A 508 -18.12 41.14 10.50
N GLU A 509 -19.25 40.74 11.11
CA GLU A 509 -19.24 40.05 12.42
C GLU A 509 -19.07 38.52 12.30
N GLY A 510 -18.69 38.02 11.13
CA GLY A 510 -18.40 36.61 10.91
C GLY A 510 -17.07 36.20 11.54
N SER A 511 -17.03 34.98 12.07
CA SER A 511 -15.80 34.35 12.54
C SER A 511 -15.74 32.87 12.18
N LEU A 512 -14.53 32.40 11.86
CA LEU A 512 -14.19 31.02 11.65
C LEU A 512 -13.20 30.59 12.73
N ALA A 513 -13.55 29.56 13.48
CA ALA A 513 -12.68 28.98 14.49
C ALA A 513 -12.57 27.46 14.30
N LEU A 514 -11.49 26.87 14.81
CA LEU A 514 -11.34 25.42 14.87
C LEU A 514 -11.81 24.91 16.23
N VAL A 515 -12.77 23.97 16.22
CA VAL A 515 -13.23 23.28 17.43
C VAL A 515 -13.00 21.80 17.25
N LYS A 516 -12.09 21.22 18.05
CA LYS A 516 -11.61 19.83 17.89
C LYS A 516 -11.14 19.55 16.45
N GLY A 517 -10.37 20.49 15.86
CA GLY A 517 -9.81 20.39 14.51
C GLY A 517 -10.80 20.60 13.35
N LYS A 518 -12.08 20.87 13.62
CA LYS A 518 -13.12 21.12 12.61
C LYS A 518 -13.49 22.59 12.53
N PRO A 519 -13.69 23.16 11.32
CA PRO A 519 -14.12 24.54 11.15
C PRO A 519 -15.53 24.75 11.70
N LEU A 520 -15.69 25.84 12.44
CA LEU A 520 -16.97 26.33 12.94
C LEU A 520 -17.13 27.78 12.49
N LEU A 521 -18.03 27.98 11.54
CA LEU A 521 -18.40 29.28 11.03
C LEU A 521 -19.55 29.85 11.87
N ARG A 522 -19.40 31.08 12.35
CA ARG A 522 -20.41 31.80 13.11
C ARG A 522 -20.57 33.20 12.54
N TYR A 523 -21.81 33.60 12.33
CA TYR A 523 -22.19 34.98 12.12
C TYR A 523 -23.04 35.40 13.31
N ALA A 524 -22.62 36.46 14.01
CA ALA A 524 -23.52 37.10 14.95
C ALA A 524 -24.73 37.60 14.13
N GLY A 525 -25.93 37.16 14.53
CA GLY A 525 -27.11 37.10 13.66
C GLY A 525 -27.41 38.40 12.89
N PRO A 526 -27.60 38.35 11.56
CA PRO A 526 -28.07 39.48 10.76
C PRO A 526 -29.53 39.88 11.04
N GLU A 527 -30.29 39.02 11.72
CA GLU A 527 -31.76 38.92 11.56
C GLU A 527 -32.61 40.08 12.09
N THR A 528 -32.04 41.17 12.59
CA THR A 528 -32.82 42.34 13.04
C THR A 528 -32.12 43.69 12.85
N THR A 529 -31.24 43.84 11.85
CA THR A 529 -30.72 45.18 11.54
C THR A 529 -31.75 45.99 10.74
N THR A 530 -31.90 47.27 11.07
CA THR A 530 -32.77 48.22 10.35
C THR A 530 -32.45 48.32 8.86
N ARG A 531 -31.21 47.99 8.45
CA ARG A 531 -30.78 47.99 7.04
C ARG A 531 -31.40 46.86 6.22
N ILE A 532 -31.42 45.63 6.74
CA ILE A 532 -32.04 44.49 6.03
C ILE A 532 -33.55 44.72 5.88
N GLN A 533 -34.21 45.24 6.93
CA GLN A 533 -35.64 45.58 6.83
C GLN A 533 -35.89 46.64 5.75
N ARG A 534 -35.05 47.67 5.64
CA ARG A 534 -35.15 48.66 4.56
C ARG A 534 -35.01 48.03 3.18
N LEU A 535 -34.11 47.06 3.00
CA LEU A 535 -33.97 46.32 1.74
C LEU A 535 -35.22 45.47 1.45
N TYR A 536 -35.77 44.79 2.44
CA TYR A 536 -37.04 44.07 2.29
C TYR A 536 -38.20 45.00 1.92
N ASP A 537 -38.28 46.20 2.51
CA ASP A 537 -39.31 47.18 2.15
C ASP A 537 -39.18 47.66 0.69
N ILE A 538 -37.94 47.79 0.18
CA ILE A 538 -37.68 48.14 -1.23
C ILE A 538 -38.07 46.98 -2.15
N LEU A 539 -37.68 45.75 -1.82
CA LEU A 539 -38.03 44.56 -2.60
C LEU A 539 -39.54 44.27 -2.57
N GLN A 540 -40.21 44.56 -1.46
CA GLN A 540 -41.67 44.49 -1.35
C GLN A 540 -42.32 45.47 -2.33
N LYS A 541 -41.87 46.74 -2.36
CA LYS A 541 -42.36 47.73 -3.33
C LYS A 541 -42.14 47.30 -4.78
N ALA A 542 -40.97 46.75 -5.10
CA ALA A 542 -40.67 46.20 -6.42
C ALA A 542 -41.61 45.03 -6.78
N THR A 543 -41.86 44.16 -5.81
CA THR A 543 -42.76 43.00 -5.96
C THR A 543 -44.22 43.43 -6.15
N ASP A 544 -44.68 44.41 -5.38
CA ASP A 544 -46.04 44.96 -5.46
C ASP A 544 -46.28 45.63 -6.81
N ALA A 545 -45.30 46.36 -7.34
CA ALA A 545 -45.35 46.96 -8.68
C ALA A 545 -45.47 45.92 -9.81
N ALA A 546 -45.06 44.67 -9.55
CA ALA A 546 -45.20 43.54 -10.44
C ALA A 546 -46.43 42.65 -10.14
N GLY A 547 -47.25 42.99 -9.14
CA GLY A 547 -48.43 42.21 -8.72
C GLY A 547 -48.11 40.86 -8.05
N GLY A 548 -46.86 40.69 -7.61
CA GLY A 548 -46.34 39.45 -7.01
C GLY A 548 -46.57 39.34 -5.49
N ILE A 549 -46.06 38.26 -4.91
CA ILE A 549 -46.01 38.02 -3.46
C ILE A 549 -44.54 37.94 -3.08
N PHE A 550 -44.11 38.81 -2.16
CA PHE A 550 -42.73 38.82 -1.68
C PHE A 550 -42.48 37.66 -0.73
N ILE A 551 -41.38 36.94 -0.96
CA ILE A 551 -40.97 35.80 -0.15
C ILE A 551 -39.48 35.99 0.22
N PRO A 552 -39.16 36.27 1.50
CA PRO A 552 -37.78 36.33 1.96
C PRO A 552 -37.19 34.91 2.06
N SER A 553 -35.97 34.68 1.60
CA SER A 553 -35.29 33.38 1.65
C SER A 553 -34.38 33.26 2.89
N PRO A 554 -34.03 32.05 3.37
CA PRO A 554 -32.95 31.88 4.36
C PRO A 554 -31.63 32.53 3.93
N THR A 555 -30.85 32.99 4.93
CA THR A 555 -29.56 33.66 4.76
C THR A 555 -28.49 32.69 4.24
N ILE A 556 -28.15 32.82 2.96
CA ILE A 556 -27.05 32.11 2.29
C ILE A 556 -26.15 33.15 1.63
N SER A 557 -24.85 33.08 1.87
CA SER A 557 -23.85 33.87 1.14
C SER A 557 -23.13 32.99 0.11
N VAL A 558 -22.93 33.56 -1.08
CA VAL A 558 -22.08 33.01 -2.15
C VAL A 558 -20.81 33.85 -2.34
N HIS A 559 -20.69 34.93 -1.58
CA HIS A 559 -19.58 35.88 -1.59
C HIS A 559 -18.91 36.01 -0.21
N PRO A 560 -18.38 34.91 0.39
CA PRO A 560 -17.64 35.03 1.65
C PRO A 560 -16.36 35.84 1.44
N LEU A 561 -16.16 36.85 2.28
CA LEU A 561 -14.99 37.74 2.26
C LEU A 561 -14.35 37.81 3.65
N GLY A 562 -13.04 38.03 3.72
CA GLY A 562 -12.33 38.19 4.98
C GLY A 562 -11.93 36.86 5.63
N GLY A 563 -11.44 36.94 6.88
CA GLY A 563 -10.84 35.83 7.62
C GLY A 563 -9.30 35.87 7.66
N ALA A 564 -8.65 36.37 6.60
CA ALA A 564 -7.22 36.67 6.56
C ALA A 564 -6.96 38.09 6.02
N GLN A 565 -7.75 39.05 6.50
CA GLN A 565 -7.83 40.42 5.99
C GLN A 565 -6.49 41.17 5.90
N MET A 566 -6.36 42.04 4.91
CA MET A 566 -5.29 43.02 4.84
C MET A 566 -5.34 43.97 6.04
N SER A 567 -4.15 44.33 6.53
CA SER A 567 -3.98 45.27 7.63
C SER A 567 -4.18 46.71 7.17
N SER A 568 -4.95 47.47 7.92
CA SER A 568 -5.19 48.90 7.66
C SER A 568 -3.96 49.78 7.91
N ASP A 569 -2.99 49.30 8.69
CA ASP A 569 -1.74 50.01 9.04
C ASP A 569 -0.45 49.21 8.78
N GLY A 570 -0.57 48.04 8.16
CA GLY A 570 0.56 47.14 7.89
C GLY A 570 1.03 46.30 9.08
N THR A 571 0.32 46.33 10.22
CA THR A 571 0.65 45.54 11.41
C THR A 571 -0.35 44.42 11.71
N GLY A 572 0.11 43.39 12.41
CA GLY A 572 -0.70 42.24 12.81
C GLY A 572 -1.83 42.58 13.79
N LYS A 573 -1.78 43.75 14.44
CA LYS A 573 -2.87 44.25 15.30
C LYS A 573 -4.14 44.59 14.55
N HIS A 574 -4.01 44.97 13.28
CA HIS A 574 -5.12 45.48 12.47
C HIS A 574 -5.36 44.67 11.19
N GLY A 575 -4.61 43.59 10.97
CA GLY A 575 -4.88 42.61 9.93
C GLY A 575 -4.02 41.37 10.04
N VAL A 576 -4.21 40.43 9.13
CA VAL A 576 -3.49 39.15 9.06
C VAL A 576 -2.40 39.19 8.00
N VAL A 577 -2.62 39.96 6.93
CA VAL A 577 -1.66 40.15 5.85
C VAL A 577 -1.34 41.63 5.64
N ASN A 578 -0.19 41.96 5.07
CA ASN A 578 0.09 43.32 4.61
C ASN A 578 -0.69 43.66 3.31
N ASP A 579 -0.48 44.85 2.75
CA ASP A 579 -1.16 45.32 1.54
C ASP A 579 -0.78 44.53 0.27
N LEU A 580 0.30 43.74 0.29
CA LEU A 580 0.67 42.80 -0.77
C LEU A 580 0.07 41.40 -0.57
N GLY A 581 -0.60 41.14 0.56
CA GLY A 581 -1.10 39.81 0.92
C GLY A 581 -0.07 38.91 1.61
N GLN A 582 1.09 39.41 2.02
CA GLN A 582 2.10 38.65 2.77
C GLN A 582 1.64 38.46 4.22
N VAL A 583 1.73 37.23 4.74
CA VAL A 583 1.23 36.91 6.09
C VAL A 583 2.10 37.55 7.17
N LEU A 584 1.49 38.26 8.11
CA LEU A 584 2.16 38.96 9.21
C LEU A 584 2.50 38.02 10.38
N VAL A 585 3.65 38.25 11.01
CA VAL A 585 4.13 37.52 12.18
C VAL A 585 3.60 38.18 13.44
N GLY A 586 2.73 37.47 14.15
CA GLY A 586 2.13 37.98 15.39
C GLY A 586 1.41 39.31 15.20
N GLU A 587 1.71 40.29 16.05
CA GLU A 587 1.04 41.59 16.12
C GLU A 587 1.86 42.74 15.49
N GLY A 588 3.09 42.47 15.01
CA GLY A 588 4.00 43.47 14.43
C GLY A 588 3.85 43.66 12.93
N SER A 589 4.81 44.33 12.28
CA SER A 589 4.90 44.48 10.82
C SER A 589 5.82 43.45 10.14
N GLU A 590 6.43 42.55 10.92
CA GLU A 590 7.24 41.46 10.39
C GLU A 590 6.38 40.49 9.57
N ILE A 591 6.94 39.93 8.50
CA ILE A 591 6.23 39.02 7.58
C ILE A 591 6.86 37.63 7.55
N HIS A 592 6.03 36.66 7.21
CA HIS A 592 6.46 35.33 6.75
C HIS A 592 6.93 35.42 5.30
N THR A 593 8.22 35.67 5.10
CA THR A 593 8.83 35.75 3.75
C THR A 593 8.53 34.50 2.95
N GLY A 594 7.88 34.67 1.79
CA GLY A 594 7.49 33.56 0.91
C GLY A 594 6.13 32.95 1.22
N LEU A 595 5.33 33.47 2.16
CA LEU A 595 3.95 33.03 2.40
C LEU A 595 2.95 34.16 2.14
N VAL A 596 2.06 33.97 1.16
CA VAL A 596 1.13 35.02 0.70
C VAL A 596 -0.29 34.47 0.52
N CYS A 597 -1.30 35.30 0.75
CA CYS A 597 -2.72 35.01 0.51
C CYS A 597 -3.23 35.94 -0.58
N LEU A 598 -3.87 35.41 -1.63
CA LEU A 598 -4.25 36.18 -2.82
C LEU A 598 -5.72 35.98 -3.23
N ASP A 599 -6.59 35.55 -2.32
CA ASP A 599 -8.01 35.29 -2.58
C ASP A 599 -8.96 36.18 -1.75
N GLY A 600 -10.26 35.89 -1.76
CA GLY A 600 -11.25 36.66 -1.01
C GLY A 600 -11.01 36.74 0.51
N SER A 601 -10.11 35.94 1.08
CA SER A 601 -9.76 36.01 2.51
C SER A 601 -9.09 37.33 2.91
N ILE A 602 -8.41 38.00 1.98
CA ILE A 602 -7.65 39.22 2.26
C ILE A 602 -8.50 40.50 2.21
N ILE A 603 -9.73 40.43 1.69
CA ILE A 603 -10.60 41.59 1.59
C ILE A 603 -11.10 41.97 3.00
N PRO A 604 -10.87 43.22 3.47
CA PRO A 604 -11.03 43.56 4.87
C PRO A 604 -12.46 43.96 5.28
N CYS A 605 -13.35 44.18 4.32
CA CYS A 605 -14.74 44.51 4.58
C CYS A 605 -15.67 44.07 3.44
N SER A 606 -16.98 44.14 3.67
CA SER A 606 -17.99 44.01 2.61
C SER A 606 -17.73 45.03 1.50
N ILE A 607 -17.99 44.64 0.24
CA ILE A 607 -17.84 45.55 -0.92
C ILE A 607 -19.15 45.83 -1.65
N GLY A 608 -20.24 45.14 -1.28
CA GLY A 608 -21.60 45.43 -1.76
C GLY A 608 -21.86 45.08 -3.23
N ILE A 609 -20.99 44.26 -3.85
CA ILE A 609 -21.09 43.79 -5.24
C ILE A 609 -20.50 42.39 -5.41
N ASN A 610 -20.69 41.75 -6.56
CA ASN A 610 -19.98 40.52 -6.91
C ASN A 610 -18.45 40.73 -6.83
N PRO A 611 -17.71 39.95 -6.02
CA PRO A 611 -16.37 40.33 -5.60
C PRO A 611 -15.23 39.88 -6.50
N PHE A 612 -15.48 38.99 -7.46
CA PHE A 612 -14.37 38.32 -8.14
C PHE A 612 -13.48 39.28 -8.95
N ALA A 613 -14.02 40.39 -9.47
CA ALA A 613 -13.24 41.38 -10.19
C ALA A 613 -12.23 42.07 -9.25
N THR A 614 -12.66 42.42 -8.03
CA THR A 614 -11.79 43.00 -7.00
C THR A 614 -10.76 41.99 -6.50
N ILE A 615 -11.15 40.72 -6.32
CA ILE A 615 -10.22 39.64 -5.99
C ILE A 615 -9.16 39.50 -7.08
N ALA A 616 -9.57 39.52 -8.36
CA ALA A 616 -8.65 39.43 -9.49
C ALA A 616 -7.70 40.63 -9.56
N ALA A 617 -8.20 41.85 -9.38
CA ALA A 617 -7.37 43.06 -9.39
C ALA A 617 -6.35 43.07 -8.23
N LEU A 618 -6.73 42.63 -7.03
CA LEU A 618 -5.81 42.50 -5.90
C LEU A 618 -4.75 41.42 -6.16
N ALA A 619 -5.13 40.26 -6.68
CA ALA A 619 -4.20 39.19 -7.02
C ALA A 619 -3.19 39.63 -8.10
N GLU A 620 -3.66 40.32 -9.15
CA GLU A 620 -2.81 40.91 -10.19
C GLU A 620 -1.84 41.95 -9.61
N ARG A 621 -2.33 42.85 -8.74
CA ARG A 621 -1.50 43.85 -8.06
C ARG A 621 -0.41 43.20 -7.23
N SER A 622 -0.77 42.26 -6.37
CA SER A 622 0.17 41.57 -5.50
C SER A 622 1.20 40.78 -6.30
N CYS A 623 0.80 40.07 -7.36
CA CYS A 623 1.74 39.35 -8.22
C CYS A 623 2.72 40.30 -8.91
N ASP A 624 2.24 41.41 -9.50
CA ASP A 624 3.09 42.41 -10.16
C ASP A 624 4.11 43.00 -9.18
N LEU A 625 3.68 43.41 -7.99
CA LEU A 625 4.57 43.96 -6.97
C LEU A 625 5.56 42.93 -6.41
N LEU A 626 5.14 41.66 -6.23
CA LEU A 626 6.03 40.59 -5.79
C LEU A 626 7.08 40.27 -6.86
N ILE A 627 6.70 40.21 -8.13
CA ILE A 627 7.61 40.02 -9.27
C ILE A 627 8.65 41.15 -9.30
N GLN A 628 8.22 42.40 -9.20
CA GLN A 628 9.10 43.57 -9.18
C GLN A 628 10.04 43.54 -7.96
N LYS A 629 9.52 43.19 -6.78
CA LYS A 629 10.32 43.12 -5.55
C LYS A 629 11.40 42.03 -5.58
N ASN A 630 11.21 40.97 -6.36
CA ASN A 630 12.16 39.86 -6.48
C ASN A 630 12.97 39.91 -7.78
N ASP A 631 12.87 40.98 -8.56
CA ASP A 631 13.55 41.16 -9.86
C ASP A 631 13.33 39.97 -10.83
N TRP A 632 12.09 39.46 -10.89
CA TRP A 632 11.75 38.36 -11.81
C TRP A 632 11.34 38.88 -13.18
N GLU A 633 11.89 38.29 -14.23
CA GLU A 633 11.52 38.60 -15.62
C GLU A 633 10.22 37.90 -16.01
N VAL A 634 9.27 38.65 -16.57
CA VAL A 634 7.96 38.13 -16.99
C VAL A 634 7.87 38.02 -18.50
N ASP A 635 7.43 36.86 -18.96
CA ASP A 635 7.07 36.66 -20.35
C ASP A 635 5.68 37.23 -20.64
N GLU A 636 5.66 38.41 -21.27
CA GLU A 636 4.44 39.12 -21.68
C GLU A 636 3.93 38.71 -23.09
N THR A 637 4.54 37.68 -23.72
CA THR A 637 4.11 37.27 -25.06
C THR A 637 2.68 36.67 -25.02
N PRO A 638 1.78 37.10 -25.92
CA PRO A 638 0.47 36.49 -26.07
C PRO A 638 0.57 35.03 -26.53
N ASN A 639 -0.29 34.15 -26.03
CA ASN A 639 -0.23 32.71 -26.34
C ASN A 639 -0.63 32.36 -27.79
N GLY A 640 -1.36 33.23 -28.49
CA GLY A 640 -2.00 32.85 -29.75
C GLY A 640 -3.12 31.81 -29.52
N ARG A 641 -3.29 30.85 -30.43
CA ARG A 641 -4.24 29.73 -30.25
C ARG A 641 -3.56 28.62 -29.43
N LEU A 642 -4.19 28.21 -28.33
CA LEU A 642 -3.72 27.08 -27.54
C LEU A 642 -4.23 25.75 -28.11
N ASP A 643 -3.33 24.76 -28.19
CA ASP A 643 -3.68 23.36 -28.40
C ASP A 643 -3.66 22.64 -27.06
N LEU A 644 -4.83 22.54 -26.41
CA LEU A 644 -4.95 21.90 -25.11
C LEU A 644 -4.72 20.38 -25.19
N PHE A 645 -4.88 19.77 -26.37
CA PHE A 645 -4.65 18.33 -26.57
C PHE A 645 -3.18 17.97 -26.79
N GLY A 646 -2.34 18.97 -27.06
CA GLY A 646 -0.90 18.82 -27.23
C GLY A 646 -0.10 18.97 -25.93
N LEU A 647 1.20 19.16 -26.08
CA LEU A 647 2.09 19.52 -24.98
C LEU A 647 2.08 21.05 -24.76
N PRO A 648 2.37 21.53 -23.54
CA PRO A 648 2.48 22.97 -23.29
C PRO A 648 3.57 23.59 -24.16
N ALA A 649 3.35 24.80 -24.67
CA ALA A 649 4.27 25.42 -25.65
C ALA A 649 5.63 25.80 -25.06
N LYS A 650 5.72 26.06 -23.75
CA LYS A 650 6.95 26.45 -23.06
C LYS A 650 7.23 25.52 -21.87
N PRO A 651 7.59 24.24 -22.12
CA PRO A 651 7.94 23.33 -21.03
C PRO A 651 9.28 23.76 -20.45
N LYS A 652 9.30 24.56 -19.37
CA LYS A 652 10.56 24.96 -18.71
C LYS A 652 11.20 23.84 -17.89
N HIS A 653 10.39 22.92 -17.36
CA HIS A 653 10.86 21.87 -16.44
C HIS A 653 10.34 20.47 -16.76
N SER A 654 9.55 20.31 -17.83
CA SER A 654 9.22 18.98 -18.38
C SER A 654 10.42 18.43 -19.15
N THR A 655 11.50 18.15 -18.44
CA THR A 655 12.12 16.86 -18.70
C THR A 655 11.15 15.84 -18.13
N LEU A 656 10.57 15.01 -18.98
CA LEU A 656 10.30 13.61 -18.67
C LEU A 656 11.60 12.96 -18.16
N ALA A 657 12.04 13.36 -16.98
CA ALA A 657 12.86 12.60 -16.09
C ALA A 657 11.87 11.99 -15.09
N ALA A 658 11.00 11.11 -15.60
CA ALA A 658 10.85 9.85 -14.88
C ALA A 658 12.29 9.42 -14.52
N PRO A 659 12.58 9.09 -13.25
CA PRO A 659 13.94 8.69 -12.86
C PRO A 659 14.44 7.76 -13.93
N LYS A 660 15.58 8.10 -14.58
CA LYS A 660 16.17 7.33 -15.69
C LYS A 660 15.84 5.87 -15.39
N GLN A 661 14.88 5.31 -16.13
CA GLN A 661 14.72 3.89 -16.14
C GLN A 661 16.06 3.45 -16.68
N THR A 662 16.95 3.00 -15.78
CA THR A 662 18.07 2.14 -16.14
C THR A 662 17.51 1.23 -17.20
N GLU A 663 17.98 1.40 -18.43
CA GLU A 663 17.51 0.74 -19.63
C GLU A 663 17.27 -0.73 -19.28
N THR A 664 16.02 -1.02 -18.94
CA THR A 664 15.53 -2.38 -18.83
C THR A 664 14.89 -2.57 -20.19
N PRO A 665 15.29 -3.59 -20.97
CA PRO A 665 14.86 -3.71 -22.36
C PRO A 665 13.35 -3.59 -22.43
N ILE A 666 12.88 -2.70 -23.31
CA ILE A 666 11.50 -2.43 -23.69
C ILE A 666 10.62 -3.64 -23.39
N LEU A 667 9.94 -3.62 -22.23
CA LEU A 667 8.76 -4.44 -22.02
C LEU A 667 7.66 -3.75 -22.84
N GLN A 668 7.14 -4.45 -23.85
CA GLN A 668 6.02 -4.02 -24.67
C GLN A 668 4.93 -3.34 -23.81
N GLU A 669 4.39 -2.23 -24.29
CA GLU A 669 3.25 -1.51 -23.70
C GLU A 669 2.17 -2.48 -23.21
N SER A 670 2.14 -2.78 -21.92
CA SER A 670 1.12 -3.65 -21.35
C SER A 670 -0.16 -2.84 -21.15
N THR A 671 -1.23 -3.22 -21.85
CA THR A 671 -2.55 -2.54 -21.79
C THR A 671 -3.41 -2.95 -20.59
N GLU A 672 -2.87 -3.74 -19.64
CA GLU A 672 -3.59 -4.26 -18.47
C GLU A 672 -2.93 -3.78 -17.16
N GLU A 673 -3.41 -2.65 -16.63
CA GLU A 673 -2.95 -2.10 -15.34
C GLU A 673 -4.07 -2.12 -14.29
N ILE A 674 -3.68 -2.25 -13.02
CA ILE A 674 -4.59 -2.23 -11.87
C ILE A 674 -3.99 -1.35 -10.79
N GLN A 675 -4.80 -0.51 -10.18
CA GLN A 675 -4.42 0.32 -9.05
C GLN A 675 -5.11 -0.16 -7.77
N PHE A 676 -4.41 -0.10 -6.65
CA PHE A 676 -4.97 -0.28 -5.31
C PHE A 676 -4.13 0.45 -4.26
N SER A 677 -4.77 0.78 -3.14
CA SER A 677 -4.11 1.38 -1.98
C SER A 677 -4.07 0.41 -0.81
N GLU A 678 -2.94 0.37 -0.11
CA GLU A 678 -2.66 -0.53 1.01
C GLU A 678 -2.20 0.26 2.24
N LEU A 679 -2.72 -0.09 3.42
CA LEU A 679 -2.33 0.51 4.69
C LEU A 679 -1.89 -0.58 5.68
N MET A 680 -0.64 -0.48 6.13
CA MET A 680 -0.04 -1.40 7.11
C MET A 680 0.39 -0.64 8.35
N GLN A 681 0.21 -1.26 9.52
CA GLN A 681 0.61 -0.69 10.81
C GLN A 681 1.27 -1.73 11.69
N GLY A 682 2.22 -1.32 12.53
CA GLY A 682 2.85 -2.23 13.49
C GLY A 682 3.96 -1.57 14.27
N ASN A 683 4.94 -2.37 14.68
CA ASN A 683 6.03 -1.93 15.54
C ASN A 683 7.35 -1.96 14.78
N PHE A 684 8.14 -0.90 14.93
CA PHE A 684 9.38 -0.72 14.18
C PHE A 684 10.46 -0.21 15.11
N TYR A 685 11.53 -0.98 15.25
CA TYR A 685 12.67 -0.65 16.09
C TYR A 685 13.71 0.12 15.29
N ILE A 686 14.24 1.20 15.87
CA ILE A 686 15.31 2.00 15.29
C ILE A 686 16.59 1.67 16.06
N GLY A 687 17.54 1.05 15.38
CA GLY A 687 18.78 0.49 15.94
C GLY A 687 19.33 -0.65 15.08
N ASP A 688 20.61 -0.96 15.26
CA ASP A 688 21.39 -1.95 14.49
C ASP A 688 21.82 -3.18 15.31
N ASP A 689 21.52 -3.20 16.61
CA ASP A 689 21.89 -4.23 17.58
C ASP A 689 20.98 -5.48 17.55
N VAL A 690 19.91 -5.47 16.73
CA VAL A 690 18.95 -6.56 16.65
C VAL A 690 18.94 -7.23 15.27
N ALA A 691 19.37 -8.50 15.25
CA ALA A 691 19.39 -9.31 14.03
C ALA A 691 18.00 -9.82 13.60
N ASP A 692 17.16 -10.27 14.56
CA ASP A 692 15.88 -10.94 14.31
C ASP A 692 14.66 -9.98 14.33
N PHE A 693 13.70 -10.19 13.43
CA PHE A 693 12.52 -9.33 13.30
C PHE A 693 11.58 -9.40 14.51
N TYR A 694 11.43 -10.56 15.14
CA TYR A 694 10.57 -10.69 16.32
C TYR A 694 11.22 -10.08 17.57
N ALA A 695 12.54 -10.18 17.70
CA ALA A 695 13.29 -9.44 18.71
C ALA A 695 13.14 -7.93 18.51
N ALA A 696 13.23 -7.45 17.26
CA ALA A 696 13.03 -6.04 16.93
C ALA A 696 11.61 -5.59 17.28
N GLU A 697 10.59 -6.38 16.96
CA GLU A 697 9.20 -6.06 17.31
C GLU A 697 9.00 -5.97 18.85
N ARG A 698 9.61 -6.87 19.63
CA ARG A 698 9.56 -6.81 21.10
C ARG A 698 10.26 -5.58 21.65
N ALA A 699 11.45 -5.24 21.12
CA ALA A 699 12.18 -4.05 21.51
C ALA A 699 11.39 -2.76 21.18
N ALA A 700 10.81 -2.70 19.97
CA ALA A 700 9.93 -1.62 19.54
C ALA A 700 8.72 -1.43 20.47
N LYS A 701 8.06 -2.53 20.88
CA LYS A 701 6.96 -2.49 21.88
C LYS A 701 7.46 -1.94 23.23
N GLY A 702 8.66 -2.34 23.65
CA GLY A 702 9.28 -1.86 24.88
C GLY A 702 9.56 -0.36 24.89
N CYS A 703 9.90 0.23 23.74
CA CYS A 703 10.12 1.68 23.59
C CYS A 703 8.91 2.45 23.01
N ALA A 704 7.74 1.81 22.90
CA ALA A 704 6.53 2.37 22.30
C ALA A 704 6.72 2.91 20.86
N SER A 705 7.64 2.32 20.10
CA SER A 705 7.89 2.70 18.71
C SER A 705 6.95 1.97 17.76
N SER A 706 6.09 2.75 17.08
CA SER A 706 5.17 2.27 16.07
C SER A 706 5.49 2.84 14.70
N ALA A 707 5.12 2.11 13.66
CA ALA A 707 5.23 2.55 12.28
C ALA A 707 3.93 2.29 11.52
N ARG A 708 3.72 3.11 10.49
CA ARG A 708 2.63 2.96 9.54
C ARG A 708 3.15 3.18 8.12
N LEU A 709 2.80 2.29 7.21
CA LEU A 709 3.13 2.35 5.79
C LEU A 709 1.84 2.47 5.00
N PHE A 710 1.69 3.57 4.26
CA PHE A 710 0.60 3.78 3.31
C PHE A 710 1.18 3.72 1.90
N LEU A 711 0.58 2.90 1.04
CA LEU A 711 0.96 2.70 -0.35
C LEU A 711 -0.24 2.96 -1.25
N ASP A 712 0.01 3.59 -2.38
CA ASP A 712 -0.85 3.57 -3.55
C ASP A 712 -0.02 3.04 -4.72
N THR A 713 -0.45 1.90 -5.26
CA THR A 713 0.35 1.06 -6.16
C THR A 713 -0.43 0.82 -7.44
N THR A 714 0.22 1.06 -8.58
CA THR A 714 -0.21 0.58 -9.88
C THR A 714 0.61 -0.64 -10.25
N VAL A 715 -0.06 -1.73 -10.61
CA VAL A 715 0.55 -2.99 -11.05
C VAL A 715 0.19 -3.26 -12.50
N ALA A 716 1.21 -3.64 -13.27
CA ALA A 716 1.08 -4.00 -14.67
C ALA A 716 1.32 -5.51 -14.83
N LYS A 717 0.62 -6.11 -15.79
CA LYS A 717 0.84 -7.49 -16.20
C LYS A 717 2.10 -7.58 -17.04
N VAL A 718 3.03 -8.45 -16.64
CA VAL A 718 4.33 -8.64 -17.29
C VAL A 718 4.52 -10.11 -17.64
N GLN A 719 5.06 -10.39 -18.82
CA GLN A 719 5.49 -11.74 -19.16
C GLN A 719 6.92 -11.97 -18.67
N SER A 720 7.14 -12.99 -17.86
CA SER A 720 8.48 -13.33 -17.37
C SER A 720 9.37 -13.87 -18.49
N GLN A 721 10.69 -13.88 -18.28
CA GLN A 721 11.66 -14.48 -19.22
C GLN A 721 11.42 -15.97 -19.49
N ARG A 722 10.65 -16.66 -18.62
CA ARG A 722 10.26 -18.07 -18.77
C ARG A 722 8.90 -18.25 -19.46
N GLY A 723 8.28 -17.16 -19.93
CA GLY A 723 6.96 -17.16 -20.58
C GLY A 723 5.77 -17.18 -19.62
N GLU A 724 6.00 -17.26 -18.30
CA GLU A 724 4.95 -17.23 -17.27
C GLU A 724 4.43 -15.80 -17.06
N LEU A 725 3.12 -15.65 -16.95
CA LEU A 725 2.48 -14.37 -16.63
C LEU A 725 2.69 -14.02 -15.15
N THR A 726 3.21 -12.82 -14.89
CA THR A 726 3.36 -12.26 -13.54
C THR A 726 2.85 -10.82 -13.50
N TYR A 727 2.79 -10.24 -12.30
CA TYR A 727 2.49 -8.83 -12.10
C TYR A 727 3.69 -8.17 -11.44
N THR A 728 4.01 -6.94 -11.86
CA THR A 728 5.03 -6.11 -11.23
C THR A 728 4.49 -4.69 -11.13
N SER A 729 4.78 -4.00 -10.04
CA SER A 729 4.35 -2.60 -9.90
C SER A 729 5.00 -1.72 -10.97
N SER A 730 4.20 -0.96 -11.72
CA SER A 730 4.69 0.09 -12.61
C SER A 730 4.96 1.39 -11.84
N ASN A 731 4.20 1.66 -10.77
CA ASN A 731 4.33 2.86 -9.95
C ASN A 731 3.94 2.60 -8.49
N VAL A 732 4.72 3.13 -7.54
CA VAL A 732 4.45 2.99 -6.10
C VAL A 732 4.69 4.33 -5.43
N THR A 733 3.67 4.85 -4.75
CA THR A 733 3.75 6.13 -4.03
C THR A 733 3.07 6.03 -2.67
N GLY A 734 3.31 6.97 -1.77
CA GLY A 734 2.70 6.96 -0.45
C GLY A 734 3.64 7.49 0.62
N THR A 735 3.47 7.04 1.86
CA THR A 735 4.22 7.55 3.01
C THR A 735 4.59 6.44 3.99
N PHE A 736 5.75 6.58 4.63
CA PHE A 736 6.16 5.79 5.78
C PHE A 736 6.30 6.70 7.01
N ALA A 737 5.48 6.48 8.03
CA ALA A 737 5.51 7.25 9.26
C ALA A 737 6.04 6.40 10.42
N CYS A 738 7.13 6.83 11.04
CA CYS A 738 7.68 6.23 12.26
C CYS A 738 8.25 7.35 13.15
N GLY A 739 7.58 7.64 14.27
CA GLY A 739 7.92 8.77 15.14
C GLY A 739 9.29 8.67 15.80
N ALA A 740 9.80 7.45 16.00
CA ALA A 740 11.15 7.22 16.53
C ALA A 740 12.25 7.52 15.51
N LEU A 741 11.94 7.46 14.21
CA LEU A 741 12.87 7.77 13.12
C LEU A 741 12.82 9.25 12.76
N SER A 742 11.61 9.77 12.55
CA SER A 742 11.39 11.15 12.12
C SER A 742 10.11 11.69 12.72
N ARG A 743 10.13 12.98 13.05
CA ARG A 743 8.94 13.71 13.51
C ARG A 743 7.82 13.73 12.46
N TYR A 744 8.17 13.58 11.17
CA TYR A 744 7.23 13.65 10.05
C TYR A 744 7.28 12.41 9.17
N PRO A 745 6.19 12.06 8.47
CA PRO A 745 6.18 10.97 7.51
C PRO A 745 7.22 11.18 6.40
N LEU A 746 7.94 10.11 6.06
CA LEU A 746 8.81 10.06 4.89
C LEU A 746 7.95 9.81 3.65
N LEU A 747 8.27 10.47 2.54
CA LEU A 747 7.59 10.34 1.26
C LEU A 747 8.19 9.18 0.47
N ILE A 748 7.36 8.31 -0.11
CA ILE A 748 7.81 7.28 -1.05
C ILE A 748 7.96 7.93 -2.42
N THR A 749 9.20 8.05 -2.91
CA THR A 749 9.51 8.69 -4.20
C THR A 749 9.49 7.71 -5.36
N SER A 750 9.82 6.45 -5.10
CA SER A 750 9.81 5.36 -6.08
C SER A 750 9.82 4.01 -5.36
N GLY A 751 9.34 2.96 -6.01
CA GLY A 751 9.45 1.61 -5.46
C GLY A 751 9.02 0.53 -6.43
N LYS A 752 9.31 -0.72 -6.07
CA LYS A 752 8.92 -1.93 -6.80
C LYS A 752 8.31 -2.94 -5.85
N ILE A 753 7.17 -3.51 -6.24
CA ILE A 753 6.54 -4.65 -5.59
C ILE A 753 6.59 -5.83 -6.56
N LYS A 754 7.16 -6.95 -6.10
CA LYS A 754 7.26 -8.20 -6.85
C LYS A 754 6.41 -9.26 -6.16
N PHE A 755 5.54 -9.91 -6.93
CA PHE A 755 4.61 -10.91 -6.41
C PHE A 755 5.15 -12.34 -6.58
N PHE A 756 5.02 -13.15 -5.53
CA PHE A 756 5.34 -14.59 -5.48
C PHE A 756 6.74 -14.97 -5.99
N VAL A 757 7.76 -14.20 -5.60
CA VAL A 757 9.16 -14.49 -5.92
C VAL A 757 9.60 -15.73 -5.14
N PRO A 758 10.15 -16.78 -5.79
CA PRO A 758 10.75 -17.93 -5.12
C PRO A 758 11.78 -17.51 -4.06
N ASP A 759 11.71 -18.08 -2.86
CA ASP A 759 12.80 -17.94 -1.89
C ASP A 759 13.87 -19.01 -2.13
N GLU A 760 15.07 -18.61 -2.55
CA GLU A 760 16.16 -19.55 -2.81
C GLU A 760 16.73 -20.15 -1.52
N ASN A 761 16.60 -19.45 -0.40
CA ASN A 761 17.13 -19.87 0.90
C ASN A 761 16.24 -20.87 1.65
N THR A 762 15.05 -21.16 1.15
CA THR A 762 14.11 -22.10 1.75
C THR A 762 13.64 -23.12 0.71
N SER A 763 13.44 -24.36 1.14
CA SER A 763 13.06 -25.49 0.28
C SER A 763 11.79 -25.28 -0.57
N ASP A 764 10.70 -24.75 0.01
CA ASP A 764 9.43 -24.52 -0.69
C ASP A 764 8.66 -23.32 -0.12
N ALA A 765 9.13 -22.11 -0.46
CA ALA A 765 8.47 -20.86 -0.09
C ALA A 765 8.54 -19.81 -1.21
N THR A 766 7.62 -18.84 -1.14
CA THR A 766 7.59 -17.64 -2.00
C THR A 766 7.44 -16.38 -1.15
N LYS A 767 7.87 -15.25 -1.70
CA LYS A 767 7.83 -13.93 -1.06
C LYS A 767 7.06 -12.92 -1.91
N LEU A 768 6.32 -12.04 -1.24
CA LEU A 768 5.90 -10.75 -1.81
C LEU A 768 6.94 -9.73 -1.37
N VAL A 769 7.72 -9.16 -2.29
CA VAL A 769 8.86 -8.30 -1.98
C VAL A 769 8.52 -6.84 -2.27
N TYR A 770 8.81 -5.95 -1.32
CA TYR A 770 8.61 -4.50 -1.35
C TYR A 770 9.99 -3.86 -1.30
N ASP A 771 10.30 -3.03 -2.29
CA ASP A 771 11.59 -2.35 -2.43
C ASP A 771 11.30 -0.88 -2.71
N LEU A 772 11.40 -0.03 -1.69
CA LEU A 772 10.91 1.35 -1.72
C LEU A 772 12.03 2.35 -1.36
N LEU A 773 12.03 3.49 -2.05
CA LEU A 773 12.88 4.64 -1.74
C LEU A 773 12.06 5.70 -1.00
N LEU A 774 12.54 6.09 0.18
CA LEU A 774 11.90 7.03 1.07
C LEU A 774 12.71 8.34 1.14
N LEU A 775 12.02 9.47 1.20
CA LEU A 775 12.61 10.81 1.37
C LEU A 775 12.05 11.48 2.63
N SER A 776 12.93 11.95 3.51
CA SER A 776 12.54 12.70 4.71
C SER A 776 12.35 14.20 4.43
N THR A 777 11.69 14.90 5.35
CA THR A 777 11.56 16.38 5.28
C THR A 777 12.87 17.13 5.51
N SER A 778 13.97 16.44 5.86
CA SER A 778 15.31 17.02 5.97
C SER A 778 16.16 16.79 4.72
N GLY A 779 15.63 16.08 3.71
CA GLY A 779 16.35 15.72 2.48
C GLY A 779 17.11 14.40 2.53
N GLU A 780 17.02 13.65 3.64
CA GLU A 780 17.68 12.34 3.76
C GLU A 780 16.89 11.25 3.04
N THR A 781 17.61 10.36 2.36
CA THR A 781 17.02 9.22 1.64
C THR A 781 17.25 7.91 2.38
N PHE A 782 16.21 7.08 2.45
CA PHE A 782 16.27 5.76 3.06
C PHE A 782 15.77 4.70 2.09
N HIS A 783 16.31 3.49 2.22
CA HIS A 783 15.88 2.32 1.47
C HIS A 783 15.08 1.42 2.40
N PHE A 784 13.85 1.11 1.99
CA PHE A 784 12.93 0.26 2.74
C PHE A 784 12.74 -1.04 1.98
N GLU A 785 13.13 -2.15 2.62
CA GLU A 785 12.98 -3.50 2.10
C GLU A 785 11.98 -4.26 2.96
N GLY A 786 10.89 -4.72 2.35
CA GLY A 786 9.86 -5.49 3.01
C GLY A 786 9.63 -6.83 2.31
N PHE A 787 9.26 -7.86 3.07
CA PHE A 787 8.72 -9.07 2.46
C PHE A 787 7.59 -9.71 3.27
N LYS A 788 6.60 -10.26 2.57
CA LYS A 788 5.58 -11.15 3.13
C LYS A 788 5.94 -12.59 2.75
N TYR A 789 5.83 -13.50 3.70
CA TYR A 789 6.32 -14.87 3.57
C TYR A 789 5.18 -15.87 3.38
N ILE A 790 5.19 -16.64 2.30
CA ILE A 790 4.15 -17.61 1.95
C ILE A 790 4.81 -18.99 1.76
N ASP A 791 4.49 -19.92 2.66
CA ASP A 791 5.02 -21.28 2.69
C ASP A 791 3.92 -22.30 3.04
N SER A 792 4.30 -23.56 3.25
CA SER A 792 3.40 -24.64 3.61
C SER A 792 2.80 -24.55 5.02
N GLU A 793 3.22 -23.60 5.87
CA GLU A 793 2.59 -23.42 7.19
C GLU A 793 1.11 -23.07 7.08
N ILE A 794 0.70 -22.44 5.97
CA ILE A 794 -0.68 -22.02 5.74
C ILE A 794 -1.62 -23.17 5.36
N ALA A 795 -1.09 -24.39 5.13
CA ALA A 795 -1.87 -25.53 4.65
C ALA A 795 -3.12 -25.77 5.50
N PHE A 796 -4.29 -25.69 4.84
CA PHE A 796 -5.63 -25.81 5.41
C PHE A 796 -5.93 -24.89 6.61
N SER A 797 -5.17 -23.81 6.79
CA SER A 797 -5.29 -22.90 7.93
C SER A 797 -5.60 -21.47 7.47
N PRO A 798 -6.88 -21.04 7.53
CA PRO A 798 -7.26 -19.68 7.15
C PRO A 798 -6.59 -18.60 8.01
N SER A 799 -6.36 -18.86 9.30
CA SER A 799 -5.71 -17.90 10.20
C SER A 799 -4.23 -17.71 9.88
N LYS A 800 -3.50 -18.77 9.57
CA LYS A 800 -2.10 -18.67 9.14
C LYS A 800 -1.99 -18.08 7.74
N THR A 801 -2.93 -18.39 6.84
CA THR A 801 -3.04 -17.75 5.52
C THR A 801 -3.19 -16.25 5.67
N TRP A 802 -4.12 -15.81 6.51
CA TRP A 802 -4.30 -14.39 6.84
C TRP A 802 -3.01 -13.76 7.34
N LYS A 803 -2.33 -14.39 8.31
CA LYS A 803 -1.05 -13.89 8.83
C LYS A 803 0.01 -13.77 7.73
N ALA A 804 0.16 -14.78 6.88
CA ALA A 804 1.13 -14.82 5.78
C ALA A 804 0.88 -13.72 4.72
N THR A 805 -0.38 -13.43 4.40
CA THR A 805 -0.74 -12.44 3.37
C THR A 805 -0.78 -11.00 3.89
N THR A 806 -0.81 -10.80 5.21
CA THR A 806 -0.95 -9.48 5.83
C THR A 806 0.26 -9.03 6.63
N THR A 807 1.21 -9.91 6.96
CA THR A 807 2.41 -9.56 7.76
C THR A 807 3.59 -9.23 6.87
N LEU A 808 4.12 -8.02 7.00
CA LEU A 808 5.30 -7.53 6.29
C LEU A 808 6.49 -7.41 7.26
N PHE A 809 7.51 -8.24 7.02
CA PHE A 809 8.82 -8.12 7.68
C PHE A 809 9.62 -7.05 6.97
N SER A 810 10.04 -6.02 7.70
CA SER A 810 10.53 -4.78 7.11
C SER A 810 11.89 -4.39 7.68
N THR A 811 12.80 -3.97 6.80
CA THR A 811 14.13 -3.46 7.10
C THR A 811 14.25 -2.06 6.50
N LEU A 812 14.88 -1.16 7.23
CA LEU A 812 15.18 0.18 6.76
C LEU A 812 16.69 0.40 6.83
N SER A 813 17.28 0.88 5.74
CA SER A 813 18.70 1.19 5.60
C SER A 813 18.91 2.60 5.03
N ARG A 814 20.12 3.14 5.19
CA ARG A 814 20.54 4.37 4.50
C ARG A 814 21.07 4.05 3.11
N SER A 815 21.34 5.09 2.32
CA SER A 815 21.90 4.98 0.97
C SER A 815 23.30 4.33 0.91
N ASP A 816 24.05 4.31 2.02
CA ASP A 816 25.34 3.61 2.15
C ASP A 816 25.21 2.12 2.53
N GLY A 817 23.98 1.63 2.70
CA GLY A 817 23.68 0.26 3.12
C GLY A 817 23.71 0.04 4.64
N SER A 818 23.99 1.06 5.45
CA SER A 818 23.94 0.94 6.92
C SER A 818 22.51 0.69 7.40
N LEU A 819 22.37 -0.24 8.35
CA LEU A 819 21.08 -0.60 8.94
C LEU A 819 20.60 0.53 9.85
N VAL A 820 19.35 0.97 9.66
CA VAL A 820 18.68 1.97 10.49
C VAL A 820 17.70 1.32 11.45
N GLY A 821 16.98 0.29 11.01
CA GLY A 821 16.00 -0.36 11.85
C GLY A 821 15.27 -1.53 11.18
N LYS A 822 14.53 -2.26 11.99
CA LYS A 822 13.73 -3.43 11.58
C LYS A 822 12.38 -3.41 12.27
N GLY A 823 11.36 -3.96 11.62
CA GLY A 823 10.03 -4.04 12.18
C GLY A 823 9.13 -5.07 11.53
N ILE A 824 7.99 -5.29 12.18
CA ILE A 824 6.91 -6.10 11.66
C ILE A 824 5.68 -5.21 11.62
N ILE A 825 5.13 -5.01 10.42
CA ILE A 825 3.89 -4.27 10.19
C ILE A 825 2.85 -5.17 9.54
N HIS A 826 1.58 -4.96 9.85
CA HIS A 826 0.49 -5.81 9.41
C HIS A 826 -0.70 -5.00 8.88
N ILE A 827 -1.43 -5.59 7.93
CA ILE A 827 -2.73 -5.06 7.48
C ILE A 827 -3.81 -5.50 8.48
N SER A 828 -4.61 -4.56 8.96
CA SER A 828 -5.78 -4.90 9.80
C SER A 828 -6.92 -5.45 8.93
N PHE A 829 -7.87 -6.16 9.54
CA PHE A 829 -9.02 -6.68 8.78
C PHE A 829 -9.85 -5.56 8.12
N THR A 830 -9.99 -4.42 8.81
CA THR A 830 -10.68 -3.25 8.28
C THR A 830 -9.92 -2.60 7.13
N ASP A 831 -8.59 -2.46 7.25
CA ASP A 831 -7.77 -1.85 6.20
C ASP A 831 -7.68 -2.73 4.96
N PHE A 832 -7.64 -4.05 5.12
CA PHE A 832 -7.71 -4.99 4.00
C PHE A 832 -9.04 -4.89 3.23
N TRP A 833 -10.14 -4.66 3.95
CA TRP A 833 -11.43 -4.41 3.30
C TRP A 833 -11.41 -3.12 2.48
N HIS A 834 -10.78 -2.07 3.01
CA HIS A 834 -10.60 -0.82 2.28
C HIS A 834 -9.67 -0.96 1.06
N GLU A 835 -8.62 -1.78 1.15
CA GLU A 835 -7.75 -2.15 0.04
C GLU A 835 -8.57 -2.82 -1.08
N LEU A 836 -9.40 -3.81 -0.75
CA LEU A 836 -10.28 -4.45 -1.74
C LEU A 836 -11.26 -3.48 -2.39
N GLN A 837 -11.75 -2.46 -1.65
CA GLN A 837 -12.63 -1.43 -2.19
C GLN A 837 -11.88 -0.36 -3.02
N SER A 838 -10.55 -0.30 -2.92
CA SER A 838 -9.69 0.62 -3.69
C SER A 838 -9.24 0.04 -5.03
N LEU A 839 -9.41 -1.26 -5.25
CA LEU A 839 -9.04 -1.95 -6.50
C LEU A 839 -9.80 -1.35 -7.70
N TYR A 840 -9.04 -0.83 -8.67
CA TYR A 840 -9.59 -0.20 -9.87
C TYR A 840 -8.71 -0.50 -11.11
N PRO A 841 -9.28 -0.92 -12.24
CA PRO A 841 -8.53 -1.18 -13.48
C PRO A 841 -8.22 0.09 -14.28
N LEU A 842 -7.06 0.12 -14.94
CA LEU A 842 -6.64 1.19 -15.86
C LEU A 842 -6.30 0.57 -17.24
N PRO A 843 -6.82 1.08 -18.38
CA PRO A 843 -7.83 2.13 -18.55
C PRO A 843 -9.27 1.64 -18.27
N SER A 844 -10.21 2.58 -18.03
CA SER A 844 -11.59 2.38 -17.55
C SER A 844 -12.57 1.69 -18.51
N ASP A 845 -12.10 1.13 -19.62
CA ASP A 845 -12.90 0.56 -20.70
C ASP A 845 -13.73 -0.63 -20.18
N GLY A 846 -15.00 -0.39 -19.85
CA GLY A 846 -15.69 -1.08 -18.74
C GLY A 846 -15.72 -2.62 -18.79
N SER A 847 -15.88 -3.22 -19.96
CA SER A 847 -15.90 -4.69 -20.10
C SER A 847 -14.50 -5.32 -20.01
N LYS A 848 -13.47 -4.64 -20.53
CA LYS A 848 -12.07 -5.08 -20.48
C LYS A 848 -11.48 -4.85 -19.09
N GLY A 849 -11.82 -3.74 -18.43
CA GLY A 849 -11.36 -3.42 -17.07
C GLY A 849 -11.76 -4.49 -16.04
N ILE A 850 -12.98 -5.02 -16.11
CA ILE A 850 -13.43 -6.11 -15.22
C ILE A 850 -12.63 -7.40 -15.48
N GLN A 851 -12.31 -7.71 -16.75
CA GLN A 851 -11.50 -8.88 -17.08
C GLN A 851 -10.08 -8.77 -16.49
N HIS A 852 -9.46 -7.59 -16.59
CA HIS A 852 -8.13 -7.36 -16.00
C HIS A 852 -8.15 -7.56 -14.48
N LEU A 853 -9.16 -7.01 -13.79
CA LEU A 853 -9.34 -7.19 -12.35
C LEU A 853 -9.51 -8.69 -11.98
N LEU A 854 -10.35 -9.42 -12.72
CA LEU A 854 -10.55 -10.85 -12.50
C LEU A 854 -9.27 -11.66 -12.73
N HIS A 855 -8.47 -11.32 -13.75
CA HIS A 855 -7.17 -11.97 -14.00
C HIS A 855 -6.20 -11.78 -12.82
N PHE A 856 -6.13 -10.58 -12.26
CA PHE A 856 -5.26 -10.31 -11.11
C PHE A 856 -5.72 -11.02 -9.85
N ILE A 857 -7.03 -10.96 -9.53
CA ILE A 857 -7.59 -11.70 -8.40
C ILE A 857 -7.36 -13.20 -8.57
N HIS A 858 -7.54 -13.72 -9.79
CA HIS A 858 -7.29 -15.13 -10.10
C HIS A 858 -5.81 -15.49 -9.92
N PHE A 859 -4.88 -14.70 -10.44
CA PHE A 859 -3.44 -14.88 -10.27
C PHE A 859 -3.06 -14.91 -8.79
N PHE A 860 -3.50 -13.94 -8.00
CA PHE A 860 -3.18 -13.85 -6.58
C PHE A 860 -3.79 -15.02 -5.79
N SER A 861 -5.05 -15.36 -6.09
CA SER A 861 -5.77 -16.46 -5.44
C SER A 861 -5.13 -17.81 -5.75
N LEU A 862 -4.76 -18.09 -7.01
CA LEU A 862 -4.14 -19.34 -7.41
C LEU A 862 -2.81 -19.58 -6.67
N ASN A 863 -1.94 -18.58 -6.64
CA ASN A 863 -0.64 -18.69 -5.99
C ASN A 863 -0.75 -18.95 -4.47
N ILE A 864 -1.71 -18.33 -3.78
CA ILE A 864 -1.99 -18.63 -2.37
C ILE A 864 -2.64 -20.01 -2.21
N PHE A 865 -3.58 -20.35 -3.09
CA PHE A 865 -4.34 -21.58 -3.04
C PHE A 865 -3.46 -22.81 -3.18
N HIS A 866 -2.37 -22.74 -3.97
CA HIS A 866 -1.37 -23.79 -4.05
C HIS A 866 -0.78 -24.13 -2.67
N TYR A 867 -0.37 -23.15 -1.88
CA TYR A 867 0.16 -23.39 -0.53
C TYR A 867 -0.93 -23.76 0.49
N PHE A 868 -2.14 -23.17 0.37
CA PHE A 868 -3.26 -23.49 1.24
C PHE A 868 -3.74 -24.94 1.08
N LEU A 869 -3.80 -25.45 -0.15
CA LEU A 869 -4.10 -26.85 -0.42
C LEU A 869 -2.81 -27.68 -0.62
N GLY A 870 -1.78 -27.46 0.21
CA GLY A 870 -0.46 -28.08 0.07
C GLY A 870 -0.45 -29.53 -0.44
N PRO A 871 -1.13 -30.48 0.22
CA PRO A 871 -1.20 -31.89 -0.23
C PRO A 871 -1.89 -32.12 -1.58
N LEU A 872 -2.70 -31.18 -2.07
CA LEU A 872 -3.38 -31.27 -3.37
C LEU A 872 -2.61 -30.56 -4.49
N ARG A 873 -1.44 -29.97 -4.21
CA ARG A 873 -0.55 -29.42 -5.24
C ARG A 873 -0.16 -30.48 -6.26
N SER A 874 0.19 -30.04 -7.48
CA SER A 874 0.84 -30.92 -8.45
C SER A 874 2.14 -31.44 -7.86
N LEU A 875 2.37 -32.76 -7.97
CA LEU A 875 3.62 -33.37 -7.51
C LEU A 875 4.79 -32.84 -8.33
N GLU A 876 5.87 -32.58 -7.62
CA GLU A 876 7.15 -32.20 -8.20
C GLU A 876 8.04 -33.43 -8.27
N TYR A 877 8.39 -33.81 -9.50
CA TYR A 877 9.35 -34.86 -9.82
C TYR A 877 10.71 -34.22 -10.10
N GLY A 878 11.80 -34.97 -9.90
CA GLY A 878 13.16 -34.53 -10.13
C GLY A 878 13.35 -33.84 -11.49
N ARG A 879 13.97 -32.65 -11.46
CA ARG A 879 14.31 -31.87 -12.65
C ARG A 879 15.82 -31.89 -12.87
N ASN A 880 16.25 -32.05 -14.12
CA ASN A 880 17.64 -31.87 -14.51
C ASN A 880 17.99 -30.38 -14.64
N THR A 881 18.18 -29.70 -13.51
CA THR A 881 18.71 -28.32 -13.45
C THR A 881 19.94 -28.26 -12.56
N GLN A 882 20.88 -27.36 -12.89
CA GLN A 882 22.06 -27.03 -12.08
C GLN A 882 21.96 -25.62 -11.46
N ALA A 883 20.78 -24.99 -11.53
CA ALA A 883 20.56 -23.70 -10.90
C ALA A 883 20.80 -23.78 -9.38
N GLY A 884 21.63 -22.87 -8.84
CA GLY A 884 21.98 -22.84 -7.42
C GLY A 884 23.12 -23.78 -7.00
N TYR A 885 23.83 -24.40 -7.95
CA TYR A 885 24.98 -25.26 -7.66
C TYR A 885 26.26 -24.43 -7.53
N PHE A 886 27.13 -24.84 -6.61
CA PHE A 886 28.46 -24.28 -6.43
C PHE A 886 29.49 -25.19 -7.13
N ASN A 887 30.59 -24.60 -7.59
CA ASN A 887 31.70 -25.37 -8.14
C ASN A 887 32.43 -26.09 -6.98
N LYS A 888 32.56 -27.41 -7.07
CA LYS A 888 33.16 -28.27 -6.04
C LYS A 888 34.31 -29.11 -6.59
N GLN A 889 35.20 -29.55 -5.71
CA GLN A 889 36.29 -30.46 -6.05
C GLN A 889 35.74 -31.83 -6.46
N VAL A 890 36.21 -32.33 -7.60
CA VAL A 890 35.84 -33.67 -8.11
C VAL A 890 36.71 -34.73 -7.42
N PRO A 891 36.13 -35.80 -6.86
CA PRO A 891 36.91 -36.88 -6.25
C PRO A 891 37.62 -37.74 -7.29
N THR A 892 38.73 -38.36 -6.86
CA THR A 892 39.26 -39.54 -7.54
C THR A 892 38.48 -40.77 -7.06
N SER A 893 38.02 -41.64 -7.99
CA SER A 893 37.25 -42.84 -7.65
C SER A 893 38.05 -44.10 -8.01
N VAL A 894 38.15 -45.05 -7.08
CA VAL A 894 38.91 -46.30 -7.25
C VAL A 894 38.07 -47.48 -6.76
N PRO A 895 37.90 -48.56 -7.55
CA PRO A 895 37.26 -49.77 -7.06
C PRO A 895 38.17 -50.51 -6.06
N ILE A 896 37.58 -51.02 -4.99
CA ILE A 896 38.23 -51.81 -3.95
C ILE A 896 37.41 -53.09 -3.70
N LEU A 897 38.09 -54.22 -3.55
CA LEU A 897 37.46 -55.53 -3.38
C LEU A 897 37.34 -55.89 -1.90
N SER A 898 36.16 -56.28 -1.44
CA SER A 898 35.95 -56.81 -0.10
C SER A 898 36.34 -58.29 0.00
N ASP A 899 36.60 -58.77 1.20
CA ASP A 899 36.98 -60.17 1.47
C ASP A 899 35.93 -61.20 0.99
N ASP A 900 34.66 -60.82 0.96
CA ASP A 900 33.56 -61.64 0.47
C ASP A 900 33.33 -61.52 -1.05
N GLY A 901 34.24 -60.85 -1.77
CA GLY A 901 34.27 -60.80 -3.23
C GLY A 901 33.40 -59.72 -3.86
N VAL A 902 32.96 -58.72 -3.10
CA VAL A 902 32.13 -57.61 -3.59
C VAL A 902 33.01 -56.40 -3.92
N GLU A 903 32.87 -55.84 -5.13
CA GLU A 903 33.59 -54.64 -5.54
C GLU A 903 32.83 -53.38 -5.08
N ILE A 904 33.43 -52.61 -4.17
CA ILE A 904 32.91 -51.31 -3.69
C ILE A 904 33.78 -50.15 -4.20
N ILE A 905 33.28 -48.91 -4.17
CA ILE A 905 34.00 -47.76 -4.74
C ILE A 905 34.52 -46.86 -3.62
N MET A 906 35.81 -46.56 -3.62
CA MET A 906 36.41 -45.55 -2.75
C MET A 906 36.54 -44.22 -3.48
N LYS A 907 36.00 -43.14 -2.92
CA LYS A 907 36.19 -41.77 -3.39
C LYS A 907 37.16 -41.01 -2.49
N THR A 908 38.09 -40.27 -3.09
CA THR A 908 39.14 -39.51 -2.37
C THR A 908 39.16 -38.05 -2.81
N TRP A 909 39.21 -37.16 -1.83
CA TRP A 909 39.44 -35.73 -1.98
C TRP A 909 40.76 -35.33 -1.33
N GLU A 910 41.64 -34.72 -2.11
CA GLU A 910 42.91 -34.18 -1.65
C GLU A 910 42.70 -32.88 -0.87
N SER A 911 43.60 -32.61 0.08
CA SER A 911 43.66 -31.35 0.81
C SER A 911 43.86 -30.15 -0.12
N ALA A 912 43.34 -28.98 0.24
CA ALA A 912 43.59 -27.75 -0.49
C ALA A 912 45.10 -27.47 -0.62
N SER A 913 45.53 -26.97 -1.79
CA SER A 913 46.96 -26.88 -2.14
C SER A 913 47.73 -25.79 -1.38
N ASP A 914 47.00 -24.85 -0.78
CA ASP A 914 47.46 -23.64 -0.10
C ASP A 914 47.45 -23.74 1.43
N VAL A 915 47.15 -24.92 1.99
CA VAL A 915 46.99 -25.14 3.44
C VAL A 915 47.96 -26.23 3.92
N PRO A 916 48.58 -26.09 5.12
CA PRO A 916 49.40 -27.15 5.70
C PRO A 916 48.64 -28.47 5.82
N LYS A 917 49.20 -29.54 5.27
CA LYS A 917 48.58 -30.87 5.31
C LYS A 917 48.56 -31.40 6.74
N ARG A 918 47.41 -31.93 7.16
CA ARG A 918 47.24 -32.66 8.42
C ARG A 918 47.55 -34.13 8.21
N GLU A 919 48.13 -34.77 9.22
CA GLU A 919 48.59 -36.16 9.10
C GLU A 919 47.48 -37.21 9.26
N THR A 920 46.39 -36.86 9.96
CA THR A 920 45.26 -37.76 10.21
C THR A 920 44.34 -37.82 8.99
N PRO A 921 44.19 -38.98 8.33
CA PRO A 921 43.19 -39.17 7.27
C PRO A 921 41.78 -39.30 7.87
N ILE A 922 40.80 -38.69 7.22
CA ILE A 922 39.40 -38.76 7.63
C ILE A 922 38.65 -39.72 6.69
N LEU A 923 38.04 -40.77 7.26
CA LEU A 923 37.18 -41.71 6.55
C LEU A 923 35.71 -41.47 6.94
N LEU A 924 34.94 -40.96 5.98
CA LEU A 924 33.52 -40.59 6.09
C LEU A 924 32.65 -41.70 5.52
N ILE A 925 31.99 -42.48 6.38
CA ILE A 925 31.21 -43.66 5.99
C ILE A 925 29.71 -43.27 5.90
N PRO A 926 29.10 -43.28 4.70
CA PRO A 926 27.72 -42.86 4.51
C PRO A 926 26.69 -43.88 4.99
N GLY A 927 25.44 -43.42 5.13
CA GLY A 927 24.28 -44.26 5.45
C GLY A 927 23.71 -44.98 4.22
N VAL A 928 22.61 -45.71 4.40
CA VAL A 928 21.94 -46.44 3.31
C VAL A 928 21.12 -45.53 2.41
N ALA A 929 20.92 -45.97 1.17
CA ALA A 929 20.12 -45.30 0.15
C ALA A 929 20.64 -43.93 -0.29
N VAL A 930 21.76 -43.46 0.25
CA VAL A 930 22.44 -42.22 -0.11
C VAL A 930 23.84 -42.51 -0.65
N ASP A 931 24.51 -41.54 -1.29
CA ASP A 931 25.90 -41.65 -1.74
C ASP A 931 26.82 -40.66 -0.99
N ASP A 932 27.99 -40.34 -1.56
CA ASP A 932 28.94 -39.38 -0.96
C ASP A 932 28.38 -37.97 -0.83
N GLN A 933 27.32 -37.62 -1.56
CA GLN A 933 26.77 -36.27 -1.60
C GLN A 933 26.11 -35.84 -0.28
N ILE A 934 25.92 -36.75 0.68
CA ILE A 934 25.58 -36.34 2.05
C ILE A 934 26.72 -35.52 2.71
N PHE A 935 27.96 -35.72 2.26
CA PHE A 935 29.15 -34.99 2.73
C PHE A 935 29.68 -34.01 1.66
N SER A 936 29.52 -34.32 0.37
CA SER A 936 30.05 -33.56 -0.78
C SER A 936 29.01 -32.71 -1.53
N LEU A 937 27.89 -32.38 -0.88
CA LEU A 937 26.73 -31.72 -1.48
C LEU A 937 27.10 -30.45 -2.30
N PRO A 938 26.72 -30.35 -3.60
CA PRO A 938 27.09 -29.22 -4.45
C PRO A 938 26.18 -28.00 -4.31
N THR A 939 25.06 -28.12 -3.59
CA THR A 939 24.02 -27.08 -3.50
C THR A 939 24.14 -26.16 -2.28
N ILE A 940 25.17 -26.36 -1.44
CA ILE A 940 25.48 -25.50 -0.29
C ILE A 940 26.89 -24.90 -0.44
N PRO A 941 27.13 -23.69 0.07
CA PRO A 941 28.41 -23.00 -0.13
C PRO A 941 29.59 -23.74 0.49
N VAL A 942 29.42 -24.33 1.68
CA VAL A 942 30.44 -25.12 2.39
C VAL A 942 29.82 -26.45 2.82
N ASN A 943 30.25 -27.55 2.20
CA ASN A 943 29.86 -28.91 2.62
C ASN A 943 30.93 -29.53 3.54
N THR A 944 30.72 -30.77 3.99
CA THR A 944 31.63 -31.44 4.93
C THR A 944 33.02 -31.65 4.32
N ILE A 945 33.09 -32.05 3.05
CA ILE A 945 34.35 -32.24 2.33
C ILE A 945 35.10 -30.91 2.24
N ASP A 946 34.47 -29.84 1.77
CA ASP A 946 35.08 -28.51 1.64
C ASP A 946 35.61 -28.01 3.00
N TYR A 947 34.86 -28.24 4.07
CA TYR A 947 35.23 -27.79 5.42
C TYR A 947 36.53 -28.44 5.92
N PHE A 948 36.71 -29.74 5.70
CA PHE A 948 37.89 -30.46 6.16
C PHE A 948 39.08 -30.36 5.19
N THR A 949 38.86 -30.39 3.88
CA THR A 949 39.96 -30.25 2.90
C THR A 949 40.57 -28.85 2.92
N SER A 950 39.76 -27.80 3.18
CA SER A 950 40.25 -26.43 3.42
C SER A 950 41.03 -26.26 4.73
N ARG A 951 41.03 -27.27 5.60
CA ARG A 951 41.82 -27.31 6.85
C ARG A 951 43.02 -28.26 6.77
N GLY A 952 43.33 -28.74 5.57
CA GLY A 952 44.50 -29.57 5.32
C GLY A 952 44.28 -31.08 5.48
N TYR A 953 43.06 -31.53 5.77
CA TYR A 953 42.76 -32.96 5.87
C TYR A 953 42.54 -33.58 4.50
N ARG A 954 42.88 -34.86 4.36
CA ARG A 954 42.47 -35.69 3.22
C ARG A 954 41.23 -36.49 3.61
N CYS A 955 40.22 -36.49 2.74
CA CYS A 955 38.93 -37.10 3.00
C CYS A 955 38.68 -38.30 2.08
N TYR A 956 38.23 -39.40 2.67
CA TYR A 956 37.87 -40.65 2.00
C TYR A 956 36.40 -40.96 2.23
N VAL A 957 35.65 -41.35 1.20
CA VAL A 957 34.25 -41.76 1.29
C VAL A 957 34.06 -43.08 0.55
N PRO A 958 33.76 -44.21 1.23
CA PRO A 958 33.44 -45.46 0.58
C PRO A 958 31.96 -45.49 0.18
N LEU A 959 31.68 -45.84 -1.07
CA LEU A 959 30.36 -46.23 -1.53
C LEU A 959 30.24 -47.75 -1.34
N MET A 960 29.66 -48.14 -0.20
CA MET A 960 29.47 -49.54 0.18
C MET A 960 28.41 -50.22 -0.69
N ARG A 961 28.22 -51.54 -0.54
CA ARG A 961 27.33 -52.32 -1.41
C ARG A 961 25.88 -51.82 -1.45
N PHE A 962 25.42 -51.13 -0.40
CA PHE A 962 24.07 -50.53 -0.35
C PHE A 962 24.00 -49.09 -0.90
N ASN A 963 25.13 -48.48 -1.23
CA ASN A 963 25.21 -47.15 -1.85
C ASN A 963 25.24 -47.26 -3.38
N VAL A 964 25.73 -48.39 -3.91
CA VAL A 964 25.80 -48.68 -5.34
C VAL A 964 24.49 -49.30 -5.82
N PRO A 965 23.69 -48.64 -6.69
CA PRO A 965 22.34 -49.10 -7.04
C PRO A 965 22.26 -50.53 -7.58
N ALA A 966 23.26 -50.97 -8.35
CA ALA A 966 23.31 -52.31 -8.91
C ALA A 966 23.49 -53.40 -7.84
N LEU A 967 24.35 -53.14 -6.84
CA LEU A 967 24.64 -54.07 -5.74
C LEU A 967 23.57 -54.02 -4.63
N ALA A 968 22.97 -52.84 -4.43
CA ALA A 968 21.99 -52.61 -3.39
C ALA A 968 20.69 -53.43 -3.58
N GLN A 969 20.43 -53.88 -4.82
CA GLN A 969 19.25 -54.68 -5.19
C GLN A 969 19.41 -56.19 -4.93
N ASP A 970 20.62 -56.66 -4.63
CA ASP A 970 20.89 -58.09 -4.44
C ASP A 970 20.46 -58.61 -3.04
N GLY A 971 19.94 -57.71 -2.20
CA GLY A 971 19.34 -57.98 -0.88
C GLY A 971 20.27 -58.56 0.16
N TRP A 972 21.42 -57.93 0.25
CA TRP A 972 22.32 -57.94 1.40
C TRP A 972 21.62 -57.41 2.66
N THR A 973 22.22 -57.66 3.82
CA THR A 973 21.78 -57.12 5.11
C THR A 973 22.75 -56.05 5.64
N SER A 974 22.37 -55.40 6.74
CA SER A 974 23.29 -54.50 7.45
C SER A 974 24.53 -55.23 7.98
N TYR A 975 24.43 -56.52 8.32
CA TYR A 975 25.54 -57.29 8.86
C TYR A 975 26.59 -57.63 7.79
N ASP A 976 26.18 -57.87 6.54
CA ASP A 976 27.11 -58.21 5.45
C ASP A 976 28.07 -57.05 5.11
N THR A 977 27.61 -55.81 5.29
CA THR A 977 28.38 -54.60 4.99
C THR A 977 29.57 -54.35 5.91
N ARG A 978 29.74 -55.13 6.99
CA ARG A 978 30.94 -55.07 7.84
C ARG A 978 32.23 -55.38 7.06
N TRP A 979 32.13 -56.20 6.01
CA TRP A 979 33.26 -56.49 5.11
C TRP A 979 33.64 -55.27 4.26
N ASP A 980 32.67 -54.44 3.88
CA ASP A 980 32.91 -53.20 3.14
C ASP A 980 33.64 -52.18 4.01
N VAL A 981 33.24 -52.06 5.29
CA VAL A 981 33.93 -51.19 6.26
C VAL A 981 35.38 -51.63 6.45
N LYS A 982 35.63 -52.94 6.56
CA LYS A 982 37.00 -53.48 6.66
C LYS A 982 37.82 -53.11 5.42
N ALA A 983 37.32 -53.40 4.22
CA ALA A 983 38.03 -53.11 2.98
C ALA A 983 38.33 -51.61 2.80
N ALA A 984 37.38 -50.75 3.18
CA ALA A 984 37.57 -49.30 3.16
C ALA A 984 38.70 -48.86 4.11
N MET A 985 38.73 -49.38 5.34
CA MET A 985 39.77 -49.05 6.32
C MET A 985 41.13 -49.60 5.91
N GLU A 986 41.21 -50.83 5.39
CA GLU A 986 42.45 -51.42 4.89
C GLU A 986 43.02 -50.63 3.72
N TYR A 987 42.17 -50.19 2.80
CA TYR A 987 42.59 -49.34 1.68
C TYR A 987 43.18 -48.00 2.16
N VAL A 988 42.50 -47.31 3.08
CA VAL A 988 42.99 -46.02 3.61
C VAL A 988 44.32 -46.22 4.34
N ARG A 989 44.42 -47.24 5.18
CA ARG A 989 45.68 -47.55 5.88
C ARG A 989 46.80 -47.90 4.92
N MET A 990 46.53 -48.67 3.86
CA MET A 990 47.52 -48.96 2.83
C MET A 990 47.99 -47.69 2.10
N LYS A 991 47.07 -46.75 1.84
CA LYS A 991 47.37 -45.48 1.16
C LYS A 991 48.08 -44.45 2.04
N GLU A 992 47.89 -44.53 3.36
CA GLU A 992 48.39 -43.59 4.35
C GLU A 992 49.50 -44.21 5.23
N ASP A 993 50.28 -45.15 4.67
CA ASP A 993 51.44 -45.79 5.31
C ASP A 993 51.16 -46.39 6.70
N GLY A 994 49.97 -46.96 6.87
CA GLY A 994 49.54 -47.68 8.08
C GLY A 994 49.05 -46.80 9.22
N LYS A 995 48.97 -45.47 9.03
CA LYS A 995 48.50 -44.48 10.01
C LYS A 995 47.12 -44.82 10.58
N LYS A 996 46.86 -44.38 11.81
CA LYS A 996 45.52 -44.40 12.39
C LYS A 996 44.64 -43.39 11.67
N LEU A 997 43.37 -43.72 11.51
CA LEU A 997 42.40 -42.90 10.81
C LEU A 997 41.32 -42.39 11.76
N TYR A 998 40.75 -41.24 11.43
CA TYR A 998 39.58 -40.72 12.12
C TYR A 998 38.31 -41.09 11.35
N LEU A 999 37.35 -41.71 12.04
CA LEU A 999 36.10 -42.15 11.42
C LEU A 999 35.00 -41.12 11.62
N VAL A 1000 34.24 -40.84 10.57
CA VAL A 1000 32.94 -40.17 10.67
C VAL A 1000 31.91 -41.10 10.05
N CYS A 1001 31.19 -41.85 10.88
CA CYS A 1001 30.20 -42.81 10.42
C CYS A 1001 28.78 -42.25 10.63
N HIS A 1002 27.91 -42.41 9.62
CA HIS A 1002 26.54 -41.89 9.67
C HIS A 1002 25.49 -43.00 9.47
N CYS A 1003 24.47 -42.99 10.33
CA CYS A 1003 23.30 -43.87 10.25
C CYS A 1003 23.68 -45.35 10.09
N LEU A 1004 23.31 -46.01 8.99
CA LEU A 1004 23.67 -47.41 8.77
C LEU A 1004 25.17 -47.62 8.61
N GLY A 1005 25.93 -46.64 8.12
CA GLY A 1005 27.38 -46.69 8.14
C GLY A 1005 27.93 -46.84 9.55
N SER A 1006 27.30 -46.19 10.54
CA SER A 1006 27.63 -46.37 11.97
C SER A 1006 27.28 -47.76 12.48
N ILE A 1007 26.14 -48.31 12.07
CA ILE A 1007 25.70 -49.67 12.45
C ILE A 1007 26.64 -50.73 11.87
N SER A 1008 26.99 -50.63 10.59
CA SER A 1008 27.96 -51.50 9.92
C SER A 1008 29.33 -51.43 10.57
N THR A 1009 29.76 -50.23 10.96
CA THR A 1009 31.03 -50.01 11.68
C THR A 1009 30.97 -50.62 13.08
N ALA A 1010 29.86 -50.47 13.81
CA ALA A 1010 29.65 -51.12 15.09
C ALA A 1010 29.76 -52.65 14.97
N MET A 1011 29.09 -53.24 13.98
CA MET A 1011 29.15 -54.68 13.72
C MET A 1011 30.57 -55.15 13.35
N ALA A 1012 31.32 -54.38 12.56
CA ALA A 1012 32.71 -54.69 12.21
C ALA A 1012 33.62 -54.71 13.45
N LEU A 1013 33.48 -53.73 14.34
CA LEU A 1013 34.26 -53.66 15.58
C LEU A 1013 33.86 -54.73 16.59
N LEU A 1014 32.56 -54.91 16.83
CA LEU A 1014 32.03 -55.91 17.76
C LEU A 1014 32.36 -57.34 17.34
N THR A 1015 32.44 -57.63 16.03
CA THR A 1015 32.86 -58.97 15.54
C THR A 1015 34.37 -59.16 15.51
N GLY A 1016 35.17 -58.12 15.77
CA GLY A 1016 36.63 -58.17 15.75
C GLY A 1016 37.26 -58.25 14.35
N ILE A 1017 36.45 -58.02 13.30
CA ILE A 1017 36.92 -58.03 11.90
C ILE A 1017 37.82 -56.83 11.60
N VAL A 1018 37.61 -55.73 12.35
CA VAL A 1018 38.39 -54.50 12.38
C VAL A 1018 38.87 -54.29 13.80
N SER A 1019 40.15 -53.96 13.97
CA SER A 1019 40.72 -53.64 15.29
C SER A 1019 40.49 -52.17 15.65
N ALA A 1020 40.15 -51.92 16.91
CA ALA A 1020 40.10 -50.57 17.49
C ALA A 1020 41.45 -49.82 17.37
N ASP A 1021 42.58 -50.54 17.32
CA ASP A 1021 43.91 -49.94 17.17
C ASP A 1021 44.12 -49.19 15.85
N TRP A 1022 43.26 -49.42 14.86
CA TRP A 1022 43.30 -48.75 13.57
C TRP A 1022 42.69 -47.35 13.61
N ILE A 1023 41.98 -47.01 14.69
CA ILE A 1023 41.15 -45.82 14.81
C ILE A 1023 41.81 -44.87 15.82
N GLU A 1024 41.98 -43.62 15.41
CA GLU A 1024 42.48 -42.54 16.28
C GLU A 1024 41.34 -41.94 17.12
N GLY A 1025 40.18 -41.77 16.51
CA GLY A 1025 38.93 -41.36 17.13
C GLY A 1025 37.78 -41.54 16.14
N MET A 1026 36.54 -41.48 16.63
CA MET A 1026 35.38 -41.62 15.77
C MET A 1026 34.20 -40.71 16.15
N THR A 1027 33.55 -40.15 15.15
CA THR A 1027 32.25 -39.49 15.27
C THR A 1027 31.16 -40.43 14.81
N ILE A 1028 30.22 -40.70 15.70
CA ILE A 1028 29.06 -41.54 15.48
C ILE A 1028 27.84 -40.66 15.28
N SER A 1029 27.29 -40.65 14.08
CA SER A 1029 26.12 -39.83 13.75
C SER A 1029 24.83 -40.66 13.75
N GLN A 1030 23.86 -40.18 14.55
CA GLN A 1030 22.45 -40.60 14.69
C GLN A 1030 22.18 -41.94 15.41
N VAL A 1031 23.01 -42.98 15.21
CA VAL A 1031 22.81 -44.32 15.80
C VAL A 1031 24.13 -45.12 15.83
N PHE A 1032 24.26 -46.14 16.70
CA PHE A 1032 25.43 -47.02 16.79
C PHE A 1032 25.07 -48.48 17.13
N CYS A 1033 25.24 -48.91 18.39
CA CYS A 1033 24.95 -50.28 18.85
C CYS A 1033 23.51 -50.45 19.35
N ASN A 1034 22.85 -49.37 19.77
CA ASN A 1034 21.46 -49.35 20.26
C ASN A 1034 20.56 -48.63 19.23
N LEU A 1035 19.55 -49.34 18.73
CA LEU A 1035 18.75 -49.02 17.54
C LEU A 1035 17.31 -48.65 17.91
N ARG A 1036 17.10 -47.56 18.65
CA ARG A 1036 15.74 -47.10 18.97
C ARG A 1036 15.12 -46.30 17.84
N PHE A 1037 14.11 -46.88 17.20
CA PHE A 1037 13.28 -46.14 16.27
C PHE A 1037 12.51 -45.02 16.98
N SER A 1038 12.25 -43.93 16.25
CA SER A 1038 11.25 -42.94 16.64
C SER A 1038 9.87 -43.59 16.79
N ALA A 1039 8.92 -42.93 17.47
CA ALA A 1039 7.58 -43.49 17.69
C ALA A 1039 6.90 -43.98 16.38
N ASP A 1040 6.93 -43.17 15.32
CA ASP A 1040 6.30 -43.50 14.04
C ASP A 1040 6.98 -44.69 13.34
N ASN A 1041 8.31 -44.73 13.37
CA ASN A 1041 9.07 -45.84 12.81
C ASN A 1041 8.97 -47.10 13.67
N GLY A 1042 8.84 -46.97 14.99
CA GLY A 1042 8.64 -48.08 15.92
C GLY A 1042 7.30 -48.79 15.65
N VAL A 1043 6.24 -48.03 15.35
CA VAL A 1043 4.96 -48.61 14.91
C VAL A 1043 5.13 -49.36 13.58
N LYS A 1044 5.85 -48.77 12.61
CA LYS A 1044 6.14 -49.45 11.33
C LYS A 1044 6.95 -50.72 11.56
N ALA A 1045 7.98 -50.67 12.41
CA ALA A 1045 8.88 -51.78 12.73
C ALA A 1045 8.21 -52.92 13.53
N SER A 1046 7.16 -52.62 14.30
CA SER A 1046 6.43 -53.61 15.10
C SER A 1046 5.75 -54.71 14.28
N THR A 1047 5.60 -54.52 12.96
CA THR A 1047 5.04 -55.52 12.06
C THR A 1047 5.70 -55.50 10.68
N THR A 1048 6.08 -56.68 10.17
CA THR A 1048 6.60 -56.84 8.79
C THR A 1048 5.50 -56.90 7.73
N LEU A 1049 4.22 -56.66 8.09
CA LEU A 1049 3.10 -56.80 7.17
C LEU A 1049 3.22 -55.84 5.97
N LEU A 1050 3.58 -54.57 6.23
CA LEU A 1050 3.66 -53.55 5.18
C LEU A 1050 4.80 -53.83 4.20
N SER A 1051 5.97 -54.27 4.70
CA SER A 1051 7.10 -54.63 3.85
C SER A 1051 6.81 -55.86 2.99
N ARG A 1052 6.17 -56.89 3.56
CA ARG A 1052 5.76 -58.10 2.83
C ARG A 1052 4.68 -57.82 1.79
N LEU A 1053 3.72 -56.96 2.12
CA LEU A 1053 2.65 -56.56 1.19
C LEU A 1053 3.22 -55.79 0.00
N TYR A 1054 4.08 -54.81 0.23
CA TYR A 1054 4.76 -54.08 -0.84
C TYR A 1054 5.57 -55.05 -1.72
N ARG A 1055 6.35 -55.93 -1.10
CA ARG A 1055 7.17 -56.92 -1.81
C ARG A 1055 6.34 -57.82 -2.74
N THR A 1056 5.16 -58.22 -2.28
CA THR A 1056 4.24 -59.07 -3.05
C THR A 1056 3.61 -58.32 -4.23
N LEU A 1057 3.37 -57.01 -4.10
CA LEU A 1057 2.67 -56.20 -5.10
C LEU A 1057 3.60 -55.45 -6.06
N ALA A 1058 4.79 -55.05 -5.62
CA ALA A 1058 5.67 -54.11 -6.31
C ALA A 1058 7.14 -54.57 -6.44
N GLY A 1059 7.53 -55.70 -5.83
CA GLY A 1059 8.87 -56.28 -5.91
C GLY A 1059 9.78 -55.97 -4.70
N ASP A 1060 11.01 -56.49 -4.75
CA ASP A 1060 11.97 -56.45 -3.64
C ASP A 1060 12.67 -55.09 -3.44
N TRP A 1061 12.61 -54.21 -4.43
CA TRP A 1061 13.25 -52.90 -4.40
C TRP A 1061 12.25 -51.76 -4.23
N PHE A 1062 12.43 -50.94 -3.20
CA PHE A 1062 11.69 -49.69 -3.05
C PHE A 1062 12.52 -48.51 -3.55
N SER A 1063 12.08 -47.89 -4.65
CA SER A 1063 12.70 -46.66 -5.16
C SER A 1063 12.23 -45.44 -4.36
N CYS A 1064 13.18 -44.66 -3.86
CA CYS A 1064 12.94 -43.33 -3.29
C CYS A 1064 12.71 -42.27 -4.36
N ASN A 1065 13.11 -42.53 -5.60
CA ASN A 1065 12.90 -41.63 -6.74
C ASN A 1065 11.65 -42.03 -7.53
N SER A 1066 11.01 -41.04 -8.14
CA SER A 1066 9.85 -41.25 -9.03
C SER A 1066 9.94 -40.42 -10.31
N ALA A 1067 9.21 -40.84 -11.33
CA ALA A 1067 9.12 -40.13 -12.60
C ALA A 1067 7.65 -40.04 -13.06
N PRO A 1068 7.27 -39.02 -13.86
CA PRO A 1068 5.92 -38.91 -14.41
C PRO A 1068 5.48 -40.12 -15.25
N THR A 1069 6.45 -40.89 -15.78
CA THR A 1069 6.25 -42.10 -16.58
C THR A 1069 6.26 -43.39 -15.76
N ALA A 1070 6.19 -43.30 -14.42
CA ALA A 1070 6.20 -44.47 -13.55
C ALA A 1070 4.96 -45.38 -13.78
N SER A 1071 5.06 -46.64 -13.38
CA SER A 1071 3.96 -47.59 -13.51
C SER A 1071 2.72 -47.14 -12.74
N LEU A 1072 1.52 -47.60 -13.15
CA LEU A 1072 0.25 -47.20 -12.53
C LEU A 1072 0.24 -47.39 -11.00
N LEU A 1073 0.85 -48.46 -10.51
CA LEU A 1073 0.97 -48.72 -9.07
C LEU A 1073 1.85 -47.67 -8.35
N GLN A 1074 2.96 -47.28 -8.96
CA GLN A 1074 3.88 -46.29 -8.39
C GLN A 1074 3.29 -44.88 -8.47
N ALA A 1075 2.63 -44.53 -9.58
CA ALA A 1075 1.89 -43.28 -9.71
C ALA A 1075 0.75 -43.18 -8.69
N PHE A 1076 0.03 -44.28 -8.43
CA PHE A 1076 -1.00 -44.33 -7.39
C PHE A 1076 -0.42 -44.17 -5.99
N LEU A 1077 0.71 -44.84 -5.70
CA LEU A 1077 1.43 -44.68 -4.44
C LEU A 1077 1.82 -43.22 -4.21
N ASP A 1078 2.41 -42.55 -5.21
CA ASP A 1078 2.82 -41.15 -5.11
C ASP A 1078 1.64 -40.22 -4.77
N GLN A 1079 0.43 -40.50 -5.27
CA GLN A 1079 -0.76 -39.73 -4.92
C GLN A 1079 -1.21 -39.93 -3.47
N ILE A 1080 -1.11 -41.17 -2.95
CA ILE A 1080 -1.46 -41.47 -1.56
C ILE A 1080 -0.46 -40.81 -0.60
N LEU A 1081 0.84 -40.85 -0.92
CA LEU A 1081 1.89 -40.37 -0.02
C LEU A 1081 1.85 -38.86 0.24
N ARG A 1082 1.14 -38.09 -0.58
CA ARG A 1082 0.85 -36.67 -0.33
C ARG A 1082 0.15 -36.41 1.01
N PHE A 1083 -0.59 -37.40 1.50
CA PHE A 1083 -1.34 -37.34 2.76
C PHE A 1083 -0.63 -38.06 3.91
N TYR A 1084 0.59 -38.56 3.68
CA TYR A 1084 1.36 -39.21 4.73
C TYR A 1084 1.69 -38.19 5.83
N PRO A 1085 1.51 -38.54 7.12
CA PRO A 1085 1.78 -37.61 8.21
C PRO A 1085 3.28 -37.31 8.30
N VAL A 1086 3.64 -36.03 8.14
CA VAL A 1086 5.04 -35.54 8.21
C VAL A 1086 5.29 -34.63 9.43
N GLY A 1087 4.36 -34.61 10.39
CA GLY A 1087 4.42 -33.79 11.58
C GLY A 1087 3.82 -32.38 11.37
N ALA A 1088 4.63 -31.34 11.51
CA ALA A 1088 4.19 -29.94 11.42
C ALA A 1088 3.84 -29.54 9.97
N SER A 1089 2.89 -28.61 9.81
CA SER A 1089 2.44 -28.14 8.48
C SER A 1089 3.58 -27.62 7.58
N ARG A 1090 4.60 -27.00 8.18
CA ARG A 1090 5.80 -26.49 7.48
C ARG A 1090 6.63 -27.56 6.79
N GLU A 1091 6.42 -28.83 7.16
CA GLU A 1091 7.15 -29.97 6.59
C GLU A 1091 6.42 -30.57 5.38
N ILE A 1092 5.25 -30.04 5.01
CA ILE A 1092 4.53 -30.43 3.79
C ILE A 1092 5.24 -29.81 2.60
N CYS A 1093 5.53 -30.61 1.59
CA CYS A 1093 6.07 -30.18 0.30
C CYS A 1093 5.42 -30.99 -0.84
N ALA A 1094 5.72 -30.62 -2.09
CA ALA A 1094 5.22 -31.33 -3.27
C ALA A 1094 6.21 -32.38 -3.84
N SER A 1095 7.40 -32.53 -3.26
CA SER A 1095 8.45 -33.41 -3.77
C SER A 1095 8.09 -34.89 -3.59
N THR A 1096 8.05 -35.64 -4.69
CA THR A 1096 7.80 -37.09 -4.66
C THR A 1096 8.85 -37.84 -3.87
N SER A 1097 10.12 -37.45 -4.02
CA SER A 1097 11.21 -38.17 -3.36
C SER A 1097 11.26 -37.86 -1.87
N CYS A 1098 10.91 -36.64 -1.46
CA CYS A 1098 10.69 -36.34 -0.05
C CYS A 1098 9.59 -37.24 0.54
N HIS A 1099 8.46 -37.41 -0.14
CA HIS A 1099 7.36 -38.26 0.34
C HIS A 1099 7.77 -39.73 0.45
N ARG A 1100 8.43 -40.26 -0.58
CA ARG A 1100 8.88 -41.66 -0.66
C ARG A 1100 9.96 -41.95 0.39
N CYS A 1101 10.94 -41.07 0.56
CA CYS A 1101 11.92 -41.17 1.65
C CYS A 1101 11.26 -41.14 3.02
N THR A 1102 10.29 -40.24 3.23
CA THR A 1102 9.60 -40.12 4.52
C THR A 1102 8.79 -41.35 4.89
N LEU A 1103 8.17 -42.02 3.91
CA LEU A 1103 7.48 -43.29 4.15
C LEU A 1103 8.43 -44.36 4.72
N VAL A 1104 9.57 -44.56 4.04
CA VAL A 1104 10.50 -45.65 4.34
C VAL A 1104 11.32 -45.37 5.58
N PHE A 1105 11.96 -44.20 5.65
CA PHE A 1105 12.93 -43.88 6.69
C PHE A 1105 12.35 -43.02 7.82
N GLY A 1106 11.20 -42.38 7.62
CA GLY A 1106 10.78 -41.24 8.44
C GLY A 1106 11.35 -39.93 7.87
N ARG A 1107 10.94 -38.79 8.44
CA ARG A 1107 11.39 -37.47 7.97
C ARG A 1107 12.88 -37.28 8.27
N CYS A 1108 13.71 -37.27 7.23
CA CYS A 1108 15.16 -37.18 7.36
C CYS A 1108 15.70 -35.77 7.64
N TRP A 1109 14.94 -34.71 7.40
CA TRP A 1109 15.38 -33.31 7.55
C TRP A 1109 14.24 -32.40 8.01
N SER A 1110 14.58 -31.21 8.49
CA SER A 1110 13.62 -30.10 8.53
C SER A 1110 13.75 -29.26 7.28
N HIS A 1111 12.62 -28.97 6.63
CA HIS A 1111 12.56 -28.16 5.41
C HIS A 1111 13.16 -26.75 5.56
N LYS A 1112 13.23 -26.22 6.80
CA LYS A 1112 13.88 -24.93 7.11
C LYS A 1112 15.41 -24.98 6.93
N ASN A 1113 16.02 -26.15 7.13
CA ASN A 1113 17.47 -26.36 7.07
C ASN A 1113 17.96 -26.64 5.64
N LEU A 1114 17.04 -26.86 4.70
CA LEU A 1114 17.33 -27.02 3.29
C LEU A 1114 17.08 -25.72 2.53
N ASN A 1115 17.98 -25.40 1.59
CA ASN A 1115 17.72 -24.41 0.56
C ASN A 1115 16.96 -25.04 -0.63
N ARG A 1116 16.47 -24.22 -1.57
CA ARG A 1116 15.67 -24.69 -2.70
C ARG A 1116 16.43 -25.66 -3.62
N ALA A 1117 17.70 -25.36 -3.88
CA ALA A 1117 18.57 -26.19 -4.70
C ALA A 1117 18.79 -27.58 -4.07
N THR A 1118 19.06 -27.66 -2.76
CA THR A 1118 19.22 -28.91 -2.04
C THR A 1118 17.93 -29.74 -2.06
N HIS A 1119 16.77 -29.12 -1.81
CA HIS A 1119 15.49 -29.83 -1.81
C HIS A 1119 15.14 -30.41 -3.19
N THR A 1120 15.42 -29.68 -4.26
CA THR A 1120 15.23 -30.19 -5.64
C THR A 1120 16.28 -31.22 -6.06
N HIS A 1121 17.44 -31.26 -5.38
CA HIS A 1121 18.54 -32.19 -5.63
C HIS A 1121 18.37 -33.54 -4.91
N LEU A 1122 17.38 -33.69 -4.03
CA LEU A 1122 17.17 -34.92 -3.23
C LEU A 1122 17.05 -36.19 -4.08
N ASP A 1123 16.45 -36.10 -5.27
CA ASP A 1123 16.32 -37.21 -6.23
C ASP A 1123 17.65 -37.78 -6.72
N LYS A 1124 18.74 -37.01 -6.60
CA LYS A 1124 20.09 -37.44 -6.96
C LYS A 1124 20.91 -37.91 -5.77
N VAL A 1125 20.47 -37.56 -4.56
CA VAL A 1125 21.11 -38.00 -3.31
C VAL A 1125 20.54 -39.35 -2.88
N PHE A 1126 19.22 -39.53 -2.99
CA PHE A 1126 18.56 -40.77 -2.61
C PHE A 1126 18.37 -41.71 -3.80
N ASN A 1127 18.53 -43.01 -3.55
CA ASN A 1127 18.27 -44.07 -4.51
C ASN A 1127 17.04 -44.88 -4.10
N GLY A 1128 17.24 -45.85 -3.21
CA GLY A 1128 16.21 -46.77 -2.76
C GLY A 1128 16.77 -47.77 -1.75
N ILE A 1129 15.95 -48.69 -1.30
CA ILE A 1129 16.34 -49.74 -0.36
C ILE A 1129 15.71 -51.08 -0.72
N ASP A 1130 16.47 -52.16 -0.53
CA ASP A 1130 15.96 -53.52 -0.63
C ASP A 1130 15.11 -53.87 0.60
N MET A 1131 13.96 -54.51 0.36
CA MET A 1131 12.97 -54.78 1.39
C MET A 1131 13.42 -55.87 2.39
N ARG A 1132 14.35 -56.75 2.02
CA ARG A 1132 15.00 -57.72 2.95
C ARG A 1132 15.95 -56.99 3.89
N PHE A 1133 16.75 -56.08 3.34
CA PHE A 1133 17.60 -55.19 4.14
C PHE A 1133 16.76 -54.43 5.17
N LEU A 1134 15.69 -53.76 4.73
CA LEU A 1134 14.80 -53.00 5.61
C LEU A 1134 14.14 -53.89 6.68
N SER A 1135 13.75 -55.11 6.31
CA SER A 1135 13.16 -56.07 7.26
C SER A 1135 14.14 -56.50 8.35
N HIS A 1136 15.43 -56.68 8.03
CA HIS A 1136 16.48 -56.98 9.02
C HIS A 1136 16.62 -55.82 10.02
N LEU A 1137 16.65 -54.57 9.54
CA LEU A 1137 16.73 -53.39 10.38
C LEU A 1137 15.50 -53.21 11.29
N MET A 1138 14.29 -53.37 10.72
CA MET A 1138 13.03 -53.30 11.47
C MET A 1138 12.99 -54.33 12.59
N ARG A 1139 13.48 -55.55 12.33
CA ARG A 1139 13.52 -56.63 13.31
C ARG A 1139 14.50 -56.33 14.46
N MET A 1140 15.69 -55.79 14.18
CA MET A 1140 16.63 -55.40 15.23
C MET A 1140 16.08 -54.28 16.12
N GLY A 1141 15.44 -53.26 15.52
CA GLY A 1141 14.85 -52.18 16.31
C GLY A 1141 13.53 -52.54 17.02
N ALA A 1142 12.82 -53.58 16.59
CA ALA A 1142 11.65 -54.11 17.29
C ALA A 1142 11.98 -55.11 18.41
N ASP A 1143 13.22 -55.60 18.46
CA ASP A 1143 13.72 -56.44 19.55
C ASP A 1143 13.77 -55.67 20.87
N SER A 1144 13.49 -56.32 22.00
CA SER A 1144 13.41 -55.66 23.31
C SER A 1144 14.74 -55.06 23.78
N THR A 1145 15.87 -55.55 23.27
CA THR A 1145 17.21 -55.03 23.60
C THR A 1145 17.61 -53.85 22.72
N HIS A 1146 16.99 -53.69 21.55
CA HIS A 1146 17.39 -52.75 20.50
C HIS A 1146 18.85 -52.89 20.05
N HIS A 1147 19.53 -54.00 20.30
CA HIS A 1147 20.94 -54.16 19.96
C HIS A 1147 21.15 -54.52 18.48
N VAL A 1148 22.34 -54.20 17.97
CA VAL A 1148 22.83 -54.70 16.69
C VAL A 1148 23.00 -56.22 16.72
N ARG A 1149 22.48 -56.91 15.70
CA ARG A 1149 22.44 -58.38 15.61
C ARG A 1149 22.95 -58.90 14.26
N ALA A 1150 23.41 -60.16 14.26
CA ALA A 1150 23.85 -60.85 13.04
C ALA A 1150 22.69 -61.18 12.06
N ASN A 1151 23.01 -61.81 10.93
CA ASN A 1151 22.04 -62.28 9.93
C ASN A 1151 20.98 -63.23 10.49
N GLU A 1152 19.80 -63.29 9.86
CA GLU A 1152 18.64 -64.08 10.35
C GLU A 1152 18.93 -65.55 10.66
N SER A 1153 19.89 -66.18 9.98
CA SER A 1153 20.26 -67.57 10.23
C SER A 1153 20.79 -67.80 11.65
N ASN A 1154 21.41 -66.79 12.26
CA ASN A 1154 21.98 -66.84 13.61
C ASN A 1154 21.37 -65.80 14.58
N PHE A 1155 21.00 -64.61 14.09
CA PHE A 1155 20.36 -63.45 14.76
C PHE A 1155 20.87 -63.14 16.19
N VAL A 1156 22.16 -63.42 16.41
CA VAL A 1156 22.83 -63.29 17.70
C VAL A 1156 23.01 -61.82 18.07
N ASP A 1157 22.81 -61.49 19.35
CA ASP A 1157 23.13 -60.20 19.95
C ASP A 1157 24.64 -59.98 19.97
N LEU A 1158 25.12 -58.94 19.29
CA LEU A 1158 26.55 -58.66 19.21
C LEU A 1158 27.04 -57.82 20.40
N VAL A 1159 26.14 -57.25 21.20
CA VAL A 1159 26.44 -56.34 22.32
C VAL A 1159 26.46 -57.09 23.64
N GLU A 1160 25.51 -58.01 23.89
CA GLU A 1160 25.42 -58.77 25.16
C GLU A 1160 26.60 -59.73 25.41
N GLN A 1161 27.41 -60.02 24.40
CA GLN A 1161 28.59 -60.84 24.56
C GLN A 1161 29.73 -59.99 25.14
N ASP A 1162 30.09 -60.22 26.41
CA ASP A 1162 31.16 -59.48 27.10
C ASP A 1162 32.46 -59.40 26.28
N GLU A 1163 32.84 -60.46 25.56
CA GLU A 1163 34.03 -60.46 24.72
C GLU A 1163 33.96 -59.48 23.53
N ASN A 1164 32.76 -59.26 22.98
CA ASN A 1164 32.58 -58.36 21.84
C ASN A 1164 32.62 -56.90 22.26
N ILE A 1165 31.93 -56.53 23.34
CA ILE A 1165 31.91 -55.14 23.81
C ILE A 1165 33.32 -54.68 24.20
N GLN A 1166 34.13 -55.55 24.82
CA GLN A 1166 35.51 -55.24 25.19
C GLN A 1166 36.41 -54.89 24.00
N ARG A 1167 36.04 -55.26 22.76
CA ARG A 1167 36.77 -54.87 21.54
C ARG A 1167 36.68 -53.37 21.25
N LEU A 1168 35.75 -52.65 21.88
CA LEU A 1168 35.63 -51.19 21.76
C LEU A 1168 36.50 -50.42 22.76
N ARG A 1169 37.20 -51.12 23.66
CA ARG A 1169 38.03 -50.51 24.69
C ARG A 1169 39.12 -49.62 24.07
N GLY A 1170 39.26 -48.40 24.60
CA GLY A 1170 40.30 -47.45 24.18
C GLY A 1170 39.90 -46.52 23.02
N LEU A 1171 38.72 -46.71 22.42
CA LEU A 1171 38.20 -45.81 21.39
C LEU A 1171 37.70 -44.49 22.00
N ARG A 1172 38.06 -43.38 21.36
CA ARG A 1172 37.50 -42.05 21.65
C ARG A 1172 36.31 -41.81 20.73
N MET A 1173 35.11 -41.56 21.28
CA MET A 1173 33.88 -41.44 20.49
C MET A 1173 33.10 -40.15 20.77
N LEU A 1174 32.70 -39.46 19.71
CA LEU A 1174 31.74 -38.36 19.74
C LEU A 1174 30.40 -38.82 19.14
N PHE A 1175 29.36 -38.89 19.95
CA PHE A 1175 28.00 -39.20 19.52
C PHE A 1175 27.25 -37.92 19.12
N VAL A 1176 26.83 -37.81 17.87
CA VAL A 1176 26.09 -36.65 17.32
C VAL A 1176 24.69 -37.06 16.92
N SER A 1177 23.65 -36.35 17.37
CA SER A 1177 22.26 -36.61 16.96
C SER A 1177 21.48 -35.32 16.70
N GLY A 1178 20.56 -35.35 15.74
CA GLY A 1178 19.60 -34.25 15.53
C GLY A 1178 18.51 -34.27 16.60
N GLY A 1179 18.21 -33.14 17.22
CA GLY A 1179 17.20 -33.03 18.28
C GLY A 1179 15.76 -33.26 17.79
N GLU A 1180 15.47 -33.00 16.51
CA GLU A 1180 14.20 -33.31 15.86
C GLU A 1180 14.28 -34.57 14.95
N ASN A 1181 15.24 -35.47 15.20
CA ASN A 1181 15.38 -36.70 14.45
C ASN A 1181 14.17 -37.62 14.68
N VAL A 1182 13.46 -37.95 13.60
CA VAL A 1182 12.32 -38.88 13.60
C VAL A 1182 12.58 -40.13 12.78
N VAL A 1183 13.83 -40.38 12.38
CA VAL A 1183 14.30 -41.65 11.82
C VAL A 1183 14.68 -42.57 12.98
N TRP A 1184 15.63 -42.11 13.80
CA TRP A 1184 16.06 -42.73 15.05
C TRP A 1184 15.73 -41.79 16.20
N ASP A 1185 15.23 -42.32 17.31
CA ASP A 1185 15.06 -41.53 18.52
C ASP A 1185 16.45 -41.06 19.00
N PRO A 1186 16.64 -39.77 19.37
CA PRO A 1186 17.89 -39.30 19.96
C PRO A 1186 18.37 -40.11 21.17
N ALA A 1187 17.46 -40.84 21.85
CA ALA A 1187 17.77 -41.82 22.87
C ALA A 1187 18.70 -42.94 22.39
N SER A 1188 18.69 -43.31 21.10
CA SER A 1188 19.61 -44.32 20.52
C SER A 1188 21.07 -44.00 20.81
N THR A 1189 21.49 -42.78 20.48
CA THR A 1189 22.85 -42.30 20.80
C THR A 1189 23.09 -42.14 22.29
N ASN A 1190 22.05 -41.84 23.07
CA ASN A 1190 22.16 -41.71 24.51
C ASN A 1190 22.41 -43.05 25.20
N GLU A 1191 21.72 -44.11 24.75
CA GLU A 1191 21.88 -45.47 25.27
C GLU A 1191 23.24 -46.04 24.90
N SER A 1192 23.69 -45.90 23.64
CA SER A 1192 25.05 -46.31 23.28
C SER A 1192 26.11 -45.51 24.04
N TYR A 1193 25.90 -44.20 24.24
CA TYR A 1193 26.78 -43.37 25.05
C TYR A 1193 26.84 -43.81 26.52
N ALA A 1194 25.68 -44.07 27.14
CA ALA A 1194 25.59 -44.58 28.50
C ALA A 1194 26.26 -45.94 28.62
N LEU A 1195 26.00 -46.86 27.68
CA LEU A 1195 26.64 -48.17 27.63
C LEU A 1195 28.18 -48.07 27.60
N MET A 1196 28.74 -47.18 26.78
CA MET A 1196 30.20 -46.99 26.73
C MET A 1196 30.75 -46.45 28.05
N ARG A 1197 30.07 -45.48 28.68
CA ARG A 1197 30.49 -44.90 29.97
C ARG A 1197 30.38 -45.89 31.11
N ASP A 1198 29.28 -46.64 31.17
CA ASP A 1198 29.05 -47.65 32.20
C ASP A 1198 30.06 -48.80 32.09
N THR A 1199 30.51 -49.12 30.87
CA THR A 1199 31.48 -50.21 30.62
C THR A 1199 32.94 -49.78 30.76
N PHE A 1200 33.31 -48.55 30.37
CA PHE A 1200 34.71 -48.11 30.23
C PHE A 1200 35.08 -46.83 31.00
N GLY A 1201 34.12 -46.09 31.58
CA GLY A 1201 34.33 -44.83 32.29
C GLY A 1201 34.22 -43.55 31.43
N ASP A 1202 34.35 -42.38 32.07
CA ASP A 1202 33.86 -41.10 31.55
C ASP A 1202 34.85 -40.29 30.67
N GLY A 1203 36.08 -40.77 30.47
CA GLY A 1203 37.18 -39.96 29.92
C GLY A 1203 37.35 -39.95 28.39
N SER A 1204 36.61 -40.76 27.64
CA SER A 1204 36.81 -40.96 26.18
C SER A 1204 35.55 -40.81 25.33
N PHE A 1205 34.42 -40.41 25.92
CA PHE A 1205 33.14 -40.35 25.22
C PHE A 1205 32.46 -38.99 25.40
N GLU A 1206 32.02 -38.39 24.30
CA GLU A 1206 31.23 -37.16 24.26
C GLU A 1206 29.89 -37.38 23.55
N ARG A 1207 28.85 -36.62 23.92
CA ARG A 1207 27.56 -36.61 23.23
C ARG A 1207 27.10 -35.19 22.95
N PHE A 1208 26.68 -34.94 21.71
CA PHE A 1208 26.23 -33.66 21.19
C PHE A 1208 24.88 -33.82 20.47
N VAL A 1209 23.86 -33.08 20.92
CA VAL A 1209 22.54 -33.06 20.29
C VAL A 1209 22.30 -31.67 19.71
N VAL A 1210 21.97 -31.61 18.42
CA VAL A 1210 21.79 -30.37 17.69
C VAL A 1210 20.31 -30.03 17.63
N ASP A 1211 19.88 -29.01 18.38
CA ASP A 1211 18.46 -28.63 18.43
C ASP A 1211 17.96 -28.11 17.08
N GLY A 1212 16.72 -28.43 16.74
CA GLY A 1212 16.11 -28.01 15.48
C GLY A 1212 16.65 -28.69 14.22
N TYR A 1213 17.52 -29.70 14.34
CA TYR A 1213 18.06 -30.51 13.24
C TYR A 1213 17.40 -31.90 13.21
N GLY A 1214 17.03 -32.35 12.00
CA GLY A 1214 16.62 -33.71 11.71
C GLY A 1214 17.80 -34.69 11.54
N HIS A 1215 17.52 -35.85 10.96
CA HIS A 1215 18.48 -36.96 10.82
C HIS A 1215 19.71 -36.62 9.94
N LEU A 1216 19.49 -36.05 8.75
CA LEU A 1216 20.53 -35.68 7.79
C LEU A 1216 20.95 -34.22 7.87
N ASP A 1217 20.19 -33.39 8.58
CA ASP A 1217 20.50 -31.97 8.73
C ASP A 1217 21.91 -31.78 9.33
N THR A 1218 22.39 -32.71 10.16
CA THR A 1218 23.74 -32.59 10.77
C THR A 1218 24.86 -32.57 9.73
N TRP A 1219 24.63 -33.08 8.52
CA TRP A 1219 25.62 -33.13 7.44
C TRP A 1219 25.21 -32.35 6.19
N MET A 1220 23.91 -32.33 5.84
CA MET A 1220 23.38 -31.69 4.63
C MET A 1220 22.71 -30.33 4.86
N GLY A 1221 22.54 -29.92 6.12
CA GLY A 1221 21.92 -28.65 6.47
C GLY A 1221 22.74 -27.46 5.97
N LYS A 1222 22.06 -26.39 5.53
CA LYS A 1222 22.73 -25.20 4.99
C LYS A 1222 23.61 -24.46 6.01
N GLU A 1223 23.38 -24.67 7.30
CA GLU A 1223 24.15 -24.07 8.42
C GLU A 1223 25.01 -25.09 9.19
N SER A 1224 25.10 -26.35 8.75
CA SER A 1224 25.84 -27.39 9.49
C SER A 1224 27.33 -27.11 9.63
N PHE A 1225 27.89 -26.30 8.73
CA PHE A 1225 29.27 -25.82 8.82
C PHE A 1225 29.54 -24.85 9.98
N LYS A 1226 28.49 -24.24 10.53
CA LYS A 1226 28.56 -23.41 11.74
C LYS A 1226 28.27 -24.23 12.99
N ASP A 1227 27.26 -25.10 12.92
CA ASP A 1227 26.71 -25.72 14.12
C ASP A 1227 27.30 -27.11 14.45
N VAL A 1228 27.75 -27.88 13.44
CA VAL A 1228 28.14 -29.29 13.62
C VAL A 1228 29.60 -29.55 13.29
N TYR A 1229 30.08 -29.12 12.12
CA TYR A 1229 31.44 -29.44 11.68
C TYR A 1229 32.54 -28.95 12.63
N PRO A 1230 32.43 -27.75 13.26
CA PRO A 1230 33.41 -27.32 14.24
C PRO A 1230 33.52 -28.25 15.45
N LYS A 1231 32.41 -28.82 15.92
CA LYS A 1231 32.43 -29.76 17.06
C LYS A 1231 33.09 -31.08 16.71
N VAL A 1232 32.91 -31.55 15.48
CA VAL A 1232 33.60 -32.73 14.96
C VAL A 1232 35.09 -32.46 14.80
N HIS A 1233 35.46 -31.30 14.27
CA HIS A 1233 36.86 -30.87 14.14
C HIS A 1233 37.57 -30.77 15.50
N GLU A 1234 36.92 -30.19 16.51
CA GLU A 1234 37.44 -30.14 17.88
C GLU A 1234 37.78 -31.55 18.39
N HIS A 1235 36.88 -32.53 18.18
CA HIS A 1235 37.13 -33.91 18.60
C HIS A 1235 38.25 -34.59 17.80
N ILE A 1236 38.41 -34.28 16.51
CA ILE A 1236 39.57 -34.75 15.72
C ILE A 1236 40.87 -34.25 16.33
N GLU A 1237 40.96 -32.95 16.63
CA GLU A 1237 42.16 -32.35 17.22
C GLU A 1237 42.46 -32.91 18.62
N MET A 1238 41.43 -33.13 19.45
CA MET A 1238 41.58 -33.79 20.75
C MET A 1238 42.10 -35.24 20.65
N CYS A 1239 41.82 -35.95 19.55
CA CYS A 1239 42.30 -37.32 19.35
C CYS A 1239 43.76 -37.37 18.87
N GLY A 1240 44.19 -36.41 18.04
CA GLY A 1240 45.54 -36.33 17.47
C GLY A 1240 46.65 -35.92 18.45
N ASP A 1241 46.32 -35.16 19.49
CA ASP A 1241 47.29 -34.73 20.50
C ASP A 1241 47.53 -35.82 21.57
N ASN A 1242 48.41 -36.78 21.29
CA ASN A 1242 49.04 -37.60 22.34
C ASN A 1242 50.52 -37.21 22.50
N GLY A 1243 50.78 -36.22 23.38
CA GLY A 1243 52.16 -35.89 23.79
C GLY A 1243 52.42 -34.70 24.73
N ALA A 1244 51.45 -33.88 25.15
CA ALA A 1244 51.78 -32.66 25.92
C ALA A 1244 50.77 -32.23 27.01
N ARG A 1245 50.14 -33.16 27.72
CA ARG A 1245 49.56 -32.86 29.04
C ARG A 1245 50.08 -33.85 30.07
N ASN A 1246 51.35 -33.67 30.44
CA ASN A 1246 51.87 -34.22 31.69
C ASN A 1246 51.20 -33.51 32.86
N ASP A 1247 50.82 -34.32 33.83
CA ASP A 1247 50.52 -34.00 35.22
C ASP A 1247 51.22 -32.73 35.71
N THR A 1248 50.45 -31.69 35.99
CA THR A 1248 50.82 -30.72 37.03
C THR A 1248 49.56 -30.12 37.64
N VAL A 1249 49.20 -30.66 38.79
CA VAL A 1249 48.45 -29.97 39.83
C VAL A 1249 49.19 -28.68 40.16
N LEU A 1250 48.63 -27.51 39.85
CA LEU A 1250 49.01 -26.27 40.53
C LEU A 1250 47.77 -25.40 40.82
N THR A 1251 47.49 -25.40 42.12
CA THR A 1251 46.80 -24.38 42.91
C THR A 1251 47.13 -22.94 42.51
N GLY A 1252 46.10 -22.09 42.48
CA GLY A 1252 46.19 -20.73 43.04
C GLY A 1252 46.53 -19.57 42.10
N GLY A 1253 45.51 -18.76 41.80
CA GLY A 1253 45.52 -17.35 42.24
C GLY A 1253 46.24 -16.28 41.40
N ALA A 1254 45.43 -15.60 40.58
CA ALA A 1254 45.36 -14.14 40.37
C ALA A 1254 46.55 -13.35 39.79
N GLY A 1255 46.29 -12.74 38.63
CA GLY A 1255 47.07 -11.62 38.08
C GLY A 1255 46.48 -11.12 36.75
N HIS A 1256 45.44 -10.29 36.82
CA HIS A 1256 44.80 -9.60 35.70
C HIS A 1256 45.74 -8.59 35.04
N GLN A 1257 45.80 -8.55 33.68
CA GLN A 1257 45.49 -7.35 32.90
C GLN A 1257 45.31 -7.63 31.38
N SER A 1258 44.07 -7.38 30.94
CA SER A 1258 43.58 -6.83 29.65
C SER A 1258 43.95 -7.48 28.30
N GLY A 1259 42.91 -7.99 27.61
CA GLY A 1259 42.86 -8.11 26.16
C GLY A 1259 41.71 -8.98 25.60
N THR A 1260 40.57 -8.36 25.31
CA THR A 1260 39.44 -8.84 24.45
C THR A 1260 38.58 -10.02 24.93
N SER A 1261 37.35 -9.66 25.34
CA SER A 1261 36.34 -10.52 25.96
C SER A 1261 35.42 -11.22 24.96
N TRP A 1262 35.39 -12.55 25.01
CA TRP A 1262 34.24 -13.39 24.70
C TRP A 1262 33.63 -13.84 26.04
N PHE A 1263 32.35 -13.59 26.29
CA PHE A 1263 31.56 -14.18 27.40
C PHE A 1263 30.32 -14.86 26.77
N SER A 1264 30.19 -16.19 26.82
CA SER A 1264 29.81 -17.03 27.96
C SER A 1264 28.33 -16.94 28.31
N TRP A 1265 27.59 -17.98 27.92
CA TRP A 1265 26.25 -18.29 28.40
C TRP A 1265 26.36 -19.12 29.69
N GLY A 1266 25.78 -18.63 30.77
CA GLY A 1266 25.50 -19.38 31.99
C GLY A 1266 24.01 -19.62 32.15
N GLN A 1267 23.59 -20.88 32.22
CA GLN A 1267 22.31 -21.28 32.80
C GLN A 1267 22.33 -21.06 34.32
N LYS A 1268 21.23 -20.54 34.87
CA LYS A 1268 20.57 -21.14 36.05
C LYS A 1268 19.15 -20.61 36.25
N ARG A 1269 18.23 -21.56 36.41
CA ARG A 1269 16.87 -21.40 36.96
C ARG A 1269 16.94 -21.07 38.45
N GLU A 1270 16.04 -20.19 38.92
CA GLU A 1270 15.19 -20.38 40.12
C GLU A 1270 14.30 -19.13 40.36
N MET A 1271 13.13 -19.11 39.71
CA MET A 1271 11.76 -18.83 40.23
C MET A 1271 10.78 -18.68 39.06
#